data_AF-A0A2C5ZBV9-F1
#
_entry.id   AF-A0A2C5ZBV9-F1
#
_cell.length_a   1.000
_cell.length_b   1.000
_cell.length_c   1.000
_cell.angle_alpha   90.00
_cell.angle_beta   90.00
_cell.angle_gamma   90.00
#
_symmetry.space_group_name_H-M   'P 1'
#
loop_
_entity.id
_entity.type
_entity.pdbx_description
1 polymer ?
#
loop_
_entity_poly.entity_id
_entity_poly.type
_entity_poly.pdbx_seq_one_letter_code
_entity_poly.pdbx_strand_id
1 'polypeptide(L)'
;MASRYNLRSQQDRAADDASYASLPGASPCSIVTNLTSLKSNFVLHGETAGSHPARWIYEVTHKNMTLEALNQATLATSTAAVPFTWKDHVHRLVVNGNQTFNTPCRRVLSVVCLDCLFHFVFTTSWEEQHSNCLCSSDQAAWPLPDDKFPGHHLVWADSNHPKLPPNPDNKYYPLLTTDYFACCAPRCTFQVALSISKPRILSSWVDLLLDQDAIRQQLRLKKDREPERYLGVTQEWATQAPMNLNTYLKNLLDSEQDNIRSISKRNRRFSVLFGPRCASIFAELEFTDFEDVEDDVDVGAWIPHYPGRPSGLYGTTELDTYRAYLEDVRSEVQCLIHKTGLATSERPTFCNTVLLSSLHCKEVSGSSNNTLSDNPAYQCLGVMPSLGRILIANAYKRQWELAPGQRRNLVASLGTVAHLSGDEMLSDYAAIQSSLFDSQLSNQAHDDEGVISQVLRFLDLAHPNNYNSHQIVQAFRRKVVSDPASASTGRSLLMLLATASSDDSYQAALLMESDKQMSLETAQAVLGLPENWTPDEALHALKTNLNTCDNPDARDTHFDAFDALTTHHFHLPHLNRQAIQLRESPRMATDYDRNSRAVSGKKPNAHVNYSFPVGLENIGNTCYLNSLLQYLFTVKPIRDIVLHYDDWRLDLSDESIKSRLIGGHKMQMDRGEAVVAQAFVRELFILFENLETSDQASTRPSQRLANAVLLSTHTLMQSLKQSSGDSSAAQPPPLPARKTPEHHLDEGIDMEPGYWNANQKTDDANSISSAKTLVDSDDKLFGDPVDKAAEIEAVKGNELSAPRAEIQQSEDIEMTDPTTAPETSKNDASGDANDVSMADVGGSETIDQKVLNALEQQQRSSGTDQQDVEEVMGSIINRLQAAIKPMDVDTNGVQLEPIMGTFFVSTVNYTKKFNEKAFQSEMSFERSITAFPAAEGPCSLYDALGRNFDKQILEDNKLSRYTAIRGLPPILHVMIQRSQSMGDKNDNPVIIPETLYLDRFMDAPHDSPQFRRRVEDWAIADRIADIKALQAKLGNNAEYIETLEDFSAGLDELEEDLSQQRALVATFDEVQIAAEQAKWSFDGRVSEEAAETMLAVDATWKLCDILDQRHRSLSPTNVREARDKLQNLMAGELQHREESLKKHHDSMTDMAYRLHAVICHRGHMTSGHYWVWICDFDKSVWRWYNDSEVRENKDTAEVLENLSTSGEPYYLCYVRDKDKEKHVEVPKRKTHEEQTTVTGVQVDNANTMDIEQPCADEEDARGRTQSPKYRIE
;
A
#
# COMPACT_ATOMS: atom_id res chain seq x y z
N MET A 1 33.18 -32.91 -11.72
CA MET A 1 32.82 -33.98 -10.77
C MET A 1 31.40 -33.74 -10.30
N ALA A 2 30.63 -34.78 -9.95
CA ALA A 2 29.28 -34.61 -9.44
C ALA A 2 29.27 -34.33 -7.94
N SER A 3 28.42 -33.40 -7.49
CA SER A 3 27.94 -33.32 -6.11
C SER A 3 26.44 -33.01 -6.13
N ARG A 4 25.75 -33.36 -5.04
CA ARG A 4 24.28 -33.45 -4.99
C ARG A 4 23.66 -32.11 -4.59
N TYR A 5 22.95 -31.45 -5.50
CA TYR A 5 21.92 -30.49 -5.13
C TYR A 5 20.59 -31.22 -4.92
N ASN A 6 19.91 -30.89 -3.82
CA ASN A 6 18.82 -31.71 -3.28
C ASN A 6 17.46 -31.17 -3.75
N LEU A 7 16.84 -31.83 -4.73
CA LEU A 7 15.59 -31.39 -5.36
C LEU A 7 14.37 -31.59 -4.44
N ARG A 8 14.20 -30.68 -3.47
CA ARG A 8 13.04 -30.68 -2.56
C ARG A 8 12.51 -29.31 -2.13
N SER A 9 13.03 -28.20 -2.67
CA SER A 9 12.78 -26.83 -2.18
C SER A 9 12.21 -25.86 -3.24
N GLN A 10 11.47 -26.36 -4.22
CA GLN A 10 10.80 -25.53 -5.25
C GLN A 10 9.28 -25.70 -5.29
N GLN A 11 8.68 -26.50 -4.39
CA GLN A 11 7.22 -26.55 -4.23
C GLN A 11 6.74 -25.55 -3.16
N ASP A 12 7.59 -25.20 -2.19
CA ASP A 12 7.22 -24.28 -1.10
C ASP A 12 7.19 -22.81 -1.57
N ARG A 13 8.13 -22.38 -2.42
CA ARG A 13 8.23 -20.99 -2.92
C ARG A 13 6.96 -20.44 -3.56
N ALA A 14 6.18 -21.27 -4.25
CA ALA A 14 4.92 -20.85 -4.86
C ALA A 14 3.80 -20.56 -3.82
N ALA A 15 3.97 -21.01 -2.57
CA ALA A 15 3.12 -20.63 -1.44
C ALA A 15 3.69 -19.42 -0.68
N ASP A 16 5.02 -19.23 -0.69
CA ASP A 16 5.69 -18.12 -0.03
C ASP A 16 5.23 -16.76 -0.63
N ASP A 17 5.33 -16.57 -1.95
CA ASP A 17 4.96 -15.29 -2.60
C ASP A 17 3.48 -14.94 -2.41
N ALA A 18 2.59 -15.94 -2.46
CA ALA A 18 1.17 -15.78 -2.19
C ALA A 18 0.88 -15.32 -0.74
N SER A 19 1.73 -15.70 0.23
CA SER A 19 1.59 -15.33 1.63
C SER A 19 2.05 -13.89 1.94
N TYR A 20 2.81 -13.25 1.06
CA TYR A 20 3.12 -11.81 1.14
C TYR A 20 1.99 -10.96 0.55
N ALA A 21 1.45 -11.37 -0.61
CA ALA A 21 0.53 -10.59 -1.44
C ALA A 21 -0.93 -10.51 -0.93
N SER A 22 -1.22 -10.86 0.33
CA SER A 22 -2.58 -10.86 0.88
C SER A 22 -2.64 -10.33 2.33
N LEU A 23 -3.69 -9.58 2.67
CA LEU A 23 -4.03 -9.28 4.06
C LEU A 23 -4.53 -10.55 4.79
N PRO A 24 -4.41 -10.63 6.13
CA PRO A 24 -4.71 -11.85 6.86
C PRO A 24 -6.18 -12.26 6.73
N GLY A 25 -6.43 -13.52 6.39
CA GLY A 25 -7.77 -14.06 6.19
C GLY A 25 -8.36 -13.85 4.78
N ALA A 26 -7.62 -13.24 3.84
CA ALA A 26 -8.04 -13.13 2.44
C ALA A 26 -7.81 -14.42 1.63
N SER A 27 -7.05 -15.37 2.16
CA SER A 27 -6.84 -16.69 1.51
C SER A 27 -8.08 -17.58 1.63
N PRO A 28 -8.57 -18.22 0.54
CA PRO A 28 -9.80 -19.03 0.54
C PRO A 28 -9.63 -20.43 1.17
N CYS A 29 -8.81 -20.56 2.21
CA CYS A 29 -8.50 -21.82 2.86
C CYS A 29 -9.56 -22.17 3.92
N SER A 30 -10.21 -23.33 3.80
CA SER A 30 -11.22 -23.81 4.74
C SER A 30 -10.59 -24.33 6.04
N ILE A 31 -10.15 -23.42 6.92
CA ILE A 31 -9.57 -23.76 8.22
C ILE A 31 -10.67 -24.26 9.15
N VAL A 32 -10.72 -25.59 9.35
CA VAL A 32 -11.56 -26.23 10.37
C VAL A 32 -11.34 -25.59 11.74
N THR A 33 -12.40 -25.01 12.31
CA THR A 33 -12.42 -24.40 13.64
C THR A 33 -12.74 -25.45 14.70
N ASN A 34 -12.01 -25.42 15.82
CA ASN A 34 -12.37 -26.13 17.04
C ASN A 34 -12.86 -25.11 18.08
N LEU A 35 -14.18 -25.06 18.26
CA LEU A 35 -14.90 -24.15 19.15
C LEU A 35 -15.08 -24.78 20.54
N THR A 36 -14.09 -24.61 21.42
CA THR A 36 -14.23 -24.94 22.84
C THR A 36 -15.15 -23.94 23.55
N SER A 37 -15.68 -24.30 24.72
CA SER A 37 -16.63 -23.49 25.49
C SER A 37 -16.11 -22.14 26.01
N LEU A 38 -14.79 -21.92 25.96
CA LEU A 38 -14.19 -20.60 26.19
C LEU A 38 -14.09 -19.78 24.90
N LYS A 39 -13.77 -20.42 23.77
CA LYS A 39 -13.68 -19.75 22.46
C LYS A 39 -15.01 -19.21 21.96
N SER A 40 -16.13 -19.86 22.29
CA SER A 40 -17.47 -19.34 21.99
C SER A 40 -17.72 -17.95 22.59
N ASN A 41 -16.99 -17.59 23.66
CA ASN A 41 -17.22 -16.33 24.37
C ASN A 41 -16.49 -15.15 23.71
N PHE A 42 -15.46 -15.38 22.87
CA PHE A 42 -14.79 -14.30 22.12
C PHE A 42 -15.78 -13.43 21.32
N VAL A 43 -16.85 -14.04 20.78
CA VAL A 43 -17.87 -13.36 19.99
C VAL A 43 -18.83 -12.51 20.85
N LEU A 44 -18.93 -12.79 22.15
CA LEU A 44 -19.90 -12.15 23.06
C LEU A 44 -19.40 -10.83 23.68
N HIS A 45 -18.10 -10.55 23.68
CA HIS A 45 -17.50 -9.40 24.36
C HIS A 45 -16.99 -8.28 23.42
N GLY A 46 -17.19 -8.41 22.10
CA GLY A 46 -16.70 -7.44 21.11
C GLY A 46 -15.20 -7.57 20.84
N GLU A 47 -14.56 -6.47 20.44
CA GLU A 47 -13.12 -6.46 20.09
C GLU A 47 -12.25 -6.72 21.32
N THR A 48 -11.69 -7.92 21.40
CA THR A 48 -10.93 -8.41 22.57
C THR A 48 -9.49 -8.68 22.19
N ALA A 49 -8.59 -7.79 22.62
CA ALA A 49 -7.16 -7.90 22.34
C ALA A 49 -6.54 -9.14 23.02
N GLY A 50 -5.74 -9.89 22.27
CA GLY A 50 -4.91 -10.97 22.78
C GLY A 50 -3.43 -10.58 22.94
N SER A 51 -2.64 -11.49 23.53
CA SER A 51 -1.19 -11.36 23.59
C SER A 51 -0.45 -12.71 23.52
N HIS A 52 0.79 -12.66 23.03
CA HIS A 52 1.70 -13.80 23.04
C HIS A 52 2.10 -14.16 24.49
N PRO A 53 2.24 -15.44 24.89
CA PRO A 53 2.51 -15.82 26.28
C PRO A 53 3.66 -15.08 26.97
N ALA A 54 4.75 -14.76 26.28
CA ALA A 54 5.84 -13.96 26.86
C ALA A 54 5.40 -12.52 27.24
N ARG A 55 4.47 -11.92 26.48
CA ARG A 55 3.86 -10.62 26.78
C ARG A 55 2.88 -10.73 27.94
N TRP A 56 2.03 -11.75 27.93
CA TRP A 56 1.08 -12.05 28.99
C TRP A 56 1.78 -12.23 30.36
N ILE A 57 2.89 -12.98 30.41
CA ILE A 57 3.70 -13.12 31.64
C ILE A 57 4.26 -11.76 32.10
N TYR A 58 4.78 -10.94 31.18
CA TYR A 58 5.29 -9.60 31.51
C TYR A 58 4.19 -8.72 32.12
N GLU A 59 2.99 -8.71 31.55
CA GLU A 59 1.86 -7.92 32.04
C GLU A 59 1.35 -8.41 33.40
N VAL A 60 1.32 -9.73 33.63
CA VAL A 60 0.98 -10.37 34.92
C VAL A 60 2.05 -10.14 36.01
N THR A 61 3.24 -9.63 35.67
CA THR A 61 4.35 -9.47 36.63
C THR A 61 4.89 -8.05 36.80
N HIS A 62 4.83 -7.18 35.78
CA HIS A 62 5.53 -5.88 35.78
C HIS A 62 4.63 -4.64 35.81
N LYS A 63 3.33 -4.74 35.47
CA LYS A 63 2.45 -3.57 35.31
C LYS A 63 1.21 -3.64 36.21
N ASN A 64 0.65 -2.47 36.56
CA ASN A 64 -0.72 -2.37 37.05
C ASN A 64 -1.64 -2.89 35.93
N MET A 65 -2.25 -4.06 36.15
CA MET A 65 -2.65 -4.94 35.07
C MET A 65 -3.88 -4.41 34.32
N THR A 66 -3.89 -4.54 33.00
CA THR A 66 -5.00 -4.13 32.11
C THR A 66 -6.23 -5.03 32.20
N LEU A 67 -6.11 -6.20 32.85
CA LEU A 67 -7.21 -7.11 33.12
C LEU A 67 -8.20 -6.52 34.12
N GLU A 68 -9.46 -6.41 33.72
CA GLU A 68 -10.51 -5.72 34.47
C GLU A 68 -10.81 -6.41 35.82
N ALA A 69 -10.82 -7.73 35.86
CA ALA A 69 -10.98 -8.52 37.10
C ALA A 69 -9.78 -8.37 38.07
N LEU A 70 -8.58 -8.10 37.56
CA LEU A 70 -7.40 -7.80 38.37
C LEU A 70 -7.44 -6.38 38.95
N ASN A 71 -8.12 -5.44 38.28
CA ASN A 71 -8.46 -4.15 38.88
C ASN A 71 -9.54 -4.30 39.97
N GLN A 72 -10.49 -5.24 39.83
CA GLN A 72 -11.43 -5.59 40.92
C GLN A 72 -10.71 -6.22 42.12
N ALA A 73 -9.77 -7.14 41.90
CA ALA A 73 -8.93 -7.69 42.96
C ALA A 73 -8.09 -6.58 43.65
N THR A 74 -7.52 -5.65 42.87
CA THR A 74 -6.78 -4.49 43.36
C THR A 74 -7.67 -3.58 44.23
N LEU A 75 -8.91 -3.30 43.80
CA LEU A 75 -9.92 -2.59 44.61
C LEU A 75 -10.22 -3.33 45.91
N ALA A 76 -10.44 -4.64 45.87
CA ALA A 76 -10.67 -5.47 47.06
C ALA A 76 -9.48 -5.52 48.03
N THR A 77 -8.23 -5.36 47.56
CA THR A 77 -7.05 -5.26 48.43
C THR A 77 -6.89 -3.90 49.11
N SER A 78 -7.47 -2.83 48.56
CA SER A 78 -7.34 -1.46 49.12
C SER A 78 -8.06 -1.25 50.47
N THR A 79 -8.89 -2.21 50.88
CA THR A 79 -9.67 -2.19 52.13
C THR A 79 -9.26 -3.30 53.12
N ALA A 80 -8.27 -4.13 52.79
CA ALA A 80 -7.91 -5.33 53.53
C ALA A 80 -6.56 -5.23 54.26
N ALA A 81 -6.45 -5.84 55.45
CA ALA A 81 -5.23 -5.87 56.25
C ALA A 81 -4.21 -6.91 55.73
N VAL A 82 -3.54 -6.58 54.62
CA VAL A 82 -2.46 -7.39 54.03
C VAL A 82 -1.07 -6.98 54.55
N PRO A 83 -0.09 -7.91 54.64
CA PRO A 83 1.23 -7.62 55.21
C PRO A 83 2.10 -6.68 54.37
N PHE A 84 1.89 -6.64 53.06
CA PHE A 84 2.65 -5.80 52.12
C PHE A 84 1.72 -5.28 51.02
N THR A 85 2.10 -4.17 50.39
CA THR A 85 1.35 -3.59 49.27
C THR A 85 1.38 -4.50 48.04
N TRP A 86 0.22 -4.70 47.41
CA TRP A 86 0.11 -5.36 46.10
C TRP A 86 0.75 -4.51 44.99
N LYS A 87 0.62 -3.18 45.07
CA LYS A 87 1.18 -2.25 44.08
C LYS A 87 2.68 -1.99 44.27
N ASP A 88 3.23 -1.26 43.30
CA ASP A 88 4.52 -0.56 43.36
C ASP A 88 5.78 -1.45 43.39
N HIS A 89 5.68 -2.70 42.90
CA HIS A 89 6.81 -3.60 42.67
C HIS A 89 6.53 -4.60 41.55
N VAL A 90 7.59 -5.19 40.98
CA VAL A 90 7.50 -6.32 40.03
C VAL A 90 7.34 -7.63 40.82
N HIS A 91 6.33 -8.44 40.49
CA HIS A 91 6.06 -9.69 41.21
C HIS A 91 7.12 -10.77 40.92
N ARG A 92 7.99 -11.04 41.89
CA ARG A 92 9.01 -12.11 41.80
C ARG A 92 8.43 -13.43 42.30
N LEU A 93 7.93 -14.24 41.38
CA LEU A 93 7.15 -15.45 41.67
C LEU A 93 8.04 -16.68 41.96
N VAL A 94 7.83 -17.32 43.11
CA VAL A 94 8.59 -18.48 43.63
C VAL A 94 7.68 -19.71 43.70
N VAL A 95 8.18 -20.87 43.27
CA VAL A 95 7.36 -22.10 43.12
C VAL A 95 7.02 -22.76 44.46
N ASN A 96 5.73 -23.01 44.70
CA ASN A 96 5.24 -23.91 45.75
C ASN A 96 5.17 -25.34 45.18
N GLY A 97 6.16 -26.17 45.51
CA GLY A 97 6.39 -27.47 44.89
C GLY A 97 5.30 -28.52 45.15
N ASN A 98 4.73 -28.56 46.37
CA ASN A 98 3.83 -29.65 46.78
C ASN A 98 2.43 -29.57 46.16
N GLN A 99 2.02 -28.39 45.67
CA GLN A 99 0.77 -28.13 44.98
C GLN A 99 0.93 -28.10 43.44
N THR A 100 2.17 -28.17 42.95
CA THR A 100 2.49 -28.06 41.52
C THR A 100 2.52 -29.45 40.87
N PHE A 101 1.72 -29.66 39.82
CA PHE A 101 1.64 -30.96 39.12
C PHE A 101 1.50 -30.84 37.60
N ASN A 102 1.82 -31.93 36.90
CA ASN A 102 1.85 -32.03 35.45
C ASN A 102 1.27 -33.39 35.01
N THR A 103 0.29 -33.37 34.12
CA THR A 103 -0.30 -34.54 33.45
C THR A 103 -0.19 -34.35 31.92
N PRO A 104 -0.45 -35.38 31.09
CA PRO A 104 -0.31 -35.28 29.63
C PRO A 104 -1.14 -34.16 28.97
N CYS A 105 -2.20 -33.68 29.62
CA CYS A 105 -3.15 -32.69 29.07
C CYS A 105 -3.50 -31.53 30.04
N ARG A 106 -2.92 -31.49 31.25
CA ARG A 106 -3.15 -30.43 32.25
C ARG A 106 -1.92 -30.20 33.13
N ARG A 107 -1.57 -28.94 33.37
CA ARG A 107 -0.57 -28.54 34.37
C ARG A 107 -1.17 -27.59 35.38
N VAL A 108 -0.71 -27.65 36.62
CA VAL A 108 -1.02 -26.69 37.69
C VAL A 108 0.29 -26.26 38.30
N LEU A 109 0.55 -24.95 38.33
CA LEU A 109 1.75 -24.34 38.87
C LEU A 109 1.33 -23.33 39.94
N SER A 110 1.54 -23.69 41.21
CA SER A 110 1.27 -22.82 42.36
C SER A 110 2.53 -22.03 42.70
N VAL A 111 2.41 -20.71 42.83
CA VAL A 111 3.54 -19.81 43.10
C VAL A 111 3.14 -18.68 44.06
N VAL A 112 4.09 -18.23 44.87
CA VAL A 112 3.94 -17.10 45.79
C VAL A 112 4.88 -15.96 45.38
N CYS A 113 4.41 -14.71 45.47
CA CYS A 113 5.26 -13.55 45.25
C CYS A 113 6.18 -13.30 46.46
N LEU A 114 7.49 -13.27 46.23
CA LEU A 114 8.52 -13.01 47.24
C LEU A 114 8.34 -11.66 47.96
N ASP A 115 7.73 -10.68 47.30
CA ASP A 115 7.65 -9.30 47.77
C ASP A 115 6.31 -8.96 48.44
N CYS A 116 5.17 -9.39 47.88
CA CYS A 116 3.84 -9.11 48.47
C CYS A 116 3.17 -10.30 49.17
N LEU A 117 3.72 -11.52 49.09
CA LEU A 117 3.17 -12.77 49.66
C LEU A 117 1.83 -13.26 49.06
N PHE A 118 1.33 -12.63 47.99
CA PHE A 118 0.14 -13.13 47.28
C PHE A 118 0.46 -14.39 46.47
N HIS A 119 -0.54 -15.26 46.33
CA HIS A 119 -0.43 -16.52 45.61
C HIS A 119 -1.15 -16.47 44.27
N PHE A 120 -0.49 -17.02 43.26
CA PHE A 120 -0.95 -17.14 41.88
C PHE A 120 -0.94 -18.62 41.52
N VAL A 121 -2.05 -19.15 41.02
CA VAL A 121 -2.15 -20.53 40.55
C VAL A 121 -2.44 -20.53 39.06
N PHE A 122 -1.46 -20.94 38.26
CA PHE A 122 -1.55 -21.07 36.82
C PHE A 122 -1.98 -22.50 36.47
N THR A 123 -3.20 -22.67 35.95
CA THR A 123 -3.68 -23.96 35.43
C THR A 123 -3.73 -23.92 33.92
N THR A 124 -2.86 -24.66 33.23
CA THR A 124 -2.92 -24.83 31.76
C THR A 124 -3.57 -26.17 31.42
N SER A 125 -4.39 -26.23 30.38
CA SER A 125 -5.01 -27.48 29.92
C SER A 125 -5.39 -27.45 28.44
N TRP A 126 -5.62 -28.62 27.86
CA TRP A 126 -6.12 -28.80 26.51
C TRP A 126 -6.80 -30.16 26.37
N GLU A 127 -7.53 -30.37 25.27
CA GLU A 127 -8.16 -31.65 24.97
C GLU A 127 -7.11 -32.65 24.44
N GLU A 128 -6.94 -33.78 25.12
CA GLU A 128 -5.93 -34.79 24.81
C GLU A 128 -6.06 -35.32 23.36
N GLN A 129 -7.29 -35.52 22.89
CA GLN A 129 -7.62 -35.94 21.51
C GLN A 129 -7.16 -34.94 20.44
N HIS A 130 -7.01 -33.66 20.81
CA HIS A 130 -6.61 -32.56 19.93
C HIS A 130 -5.18 -32.07 20.19
N SER A 131 -4.34 -32.87 20.89
CA SER A 131 -2.93 -32.50 21.16
C SER A 131 -2.11 -32.21 19.90
N ASN A 132 -2.40 -32.88 18.78
CA ASN A 132 -1.76 -32.62 17.48
C ASN A 132 -2.22 -31.32 16.80
N CYS A 133 -3.24 -30.65 17.34
CA CYS A 133 -3.82 -29.41 16.82
C CYS A 133 -3.36 -28.17 17.60
N LEU A 134 -2.50 -28.34 18.62
CA LEU A 134 -1.89 -27.24 19.37
C LEU A 134 -0.94 -26.42 18.48
N CYS A 135 -0.81 -25.12 18.80
CA CYS A 135 0.25 -24.30 18.23
C CYS A 135 1.62 -24.84 18.63
N SER A 136 2.56 -24.96 17.68
CA SER A 136 3.94 -25.38 17.94
C SER A 136 4.92 -24.57 17.09
N SER A 137 6.12 -24.30 17.61
CA SER A 137 7.21 -23.68 16.85
C SER A 137 7.65 -24.49 15.64
N ASP A 138 7.26 -25.75 15.53
CA ASP A 138 7.53 -26.60 14.36
C ASP A 138 6.67 -26.20 13.14
N GLN A 139 5.65 -25.36 13.34
CA GLN A 139 4.84 -24.75 12.28
C GLN A 139 5.41 -23.39 11.80
N ALA A 140 6.62 -23.01 12.24
CA ALA A 140 7.24 -21.74 11.89
C ALA A 140 7.80 -21.75 10.45
N ALA A 141 7.06 -21.11 9.55
CA ALA A 141 7.51 -20.74 8.21
C ALA A 141 7.68 -19.21 8.10
N TRP A 142 8.48 -18.76 7.13
CA TRP A 142 8.58 -17.35 6.76
C TRP A 142 8.59 -17.21 5.23
N PRO A 143 7.68 -16.44 4.61
CA PRO A 143 6.54 -15.74 5.24
C PRO A 143 5.56 -16.71 5.93
N LEU A 144 4.71 -16.18 6.81
CA LEU A 144 3.82 -17.01 7.63
C LEU A 144 2.45 -17.23 6.95
N PRO A 145 2.09 -18.45 6.50
CA PRO A 145 0.80 -18.72 5.87
C PRO A 145 -0.35 -18.68 6.88
N ASP A 146 -1.56 -18.37 6.41
CA ASP A 146 -2.76 -18.23 7.26
C ASP A 146 -3.20 -19.53 7.96
N ASP A 147 -2.75 -20.71 7.49
CA ASP A 147 -3.09 -22.02 8.09
C ASP A 147 -2.08 -22.51 9.15
N LYS A 148 -1.02 -21.74 9.45
CA LYS A 148 0.08 -22.13 10.35
C LYS A 148 0.05 -21.35 11.66
N PHE A 149 0.23 -22.05 12.78
CA PHE A 149 0.15 -21.47 14.12
C PHE A 149 1.45 -21.74 14.91
N PRO A 150 2.50 -20.92 14.70
CA PRO A 150 3.87 -21.14 15.22
C PRO A 150 4.01 -20.90 16.74
N GLY A 151 2.97 -20.37 17.39
CA GLY A 151 2.94 -20.13 18.83
C GLY A 151 1.53 -19.80 19.30
N HIS A 152 1.28 -19.98 20.60
CA HIS A 152 0.01 -19.58 21.20
C HIS A 152 -0.12 -18.05 21.20
N HIS A 153 -1.35 -17.57 21.11
CA HIS A 153 -1.73 -16.18 21.32
C HIS A 153 -3.02 -16.22 22.15
N LEU A 154 -2.95 -15.71 23.38
CA LEU A 154 -3.93 -15.88 24.44
C LEU A 154 -4.89 -14.69 24.44
N VAL A 155 -6.19 -14.97 24.43
CA VAL A 155 -7.25 -13.97 24.55
C VAL A 155 -8.01 -14.25 25.83
N TRP A 156 -8.39 -13.20 26.56
CA TRP A 156 -9.26 -13.31 27.74
C TRP A 156 -10.63 -13.84 27.32
N ALA A 157 -11.08 -14.91 27.98
CA ALA A 157 -12.34 -15.56 27.73
C ALA A 157 -13.13 -15.56 29.04
N ASP A 158 -13.82 -14.45 29.33
CA ASP A 158 -14.72 -14.40 30.49
C ASP A 158 -15.71 -15.56 30.42
N SER A 159 -16.05 -16.09 31.60
CA SER A 159 -16.72 -17.37 31.73
C SER A 159 -18.05 -17.23 32.47
N ASN A 160 -19.13 -17.44 31.71
CA ASN A 160 -20.45 -17.79 32.25
C ASN A 160 -20.48 -19.23 32.82
N HIS A 161 -19.33 -19.79 33.19
CA HIS A 161 -19.28 -20.99 34.03
C HIS A 161 -19.92 -20.67 35.40
N PRO A 162 -20.55 -21.66 36.06
CA PRO A 162 -21.11 -21.46 37.40
C PRO A 162 -19.98 -21.10 38.35
N LYS A 163 -19.89 -19.81 38.69
CA LYS A 163 -18.84 -19.27 39.55
C LYS A 163 -18.87 -20.00 40.88
N LEU A 164 -17.77 -20.65 41.25
CA LEU A 164 -17.37 -20.66 42.66
C LEU A 164 -17.29 -19.17 43.03
N PRO A 165 -18.18 -18.66 43.90
CA PRO A 165 -18.13 -17.26 44.25
C PRO A 165 -16.76 -16.98 44.87
N PRO A 166 -16.09 -15.86 44.55
CA PRO A 166 -14.88 -15.48 45.24
C PRO A 166 -15.23 -15.42 46.73
N ASN A 167 -14.57 -16.26 47.52
CA ASN A 167 -14.79 -16.37 48.95
C ASN A 167 -13.58 -15.77 49.66
N PRO A 168 -13.48 -14.42 49.72
CA PRO A 168 -12.32 -13.73 50.29
C PRO A 168 -12.19 -13.94 51.80
N ASP A 169 -13.19 -14.56 52.43
CA ASP A 169 -13.30 -14.84 53.86
C ASP A 169 -13.01 -16.33 54.18
N ASN A 170 -12.72 -17.15 53.17
CA ASN A 170 -12.22 -18.51 53.36
C ASN A 170 -10.79 -18.48 53.91
N LYS A 171 -10.60 -19.08 55.09
CA LYS A 171 -9.30 -19.17 55.77
C LYS A 171 -8.23 -19.94 54.98
N TYR A 172 -8.60 -21.04 54.32
CA TYR A 172 -7.63 -21.92 53.66
C TYR A 172 -7.30 -21.45 52.24
N TYR A 173 -8.30 -21.01 51.49
CA TYR A 173 -8.14 -20.50 50.12
C TYR A 173 -8.90 -19.18 49.91
N PRO A 174 -8.35 -18.03 50.38
CA PRO A 174 -8.95 -16.70 50.26
C PRO A 174 -8.86 -16.16 48.82
N LEU A 175 -9.65 -16.74 47.93
CA LEU A 175 -9.69 -16.46 46.50
C LEU A 175 -10.27 -15.06 46.20
N LEU A 176 -9.56 -14.27 45.40
CA LEU A 176 -9.98 -12.93 44.95
C LEU A 176 -10.62 -12.97 43.55
N THR A 177 -9.95 -13.61 42.59
CA THR A 177 -10.42 -13.77 41.21
C THR A 177 -9.87 -15.08 40.60
N THR A 178 -10.54 -15.56 39.56
CA THR A 178 -10.02 -16.56 38.62
C THR A 178 -10.37 -16.13 37.20
N ASP A 179 -9.35 -15.71 36.45
CA ASP A 179 -9.48 -15.31 35.05
C ASP A 179 -9.16 -16.48 34.11
N TYR A 180 -9.89 -16.56 33.00
CA TYR A 180 -9.70 -17.60 31.97
C TYR A 180 -9.23 -16.98 30.66
N PHE A 181 -8.34 -17.70 29.98
CA PHE A 181 -7.77 -17.34 28.69
C PHE A 181 -7.77 -18.56 27.79
N ALA A 182 -8.04 -18.36 26.50
CA ALA A 182 -7.96 -19.41 25.49
C ALA A 182 -7.09 -18.97 24.32
N CYS A 183 -6.44 -19.92 23.64
CA CYS A 183 -5.71 -19.61 22.43
C CYS A 183 -6.69 -19.34 21.27
N CYS A 184 -6.56 -18.18 20.60
CA CYS A 184 -7.43 -17.80 19.48
C CYS A 184 -7.23 -18.63 18.21
N ALA A 185 -6.10 -19.32 18.04
CA ALA A 185 -5.80 -20.10 16.84
C ALA A 185 -6.92 -21.14 16.56
N PRO A 186 -7.57 -21.14 15.38
CA PRO A 186 -8.78 -21.92 15.09
C PRO A 186 -8.76 -23.38 15.55
N ARG A 187 -7.67 -24.12 15.29
CA ARG A 187 -7.55 -25.56 15.62
C ARG A 187 -7.09 -25.86 17.05
N CYS A 188 -6.51 -24.89 17.76
CA CYS A 188 -5.84 -25.10 19.04
C CYS A 188 -6.82 -25.15 20.22
N THR A 189 -6.76 -26.18 21.06
CA THR A 189 -7.63 -26.33 22.26
C THR A 189 -6.96 -25.85 23.57
N PHE A 190 -5.85 -25.11 23.47
CA PHE A 190 -5.08 -24.64 24.63
C PHE A 190 -5.81 -23.54 25.41
N GLN A 191 -5.90 -23.72 26.73
CA GLN A 191 -6.52 -22.78 27.66
C GLN A 191 -5.70 -22.64 28.96
N VAL A 192 -5.81 -21.47 29.60
CA VAL A 192 -5.10 -21.08 30.82
C VAL A 192 -6.11 -20.47 31.79
N ALA A 193 -6.11 -20.91 33.05
CA ALA A 193 -6.79 -20.24 34.14
C ALA A 193 -5.76 -19.67 35.13
N LEU A 194 -5.98 -18.43 35.57
CA LEU A 194 -5.15 -17.72 36.54
C LEU A 194 -6.00 -17.41 37.78
N SER A 195 -5.81 -18.19 38.85
CA SER A 195 -6.42 -17.89 40.15
C SER A 195 -5.49 -17.06 41.02
N ILE A 196 -6.01 -16.04 41.71
CA ILE A 196 -5.22 -15.16 42.58
C ILE A 196 -5.86 -15.12 43.98
N SER A 197 -5.07 -15.33 45.02
CA SER A 197 -5.54 -15.38 46.41
C SER A 197 -4.66 -14.58 47.38
N LYS A 198 -5.26 -14.10 48.47
CA LYS A 198 -4.59 -13.27 49.50
C LYS A 198 -3.44 -14.03 50.19
N PRO A 199 -2.45 -13.32 50.78
CA PRO A 199 -1.52 -13.92 51.75
C PRO A 199 -2.29 -14.57 52.92
N ARG A 200 -1.76 -15.66 53.46
CA ARG A 200 -2.29 -16.35 54.67
C ARG A 200 -1.68 -15.77 55.95
N ILE A 201 -0.49 -15.15 55.88
CA ILE A 201 0.15 -14.44 56.98
C ILE A 201 -0.41 -13.01 57.09
N LEU A 202 -0.90 -12.65 58.29
CA LEU A 202 -1.40 -11.31 58.59
C LEU A 202 -0.25 -10.32 58.86
N SER A 203 -0.47 -9.01 58.64
CA SER A 203 0.52 -7.94 58.93
C SER A 203 1.04 -8.02 60.37
N SER A 204 0.14 -8.24 61.33
CA SER A 204 0.47 -8.39 62.75
C SER A 204 1.39 -9.58 63.06
N TRP A 205 1.37 -10.64 62.25
CA TRP A 205 2.33 -11.75 62.38
C TRP A 205 3.71 -11.34 61.87
N VAL A 206 3.78 -10.58 60.77
CA VAL A 206 5.05 -10.08 60.23
C VAL A 206 5.72 -9.16 61.24
N ASP A 207 4.98 -8.23 61.84
CA ASP A 207 5.46 -7.37 62.93
C ASP A 207 5.99 -8.22 64.09
N LEU A 208 5.20 -9.17 64.58
CA LEU A 208 5.55 -10.04 65.71
C LEU A 208 6.76 -10.95 65.45
N LEU A 209 6.98 -11.39 64.20
CA LEU A 209 8.08 -12.27 63.81
C LEU A 209 9.37 -11.51 63.46
N LEU A 210 9.27 -10.23 63.09
CA LEU A 210 10.40 -9.39 62.69
C LEU A 210 10.82 -8.35 63.75
N ASP A 211 10.05 -8.16 64.83
CA ASP A 211 10.45 -7.34 65.99
C ASP A 211 11.60 -7.99 66.78
N GLN A 212 12.82 -7.71 66.29
CA GLN A 212 14.07 -8.16 66.89
C GLN A 212 14.28 -7.55 68.29
N ASP A 213 13.78 -6.34 68.55
CA ASP A 213 14.06 -5.63 69.79
C ASP A 213 13.18 -6.08 70.96
N ALA A 214 11.91 -6.41 70.72
CA ALA A 214 11.09 -7.13 71.69
C ALA A 214 11.62 -8.55 71.93
N ILE A 215 12.17 -9.25 70.92
CA ILE A 215 12.84 -10.55 71.15
C ILE A 215 14.12 -10.37 71.99
N ARG A 216 14.95 -9.34 71.73
CA ARG A 216 16.12 -9.00 72.57
C ARG A 216 15.70 -8.66 74.00
N GLN A 217 14.62 -7.91 74.19
CA GLN A 217 14.08 -7.56 75.51
C GLN A 217 13.54 -8.79 76.24
N GLN A 218 12.80 -9.65 75.55
CA GLN A 218 12.28 -10.92 76.09
C GLN A 218 13.42 -11.88 76.48
N LEU A 219 14.51 -11.93 75.70
CA LEU A 219 15.73 -12.67 76.06
C LEU A 219 16.43 -12.09 77.30
N ARG A 220 16.50 -10.76 77.46
CA ARG A 220 17.03 -10.11 78.68
C ARG A 220 16.17 -10.49 79.89
N LEU A 221 14.87 -10.23 79.84
CA LEU A 221 13.93 -10.54 80.92
C LEU A 221 13.93 -12.04 81.33
N LYS A 222 14.13 -12.95 80.37
CA LYS A 222 14.26 -14.40 80.64
C LYS A 222 15.61 -14.76 81.29
N LYS A 223 16.71 -14.10 80.90
CA LYS A 223 18.02 -14.23 81.57
C LYS A 223 18.03 -13.66 82.99
N ASP A 224 17.35 -12.53 83.20
CA ASP A 224 17.29 -11.88 84.51
C ASP A 224 16.45 -12.70 85.52
N ARG A 225 15.47 -13.47 85.04
CA ARG A 225 14.62 -14.37 85.86
C ARG A 225 15.17 -15.79 86.03
N GLU A 226 15.73 -16.39 84.97
CA GLU A 226 16.23 -17.78 84.98
C GLU A 226 17.71 -17.85 84.50
N PRO A 227 18.68 -17.22 85.20
CA PRO A 227 20.03 -16.99 84.68
C PRO A 227 20.81 -18.27 84.34
N GLU A 228 20.74 -19.30 85.20
CA GLU A 228 21.38 -20.61 84.95
C GLU A 228 20.84 -21.28 83.67
N ARG A 229 19.56 -21.03 83.36
CA ARG A 229 18.82 -21.70 82.30
C ARG A 229 19.12 -21.14 80.92
N TYR A 230 19.37 -19.83 80.81
CA TYR A 230 19.72 -19.14 79.56
C TYR A 230 21.22 -18.80 79.45
N LEU A 231 22.05 -19.44 80.28
CA LEU A 231 23.51 -19.42 80.18
C LEU A 231 23.95 -19.88 78.77
N GLY A 232 24.89 -19.14 78.17
CA GLY A 232 25.41 -19.40 76.83
C GLY A 232 24.52 -18.96 75.64
N VAL A 233 23.29 -18.47 75.87
CA VAL A 233 22.42 -18.01 74.77
C VAL A 233 22.89 -16.65 74.22
N THR A 234 23.16 -16.57 72.93
CA THR A 234 23.59 -15.35 72.21
C THR A 234 22.40 -14.44 71.84
N GLN A 235 22.66 -13.18 71.45
CA GLN A 235 21.61 -12.30 70.93
C GLN A 235 21.17 -12.63 69.49
N GLU A 236 21.89 -13.54 68.82
CA GLU A 236 21.64 -14.00 67.44
C GLU A 236 20.26 -14.64 67.28
N TRP A 237 19.66 -15.15 68.35
CA TRP A 237 18.28 -15.64 68.33
C TRP A 237 17.28 -14.56 67.88
N ALA A 238 17.57 -13.27 68.08
CA ALA A 238 16.66 -12.17 67.73
C ALA A 238 16.27 -12.10 66.25
N THR A 239 17.06 -12.69 65.34
CA THR A 239 16.72 -12.77 63.90
C THR A 239 16.08 -14.10 63.52
N GLN A 240 16.02 -15.09 64.41
CA GLN A 240 15.77 -16.49 64.04
C GLN A 240 14.29 -16.92 64.13
N ALA A 241 13.36 -16.04 64.50
CA ALA A 241 11.95 -16.39 64.67
C ALA A 241 11.29 -16.96 63.39
N PRO A 242 11.40 -16.34 62.19
CA PRO A 242 10.85 -16.91 60.95
C PRO A 242 11.45 -18.29 60.63
N MET A 243 12.76 -18.46 60.80
CA MET A 243 13.45 -19.73 60.54
C MET A 243 12.96 -20.87 61.45
N ASN A 244 12.67 -20.57 62.72
CA ASN A 244 12.11 -21.56 63.64
C ASN A 244 10.64 -21.87 63.31
N LEU A 245 9.84 -20.90 62.85
CA LEU A 245 8.48 -21.14 62.40
C LEU A 245 8.43 -22.05 61.15
N ASN A 246 9.26 -21.77 60.13
CA ASN A 246 9.45 -22.67 58.97
C ASN A 246 9.88 -24.08 59.41
N THR A 247 10.74 -24.19 60.43
CA THR A 247 11.17 -25.50 60.98
C THR A 247 10.00 -26.25 61.62
N TYR A 248 9.13 -25.57 62.39
CA TYR A 248 7.94 -26.21 62.97
C TYR A 248 6.93 -26.64 61.89
N LEU A 249 6.64 -25.77 60.92
CA LEU A 249 5.73 -26.06 59.82
C LEU A 249 6.24 -27.21 58.94
N LYS A 250 7.55 -27.24 58.63
CA LYS A 250 8.17 -28.37 57.91
C LYS A 250 8.01 -29.68 58.70
N ASN A 251 8.39 -29.70 59.98
CA ASN A 251 8.29 -30.91 60.80
C ASN A 251 6.85 -31.43 60.91
N LEU A 252 5.84 -30.56 60.90
CA LEU A 252 4.42 -30.92 60.89
C LEU A 252 3.98 -31.52 59.55
N LEU A 253 4.39 -30.91 58.43
CA LEU A 253 4.06 -31.37 57.07
C LEU A 253 4.76 -32.69 56.67
N ASP A 254 5.94 -32.95 57.25
CA ASP A 254 6.76 -34.15 57.06
C ASP A 254 6.40 -35.29 58.05
N SER A 255 5.54 -35.04 59.05
CA SER A 255 5.18 -36.01 60.10
C SER A 255 4.02 -36.93 59.71
N GLU A 256 4.05 -38.16 60.23
CA GLU A 256 2.91 -39.08 60.25
C GLU A 256 2.06 -38.89 61.50
N GLN A 257 0.79 -39.31 61.46
CA GLN A 257 -0.20 -39.07 62.51
C GLN A 257 0.24 -39.50 63.92
N ASP A 258 0.94 -40.64 64.04
CA ASP A 258 1.43 -41.17 65.32
C ASP A 258 2.73 -40.51 65.83
N ASN A 259 3.38 -39.67 65.00
CA ASN A 259 4.70 -39.09 65.27
C ASN A 259 4.68 -37.58 65.55
N ILE A 260 3.50 -36.96 65.58
CA ILE A 260 3.33 -35.52 65.78
C ILE A 260 3.86 -35.10 67.17
N ARG A 261 4.76 -34.11 67.19
CA ARG A 261 5.40 -33.61 68.41
C ARG A 261 4.77 -32.31 68.88
N SER A 262 4.33 -32.27 70.12
CA SER A 262 3.88 -31.03 70.78
C SER A 262 5.06 -30.09 71.06
N ILE A 263 4.79 -28.78 71.07
CA ILE A 263 5.77 -27.73 71.29
C ILE A 263 5.58 -27.17 72.70
N SER A 264 6.35 -27.66 73.67
CA SER A 264 6.30 -27.15 75.04
C SER A 264 6.66 -25.66 75.11
N LYS A 265 5.77 -24.87 75.72
CA LYS A 265 5.94 -23.44 76.05
C LYS A 265 7.17 -23.19 76.93
N ARG A 266 7.56 -24.19 77.73
CA ARG A 266 8.78 -24.19 78.56
C ARG A 266 10.07 -24.31 77.74
N ASN A 267 10.04 -24.64 76.44
CA ASN A 267 11.25 -24.77 75.61
C ASN A 267 12.00 -23.42 75.51
N ARG A 268 13.30 -23.41 75.85
CA ARG A 268 14.13 -22.18 75.91
C ARG A 268 14.06 -21.32 74.65
N ARG A 269 14.06 -21.93 73.46
CA ARG A 269 14.05 -21.19 72.18
C ARG A 269 12.63 -20.68 71.88
N PHE A 270 11.62 -21.51 72.06
CA PHE A 270 10.21 -21.12 71.88
C PHE A 270 9.77 -19.98 72.82
N SER A 271 10.12 -20.08 74.11
CA SER A 271 9.77 -19.11 75.15
C SER A 271 10.43 -17.73 74.97
N VAL A 272 11.49 -17.65 74.16
CA VAL A 272 12.19 -16.39 73.80
C VAL A 272 11.73 -15.84 72.44
N LEU A 273 11.59 -16.68 71.42
CA LEU A 273 11.24 -16.25 70.06
C LEU A 273 9.76 -15.92 69.89
N PHE A 274 8.88 -16.66 70.58
CA PHE A 274 7.43 -16.56 70.43
C PHE A 274 6.78 -16.20 71.76
N GLY A 275 6.84 -17.12 72.74
CA GLY A 275 6.18 -16.96 74.04
C GLY A 275 4.69 -16.59 73.93
N PRO A 276 4.11 -15.93 74.95
CA PRO A 276 2.72 -15.46 74.92
C PRO A 276 2.46 -14.42 73.82
N ARG A 277 3.48 -13.64 73.43
CA ARG A 277 3.38 -12.53 72.47
C ARG A 277 2.88 -13.00 71.10
N CYS A 278 3.20 -14.23 70.71
CA CYS A 278 2.84 -14.83 69.44
C CYS A 278 1.81 -15.97 69.57
N ALA A 279 1.08 -16.07 70.70
CA ALA A 279 0.09 -17.13 70.92
C ALA A 279 -1.02 -17.15 69.85
N SER A 280 -1.43 -15.97 69.37
CA SER A 280 -2.37 -15.82 68.25
C SER A 280 -1.93 -16.52 66.96
N ILE A 281 -0.62 -16.54 66.67
CA ILE A 281 -0.07 -17.22 65.48
C ILE A 281 -0.33 -18.73 65.56
N PHE A 282 -0.12 -19.34 66.73
CA PHE A 282 -0.31 -20.78 66.89
C PHE A 282 -1.79 -21.19 66.99
N ALA A 283 -2.63 -20.35 67.62
CA ALA A 283 -4.07 -20.55 67.64
C ALA A 283 -4.69 -20.48 66.22
N GLU A 284 -4.29 -19.50 65.40
CA GLU A 284 -4.74 -19.39 64.01
C GLU A 284 -4.17 -20.49 63.09
N LEU A 285 -2.99 -21.03 63.40
CA LEU A 285 -2.47 -22.25 62.75
C LEU A 285 -3.21 -23.54 63.18
N GLU A 286 -4.22 -23.44 64.04
CA GLU A 286 -5.04 -24.54 64.57
C GLU A 286 -4.25 -25.51 65.44
N PHE A 287 -3.25 -24.98 66.16
CA PHE A 287 -2.59 -25.71 67.23
C PHE A 287 -3.42 -25.50 68.50
N THR A 288 -3.86 -26.58 69.13
CA THR A 288 -4.58 -26.47 70.41
C THR A 288 -3.60 -26.11 71.51
N ASP A 289 -3.97 -25.15 72.35
CA ASP A 289 -3.21 -24.85 73.55
C ASP A 289 -3.59 -25.81 74.69
N PHE A 290 -2.60 -26.48 75.27
CA PHE A 290 -2.71 -27.20 76.51
C PHE A 290 -1.99 -26.40 77.60
N GLU A 291 -2.76 -25.65 78.40
CA GLU A 291 -2.27 -24.93 79.58
C GLU A 291 -2.01 -25.91 80.74
N ASP A 292 -0.82 -25.82 81.33
CA ASP A 292 -0.43 -26.56 82.53
C ASP A 292 0.49 -25.66 83.35
N VAL A 293 0.18 -25.45 84.64
CA VAL A 293 0.78 -24.36 85.45
C VAL A 293 1.45 -24.93 86.70
N GLU A 294 2.78 -24.99 86.68
CA GLU A 294 3.63 -25.34 87.82
C GLU A 294 4.29 -24.06 88.36
N ASP A 295 4.20 -23.81 89.67
CA ASP A 295 4.90 -22.70 90.36
C ASP A 295 4.77 -21.32 89.68
N ASP A 296 3.53 -20.90 89.35
CA ASP A 296 3.19 -19.68 88.58
C ASP A 296 3.84 -19.58 87.18
N VAL A 297 4.34 -20.70 86.63
CA VAL A 297 4.90 -20.81 85.28
C VAL A 297 4.07 -21.78 84.44
N ASP A 298 3.62 -21.29 83.29
CA ASP A 298 3.01 -22.13 82.24
C ASP A 298 4.09 -23.04 81.61
N VAL A 299 3.98 -24.34 81.89
CA VAL A 299 4.86 -25.41 81.41
C VAL A 299 4.26 -26.19 80.24
N GLY A 300 3.01 -25.84 79.88
CA GLY A 300 2.16 -26.51 78.90
C GLY A 300 2.70 -26.55 77.48
N ALA A 301 1.88 -26.95 76.52
CA ALA A 301 2.33 -27.22 75.15
C ALA A 301 1.28 -26.91 74.08
N TRP A 302 1.76 -26.41 72.94
CA TRP A 302 0.97 -26.32 71.72
C TRP A 302 0.96 -27.67 71.02
N ILE A 303 -0.23 -28.18 70.70
CA ILE A 303 -0.42 -29.47 70.02
C ILE A 303 -0.98 -29.18 68.62
N PRO A 304 -0.19 -29.33 67.53
CA PRO A 304 -0.66 -29.07 66.18
C PRO A 304 -1.66 -30.13 65.69
N HIS A 305 -2.66 -29.72 64.92
CA HIS A 305 -3.56 -30.65 64.23
C HIS A 305 -2.85 -31.36 63.06
N TYR A 306 -3.29 -32.58 62.72
CA TYR A 306 -2.67 -33.35 61.64
C TYR A 306 -3.14 -32.84 60.26
N PRO A 307 -2.24 -32.39 59.35
CA PRO A 307 -2.64 -31.95 58.01
C PRO A 307 -3.21 -33.05 57.09
N GLY A 308 -3.02 -34.32 57.44
CA GLY A 308 -3.29 -35.43 56.51
C GLY A 308 -2.17 -35.66 55.49
N ARG A 309 -2.32 -36.76 54.74
CA ARG A 309 -1.51 -37.03 53.53
C ARG A 309 -2.12 -36.27 52.33
N PRO A 310 -1.33 -35.93 51.29
CA PRO A 310 -1.84 -35.27 50.10
C PRO A 310 -3.00 -36.06 49.44
N SER A 311 -4.12 -35.39 49.17
CA SER A 311 -5.33 -35.99 48.58
C SER A 311 -5.36 -35.95 47.05
N GLY A 312 -4.54 -35.10 46.42
CA GLY A 312 -4.60 -34.80 45.00
C GLY A 312 -3.98 -35.87 44.09
N LEU A 313 -4.24 -35.70 42.79
CA LEU A 313 -3.72 -36.55 41.73
C LEU A 313 -2.19 -36.66 41.81
N TYR A 314 -1.65 -37.88 41.68
CA TYR A 314 -0.22 -38.18 41.79
C TYR A 314 0.42 -37.84 43.15
N GLY A 315 -0.37 -37.60 44.20
CA GLY A 315 0.12 -37.34 45.55
C GLY A 315 0.51 -35.88 45.81
N THR A 316 -0.02 -34.93 45.03
CA THR A 316 0.11 -33.49 45.32
C THR A 316 -0.96 -33.01 46.28
N THR A 317 -0.72 -31.89 46.95
CA THR A 317 -1.70 -31.28 47.84
C THR A 317 -2.82 -30.62 47.03
N GLU A 318 -4.07 -30.91 47.39
CA GLU A 318 -5.26 -30.30 46.81
C GLU A 318 -5.53 -28.94 47.45
N LEU A 319 -5.90 -27.95 46.63
CA LEU A 319 -6.20 -26.59 47.09
C LEU A 319 -7.45 -26.57 48.00
N ASP A 320 -7.57 -25.53 48.81
CA ASP A 320 -8.64 -25.39 49.82
C ASP A 320 -8.67 -26.48 50.91
N THR A 321 -7.53 -27.12 51.16
CA THR A 321 -7.31 -28.04 52.29
C THR A 321 -6.48 -27.38 53.39
N TYR A 322 -6.65 -27.82 54.64
CA TYR A 322 -5.79 -27.42 55.77
C TYR A 322 -4.30 -27.71 55.50
N ARG A 323 -3.99 -28.78 54.74
CA ARG A 323 -2.62 -29.05 54.26
C ARG A 323 -2.13 -27.97 53.29
N ALA A 324 -2.93 -27.56 52.30
CA ALA A 324 -2.56 -26.49 51.38
C ALA A 324 -2.29 -25.19 52.15
N TYR A 325 -3.18 -24.82 53.08
CA TYR A 325 -3.00 -23.66 53.95
C TYR A 325 -1.65 -23.67 54.71
N LEU A 326 -1.25 -24.79 55.30
CA LEU A 326 0.04 -24.91 55.99
C LEU A 326 1.24 -24.87 55.03
N GLU A 327 1.10 -25.40 53.81
CA GLU A 327 2.14 -25.31 52.76
C GLU A 327 2.26 -23.89 52.20
N ASP A 328 1.16 -23.15 52.11
CA ASP A 328 1.12 -21.74 51.71
C ASP A 328 1.75 -20.84 52.77
N VAL A 329 1.32 -20.94 54.03
CA VAL A 329 1.93 -20.20 55.15
C VAL A 329 3.43 -20.50 55.22
N ARG A 330 3.84 -21.77 55.08
CA ARG A 330 5.26 -22.12 55.08
C ARG A 330 6.02 -21.45 53.93
N SER A 331 5.44 -21.41 52.73
CA SER A 331 6.01 -20.74 51.55
C SER A 331 6.14 -19.23 51.77
N GLU A 332 5.17 -18.60 52.42
CA GLU A 332 5.22 -17.18 52.82
C GLU A 332 6.30 -16.92 53.89
N VAL A 333 6.45 -17.79 54.90
CA VAL A 333 7.55 -17.69 55.87
C VAL A 333 8.91 -17.84 55.19
N GLN A 334 9.05 -18.72 54.19
CA GLN A 334 10.28 -18.83 53.39
C GLN A 334 10.55 -17.54 52.60
N CYS A 335 9.52 -16.91 52.01
CA CYS A 335 9.66 -15.59 51.37
C CYS A 335 10.12 -14.50 52.37
N LEU A 336 9.57 -14.47 53.59
CA LEU A 336 10.02 -13.56 54.65
C LEU A 336 11.51 -13.79 55.03
N ILE A 337 11.96 -15.05 55.11
CA ILE A 337 13.37 -15.40 55.38
C ILE A 337 14.30 -14.90 54.26
N HIS A 338 13.90 -15.05 52.99
CA HIS A 338 14.67 -14.53 51.86
C HIS A 338 14.68 -13.00 51.81
N LYS A 339 13.51 -12.36 52.00
CA LYS A 339 13.34 -10.88 51.99
C LYS A 339 14.12 -10.16 53.10
N THR A 340 14.39 -10.85 54.21
CA THR A 340 15.20 -10.34 55.33
C THR A 340 16.70 -10.66 55.24
N GLY A 341 17.16 -11.33 54.17
CA GLY A 341 18.57 -11.67 53.98
C GLY A 341 19.08 -12.78 54.92
N LEU A 342 18.18 -13.52 55.58
CA LEU A 342 18.54 -14.54 56.59
C LEU A 342 18.79 -15.94 55.99
N ALA A 343 18.65 -16.11 54.68
CA ALA A 343 18.93 -17.35 53.96
C ALA A 343 20.40 -17.41 53.51
N THR A 344 21.20 -18.28 54.13
CA THR A 344 22.63 -18.48 53.79
C THR A 344 22.92 -19.72 52.93
N SER A 345 21.95 -20.60 52.69
CA SER A 345 22.16 -21.91 52.02
C SER A 345 21.19 -22.22 50.88
N GLU A 346 19.90 -21.94 51.04
CA GLU A 346 18.88 -22.21 50.02
C GLU A 346 18.55 -20.92 49.24
N ARG A 347 18.52 -21.00 47.90
CA ARG A 347 18.07 -19.91 47.01
C ARG A 347 16.63 -20.18 46.55
N PRO A 348 15.76 -19.15 46.46
CA PRO A 348 14.39 -19.34 45.98
C PRO A 348 14.37 -19.80 44.52
N THR A 349 13.48 -20.76 44.21
CA THR A 349 13.29 -21.27 42.84
C THR A 349 12.21 -20.43 42.15
N PHE A 350 12.63 -19.51 41.28
CA PHE A 350 11.71 -18.65 40.52
C PHE A 350 10.99 -19.43 39.42
N CYS A 351 9.72 -19.09 39.16
CA CYS A 351 8.86 -19.91 38.30
C CYS A 351 9.01 -19.66 36.80
N ASN A 352 9.72 -18.60 36.37
CA ASN A 352 9.70 -18.10 34.98
C ASN A 352 9.89 -19.19 33.92
N THR A 353 10.94 -20.01 34.05
CA THR A 353 11.25 -21.10 33.10
C THR A 353 10.19 -22.21 33.09
N VAL A 354 9.60 -22.51 34.25
CA VAL A 354 8.54 -23.52 34.41
C VAL A 354 7.21 -23.01 33.84
N LEU A 355 6.91 -21.72 34.03
CA LEU A 355 5.72 -21.04 33.51
C LEU A 355 5.78 -20.91 31.98
N LEU A 356 6.92 -20.46 31.43
CA LEU A 356 7.18 -20.43 29.99
C LEU A 356 7.01 -21.81 29.35
N SER A 357 7.61 -22.85 29.94
CA SER A 357 7.45 -24.26 29.51
C SER A 357 6.00 -24.75 29.60
N SER A 358 5.23 -24.30 30.59
CA SER A 358 3.81 -24.63 30.77
C SER A 358 2.87 -23.92 29.81
N LEU A 359 3.33 -22.81 29.21
CA LEU A 359 2.66 -22.05 28.16
C LEU A 359 3.23 -22.35 26.76
N HIS A 360 4.07 -23.38 26.64
CA HIS A 360 4.76 -23.79 25.41
C HIS A 360 5.53 -22.65 24.72
N CYS A 361 6.11 -21.75 25.51
CA CYS A 361 6.83 -20.56 25.08
C CYS A 361 8.33 -20.67 25.41
N LYS A 362 9.18 -20.03 24.61
CA LYS A 362 10.61 -19.84 24.90
C LYS A 362 10.83 -18.52 25.66
N GLU A 363 11.92 -18.43 26.41
CA GLU A 363 12.32 -17.20 27.11
C GLU A 363 12.77 -16.13 26.12
N VAL A 364 12.47 -14.86 26.43
CA VAL A 364 12.81 -13.70 25.57
C VAL A 364 13.88 -12.86 26.26
N SER A 365 15.06 -12.83 25.67
CA SER A 365 16.26 -12.19 26.22
C SER A 365 16.09 -10.68 26.42
N GLY A 366 16.43 -10.20 27.63
CA GLY A 366 16.39 -8.77 27.98
C GLY A 366 15.02 -8.23 28.42
N SER A 367 13.99 -9.09 28.49
CA SER A 367 12.58 -8.70 28.69
C SER A 367 12.26 -7.84 29.92
N SER A 368 12.97 -8.01 31.05
CA SER A 368 12.65 -7.31 32.31
C SER A 368 13.12 -5.85 32.37
N ASN A 369 14.16 -5.49 31.61
CA ASN A 369 14.84 -4.19 31.72
C ASN A 369 14.76 -3.34 30.44
N ASN A 370 14.10 -3.82 29.39
CA ASN A 370 14.01 -3.12 28.11
C ASN A 370 12.90 -2.05 28.15
N THR A 371 13.27 -0.78 27.97
CA THR A 371 12.33 0.35 27.90
C THR A 371 11.35 0.24 26.72
N LEU A 372 11.71 -0.49 25.66
CA LEU A 372 10.83 -0.77 24.52
C LEU A 372 9.64 -1.67 24.88
N SER A 373 9.68 -2.40 26.00
CA SER A 373 8.55 -3.22 26.47
C SER A 373 7.30 -2.37 26.80
N ASP A 374 7.48 -1.07 27.03
CA ASP A 374 6.40 -0.12 27.34
C ASP A 374 5.99 0.79 26.17
N ASN A 375 6.55 0.55 24.98
CA ASN A 375 6.13 1.20 23.74
C ASN A 375 4.70 0.74 23.33
N PRO A 376 3.82 1.65 22.86
CA PRO A 376 2.44 1.32 22.51
C PRO A 376 2.31 0.34 21.32
N ALA A 377 3.26 0.31 20.38
CA ALA A 377 3.19 -0.60 19.23
C ALA A 377 3.37 -2.08 19.64
N TYR A 378 4.30 -2.35 20.57
CA TYR A 378 4.49 -3.66 21.17
C TYR A 378 3.25 -4.10 21.99
N GLN A 379 2.56 -3.16 22.63
CA GLN A 379 1.27 -3.40 23.30
C GLN A 379 0.15 -3.72 22.31
N CYS A 380 0.01 -2.94 21.22
CA CYS A 380 -1.04 -3.13 20.22
C CYS A 380 -0.97 -4.50 19.53
N LEU A 381 0.24 -4.97 19.19
CA LEU A 381 0.44 -6.32 18.65
C LEU A 381 0.42 -7.44 19.71
N GLY A 382 0.46 -7.10 21.00
CA GLY A 382 0.52 -8.08 22.09
C GLY A 382 1.83 -8.88 22.14
N VAL A 383 2.98 -8.26 21.85
CA VAL A 383 4.30 -8.93 21.79
C VAL A 383 5.38 -8.22 22.61
N MET A 384 6.49 -8.91 22.86
CA MET A 384 7.66 -8.36 23.55
C MET A 384 8.76 -7.94 22.55
N PRO A 385 9.62 -6.97 22.90
CA PRO A 385 10.89 -6.74 22.20
C PRO A 385 11.73 -8.02 22.15
N SER A 386 12.62 -8.12 21.16
CA SER A 386 13.47 -9.30 20.91
C SER A 386 12.72 -10.60 20.53
N LEU A 387 11.41 -10.55 20.26
CA LEU A 387 10.64 -11.69 19.75
C LEU A 387 10.90 -11.87 18.23
N GLY A 388 11.06 -13.10 17.76
CA GLY A 388 11.39 -13.36 16.35
C GLY A 388 10.25 -13.05 15.36
N ARG A 389 10.60 -12.57 14.16
CA ARG A 389 9.68 -12.08 13.11
C ARG A 389 8.43 -12.94 12.86
N ILE A 390 8.58 -14.27 12.83
CA ILE A 390 7.48 -15.22 12.62
C ILE A 390 6.41 -15.12 13.71
N LEU A 391 6.81 -14.92 14.97
CA LEU A 391 5.88 -14.78 16.11
C LEU A 391 5.25 -13.39 16.19
N ILE A 392 5.94 -12.35 15.71
CA ILE A 392 5.37 -11.00 15.55
C ILE A 392 4.30 -11.03 14.45
N ALA A 393 4.59 -11.60 13.28
CA ALA A 393 3.62 -11.78 12.20
C ALA A 393 2.42 -12.64 12.63
N ASN A 394 2.65 -13.73 13.39
CA ASN A 394 1.56 -14.52 13.98
C ASN A 394 0.66 -13.66 14.87
N ALA A 395 1.24 -12.89 15.81
CA ALA A 395 0.47 -12.05 16.71
C ALA A 395 -0.31 -10.96 15.97
N TYR A 396 0.27 -10.31 14.96
CA TYR A 396 -0.43 -9.39 14.05
C TYR A 396 -1.60 -10.08 13.34
N LYS A 397 -1.40 -11.26 12.73
CA LYS A 397 -2.47 -12.02 12.05
C LYS A 397 -3.57 -12.46 13.02
N ARG A 398 -3.25 -12.76 14.28
CA ARG A 398 -4.26 -13.09 15.31
C ARG A 398 -5.06 -11.84 15.74
N GLN A 399 -4.39 -10.72 16.04
CA GLN A 399 -5.06 -9.47 16.41
C GLN A 399 -5.96 -8.93 15.29
N TRP A 400 -5.57 -9.12 14.02
CA TRP A 400 -6.35 -8.72 12.83
C TRP A 400 -7.72 -9.40 12.71
N GLU A 401 -7.86 -10.62 13.23
CA GLU A 401 -9.13 -11.35 13.33
C GLU A 401 -9.94 -10.90 14.56
N LEU A 402 -9.28 -10.56 15.66
CA LEU A 402 -9.89 -10.27 16.97
C LEU A 402 -10.38 -8.83 17.14
N ALA A 403 -9.73 -7.86 16.48
CA ALA A 403 -10.05 -6.42 16.61
C ALA A 403 -10.10 -5.71 15.24
N PRO A 404 -11.17 -5.91 14.44
CA PRO A 404 -11.30 -5.33 13.10
C PRO A 404 -11.18 -3.79 13.04
N GLY A 405 -11.74 -3.07 14.01
CA GLY A 405 -11.64 -1.62 14.15
C GLY A 405 -10.25 -1.12 14.51
N GLN A 406 -9.37 -1.98 15.03
CA GLN A 406 -7.97 -1.64 15.32
C GLN A 406 -7.00 -1.91 14.16
N ARG A 407 -7.46 -2.41 13.00
CA ARG A 407 -6.59 -2.80 11.88
C ARG A 407 -5.59 -1.72 11.43
N ARG A 408 -6.01 -0.46 11.36
CA ARG A 408 -5.13 0.68 11.05
C ARG A 408 -4.01 0.87 12.08
N ASN A 409 -4.35 0.70 13.37
CA ASN A 409 -3.39 0.79 14.47
C ASN A 409 -2.47 -0.44 14.51
N LEU A 410 -2.96 -1.62 14.14
CA LEU A 410 -2.16 -2.85 14.02
C LEU A 410 -1.14 -2.77 12.88
N VAL A 411 -1.51 -2.22 11.72
CA VAL A 411 -0.59 -1.98 10.59
C VAL A 411 0.50 -0.97 10.96
N ALA A 412 0.12 0.20 11.52
CA ALA A 412 1.08 1.20 11.98
C ALA A 412 2.01 0.66 13.09
N SER A 413 1.47 -0.18 13.98
CA SER A 413 2.25 -0.86 15.02
C SER A 413 3.19 -1.93 14.46
N LEU A 414 2.79 -2.66 13.42
CA LEU A 414 3.64 -3.62 12.71
C LEU A 414 4.85 -2.94 12.08
N GLY A 415 4.64 -1.83 11.36
CA GLY A 415 5.74 -1.02 10.81
C GLY A 415 6.65 -0.45 11.90
N THR A 416 6.07 0.06 13.00
CA THR A 416 6.83 0.59 14.14
C THR A 416 7.67 -0.49 14.82
N VAL A 417 7.12 -1.70 15.03
CA VAL A 417 7.84 -2.84 15.63
C VAL A 417 8.91 -3.37 14.68
N ALA A 418 8.64 -3.44 13.37
CA ALA A 418 9.62 -3.84 12.37
C ALA A 418 10.85 -2.91 12.37
N HIS A 419 10.63 -1.59 12.27
CA HIS A 419 11.68 -0.58 12.36
C HIS A 419 12.47 -0.67 13.69
N LEU A 420 11.79 -0.85 14.82
CA LEU A 420 12.42 -0.99 16.13
C LEU A 420 13.12 -2.36 16.35
N SER A 421 12.92 -3.34 15.48
CA SER A 421 13.57 -4.65 15.54
C SER A 421 14.81 -4.77 14.65
N GLY A 422 14.94 -3.92 13.62
CA GLY A 422 16.01 -4.00 12.62
C GLY A 422 15.92 -5.22 11.68
N ASP A 423 14.78 -5.92 11.65
CA ASP A 423 14.56 -7.10 10.81
C ASP A 423 14.02 -6.69 9.43
N GLU A 424 14.92 -6.64 8.44
CA GLU A 424 14.66 -6.22 7.05
C GLU A 424 13.42 -6.90 6.44
N MET A 425 13.37 -8.25 6.45
CA MET A 425 12.24 -9.01 5.92
C MET A 425 10.90 -8.69 6.63
N LEU A 426 10.94 -8.39 7.94
CA LEU A 426 9.76 -7.97 8.70
C LEU A 426 9.33 -6.54 8.34
N SER A 427 10.29 -5.68 7.99
CA SER A 427 10.02 -4.34 7.44
C SER A 427 9.36 -4.42 6.07
N ASP A 428 9.86 -5.30 5.18
CA ASP A 428 9.24 -5.57 3.88
C ASP A 428 7.80 -6.10 4.05
N TYR A 429 7.62 -7.07 4.95
CA TYR A 429 6.29 -7.59 5.28
C TYR A 429 5.37 -6.48 5.82
N ALA A 430 5.86 -5.60 6.70
CA ALA A 430 5.08 -4.49 7.22
C ALA A 430 4.70 -3.46 6.14
N ALA A 431 5.63 -3.13 5.24
CA ALA A 431 5.40 -2.21 4.13
C ALA A 431 4.36 -2.76 3.14
N ILE A 432 4.47 -4.03 2.77
CA ILE A 432 3.51 -4.73 1.89
C ILE A 432 2.13 -4.79 2.56
N GLN A 433 2.06 -5.12 3.85
CA GLN A 433 0.78 -5.15 4.58
C GLN A 433 0.14 -3.75 4.74
N SER A 434 0.94 -2.68 4.86
CA SER A 434 0.41 -1.30 4.78
C SER A 434 -0.12 -1.01 3.39
N SER A 435 0.68 -1.19 2.33
CA SER A 435 0.25 -0.94 0.94
C SER A 435 -1.03 -1.71 0.55
N LEU A 436 -1.17 -2.96 0.99
CA LEU A 436 -2.39 -3.74 0.77
C LEU A 436 -3.59 -3.21 1.58
N PHE A 437 -3.38 -2.76 2.82
CA PHE A 437 -4.45 -2.18 3.63
C PHE A 437 -4.86 -0.78 3.14
N ASP A 438 -3.89 0.06 2.79
CA ASP A 438 -4.10 1.39 2.25
C ASP A 438 -4.74 1.32 0.85
N SER A 439 -4.45 0.29 0.04
CA SER A 439 -5.18 0.05 -1.22
C SER A 439 -6.61 -0.47 -1.00
N GLN A 440 -6.87 -1.29 0.04
CA GLN A 440 -8.25 -1.64 0.40
C GLN A 440 -9.03 -0.45 0.97
N LEU A 441 -8.38 0.41 1.78
CA LEU A 441 -8.96 1.67 2.22
C LEU A 441 -9.20 2.62 1.03
N SER A 442 -8.33 2.69 0.02
CA SER A 442 -8.58 3.48 -1.19
C SER A 442 -9.79 2.97 -1.99
N ASN A 443 -10.09 1.67 -1.91
CA ASN A 443 -11.28 1.04 -2.51
C ASN A 443 -12.53 1.05 -1.59
N GLN A 444 -12.44 1.57 -0.36
CA GLN A 444 -13.57 1.66 0.60
C GLN A 444 -13.87 3.10 1.03
N ALA A 445 -12.88 3.98 1.05
CA ALA A 445 -12.99 5.42 1.31
C ALA A 445 -13.36 6.22 0.06
N HIS A 446 -13.83 5.54 -0.99
CA HIS A 446 -14.49 6.20 -2.12
C HIS A 446 -15.93 6.63 -1.78
N ASP A 447 -16.49 6.15 -0.65
CA ASP A 447 -17.76 6.61 -0.09
C ASP A 447 -17.55 7.49 1.18
N ASP A 448 -18.06 8.72 1.10
CA ASP A 448 -18.45 9.66 2.18
C ASP A 448 -17.42 10.38 3.10
N GLU A 449 -16.82 9.73 4.11
CA GLU A 449 -16.47 10.45 5.37
C GLU A 449 -15.38 11.54 5.24
N GLY A 450 -14.40 11.33 4.35
CA GLY A 450 -13.31 12.29 4.12
C GLY A 450 -13.78 13.59 3.46
N VAL A 451 -14.67 13.48 2.47
CA VAL A 451 -15.24 14.61 1.71
C VAL A 451 -16.05 15.51 2.62
N ILE A 452 -17.00 14.93 3.36
CA ILE A 452 -17.91 15.65 4.25
C ILE A 452 -17.10 16.49 5.27
N SER A 453 -16.01 15.93 5.79
CA SER A 453 -15.12 16.61 6.73
C SER A 453 -14.43 17.84 6.14
N GLN A 454 -14.09 17.82 4.85
CA GLN A 454 -13.51 18.97 4.13
C GLN A 454 -14.56 20.04 3.81
N VAL A 455 -15.77 19.62 3.38
CA VAL A 455 -16.89 20.53 3.08
C VAL A 455 -17.33 21.30 4.34
N LEU A 456 -17.57 20.60 5.46
CA LEU A 456 -17.97 21.24 6.73
C LEU A 456 -16.93 22.26 7.21
N ARG A 457 -15.64 21.89 7.15
CA ARG A 457 -14.54 22.77 7.55
C ARG A 457 -14.40 24.00 6.66
N PHE A 458 -14.70 23.90 5.37
CA PHE A 458 -14.72 25.05 4.46
C PHE A 458 -15.90 25.99 4.76
N LEU A 459 -17.08 25.44 5.09
CA LEU A 459 -18.30 26.19 5.39
C LEU A 459 -18.41 26.71 6.83
N ASP A 460 -17.36 26.58 7.64
CA ASP A 460 -17.31 26.92 9.07
C ASP A 460 -18.40 26.22 9.91
N LEU A 461 -18.71 24.96 9.56
CA LEU A 461 -19.65 24.07 10.25
C LEU A 461 -18.91 23.03 11.11
N ALA A 462 -19.60 22.43 12.08
CA ALA A 462 -19.01 21.54 13.08
C ALA A 462 -19.50 20.09 12.93
N HIS A 463 -18.63 19.11 13.19
CA HIS A 463 -18.98 17.69 13.21
C HIS A 463 -19.89 17.34 14.41
N PRO A 464 -20.80 16.35 14.29
CA PRO A 464 -21.10 15.53 13.11
C PRO A 464 -22.06 16.20 12.10
N ASN A 465 -22.12 15.65 10.88
CA ASN A 465 -22.92 16.22 9.77
C ASN A 465 -24.44 15.99 9.92
N ASN A 466 -25.10 16.73 10.80
CA ASN A 466 -26.55 16.71 10.97
C ASN A 466 -27.25 17.93 10.33
N TYR A 467 -26.67 18.49 9.25
CA TYR A 467 -27.18 19.71 8.61
C TYR A 467 -28.06 19.42 7.40
N ASN A 468 -29.24 20.05 7.34
CA ASN A 468 -30.12 19.98 6.17
C ASN A 468 -29.61 20.85 5.00
N SER A 469 -30.10 20.58 3.79
CA SER A 469 -29.67 21.26 2.56
C SER A 469 -29.77 22.79 2.66
N HIS A 470 -30.87 23.32 3.21
CA HIS A 470 -31.04 24.76 3.42
C HIS A 470 -29.97 25.35 4.37
N GLN A 471 -29.61 24.66 5.46
CA GLN A 471 -28.55 25.11 6.38
C GLN A 471 -27.18 25.16 5.70
N ILE A 472 -26.89 24.19 4.82
CA ILE A 472 -25.64 24.14 4.06
C ILE A 472 -25.60 25.22 2.98
N VAL A 473 -26.68 25.42 2.22
CA VAL A 473 -26.83 26.55 1.28
C VAL A 473 -26.67 27.89 2.00
N GLN A 474 -27.27 28.05 3.19
CA GLN A 474 -27.13 29.26 4.00
C GLN A 474 -25.72 29.44 4.61
N ALA A 475 -24.95 28.35 4.80
CA ALA A 475 -23.53 28.44 5.15
C ALA A 475 -22.68 28.86 3.94
N PHE A 476 -22.92 28.27 2.77
CA PHE A 476 -22.28 28.65 1.50
C PHE A 476 -22.54 30.12 1.13
N ARG A 477 -23.81 30.57 1.12
CA ARG A 477 -24.18 31.97 0.87
C ARG A 477 -23.43 32.92 1.81
N ARG A 478 -23.32 32.60 3.11
CA ARG A 478 -22.53 33.39 4.08
C ARG A 478 -21.04 33.38 3.77
N LYS A 479 -20.46 32.24 3.39
CA LYS A 479 -19.04 32.10 3.06
C LYS A 479 -18.66 32.90 1.80
N VAL A 480 -19.49 32.84 0.76
CA VAL A 480 -19.25 33.60 -0.49
C VAL A 480 -19.44 35.11 -0.28
N VAL A 481 -20.30 35.54 0.65
CA VAL A 481 -20.42 36.95 1.04
C VAL A 481 -19.21 37.43 1.86
N SER A 482 -18.59 36.58 2.68
CA SER A 482 -17.39 36.94 3.47
C SER A 482 -16.08 36.83 2.70
N ASP A 483 -15.98 35.88 1.76
CA ASP A 483 -14.86 35.70 0.83
C ASP A 483 -15.39 35.36 -0.58
N PRO A 484 -15.66 36.36 -1.44
CA PRO A 484 -16.15 36.14 -2.79
C PRO A 484 -15.13 35.50 -3.73
N ALA A 485 -13.84 35.42 -3.38
CA ALA A 485 -12.86 34.70 -4.20
C ALA A 485 -12.99 33.18 -4.03
N SER A 486 -13.47 32.72 -2.85
CA SER A 486 -13.68 31.30 -2.55
C SER A 486 -14.87 30.65 -3.28
N ALA A 487 -15.63 31.42 -4.07
CA ALA A 487 -16.91 31.02 -4.65
C ALA A 487 -16.82 29.86 -5.66
N SER A 488 -15.70 29.69 -6.35
CA SER A 488 -15.44 28.56 -7.25
C SER A 488 -15.25 27.27 -6.44
N THR A 489 -14.32 27.29 -5.48
CA THR A 489 -14.07 26.20 -4.51
C THR A 489 -15.33 25.78 -3.77
N GLY A 490 -16.14 26.75 -3.32
CA GLY A 490 -17.40 26.49 -2.62
C GLY A 490 -18.41 25.75 -3.49
N ARG A 491 -18.61 26.14 -4.76
CA ARG A 491 -19.47 25.42 -5.71
C ARG A 491 -18.99 23.99 -5.95
N SER A 492 -17.68 23.79 -6.14
CA SER A 492 -17.10 22.45 -6.31
C SER A 492 -17.33 21.56 -5.09
N LEU A 493 -17.25 22.12 -3.87
CA LEU A 493 -17.52 21.40 -2.62
C LEU A 493 -19.02 21.11 -2.42
N LEU A 494 -19.93 21.99 -2.86
CA LEU A 494 -21.38 21.70 -2.88
C LEU A 494 -21.72 20.60 -3.89
N MET A 495 -21.13 20.63 -5.09
CA MET A 495 -21.28 19.59 -6.11
C MET A 495 -20.87 18.22 -5.55
N LEU A 496 -19.70 18.15 -4.89
CA LEU A 496 -19.18 16.91 -4.30
C LEU A 496 -20.07 16.37 -3.17
N LEU A 497 -20.63 17.26 -2.33
CA LEU A 497 -21.60 16.88 -1.30
C LEU A 497 -22.93 16.42 -1.89
N ALA A 498 -23.36 17.01 -3.02
CA ALA A 498 -24.58 16.61 -3.72
C ALA A 498 -24.43 15.23 -4.40
N THR A 499 -23.27 14.92 -4.98
CA THR A 499 -22.98 13.60 -5.57
C THR A 499 -22.82 12.49 -4.53
N ALA A 500 -22.46 12.82 -3.28
CA ALA A 500 -22.36 11.88 -2.16
C ALA A 500 -23.70 11.66 -1.42
N SER A 501 -24.77 12.39 -1.77
CA SER A 501 -26.07 12.25 -1.10
C SER A 501 -27.01 11.33 -1.88
N SER A 502 -27.63 10.39 -1.17
CA SER A 502 -28.69 9.49 -1.66
C SER A 502 -30.12 10.02 -1.47
N ASP A 503 -30.26 11.30 -1.11
CA ASP A 503 -31.56 12.00 -1.01
C ASP A 503 -31.71 12.96 -2.19
N ASP A 504 -32.58 12.61 -3.14
CA ASP A 504 -32.89 13.39 -4.35
C ASP A 504 -33.23 14.87 -4.03
N SER A 505 -33.90 15.12 -2.90
CA SER A 505 -34.33 16.48 -2.50
C SER A 505 -33.17 17.30 -1.92
N TYR A 506 -32.24 16.64 -1.24
CA TYR A 506 -30.99 17.22 -0.74
C TYR A 506 -30.03 17.50 -1.90
N GLN A 507 -29.84 16.52 -2.78
CA GLN A 507 -29.02 16.62 -3.99
C GLN A 507 -29.50 17.75 -4.90
N ALA A 508 -30.79 17.80 -5.26
CA ALA A 508 -31.33 18.84 -6.13
C ALA A 508 -31.12 20.27 -5.58
N ALA A 509 -31.33 20.47 -4.28
CA ALA A 509 -31.15 21.76 -3.62
C ALA A 509 -29.68 22.22 -3.61
N LEU A 510 -28.72 21.30 -3.50
CA LEU A 510 -27.29 21.61 -3.53
C LEU A 510 -26.77 21.80 -4.97
N LEU A 511 -27.22 20.99 -5.94
CA LEU A 511 -26.86 21.13 -7.34
C LEU A 511 -27.28 22.50 -7.90
N MET A 512 -28.48 22.97 -7.55
CA MET A 512 -29.00 24.28 -7.98
C MET A 512 -28.13 25.47 -7.53
N GLU A 513 -27.40 25.34 -6.42
CA GLU A 513 -26.46 26.36 -5.92
C GLU A 513 -25.01 26.12 -6.34
N SER A 514 -24.70 24.92 -6.85
CA SER A 514 -23.39 24.59 -7.43
C SER A 514 -23.20 25.13 -8.84
N ASP A 515 -24.27 25.53 -9.53
CA ASP A 515 -24.22 26.09 -10.88
C ASP A 515 -23.42 27.42 -10.90
N LYS A 516 -22.68 27.65 -11.99
CA LYS A 516 -22.01 28.92 -12.23
C LYS A 516 -23.00 30.08 -12.32
N GLN A 517 -24.17 29.88 -12.93
CA GLN A 517 -25.17 30.94 -13.14
C GLN A 517 -25.75 31.49 -11.82
N MET A 518 -25.72 30.71 -10.73
CA MET A 518 -26.19 31.01 -9.36
C MET A 518 -27.66 31.42 -9.22
N SER A 519 -28.26 31.10 -8.07
CA SER A 519 -29.66 31.47 -7.82
C SER A 519 -29.84 32.98 -7.65
N LEU A 520 -31.04 33.47 -7.94
CA LEU A 520 -31.44 34.87 -7.74
C LEU A 520 -31.17 35.35 -6.30
N GLU A 521 -31.38 34.48 -5.32
CA GLU A 521 -31.19 34.75 -3.88
C GLU A 521 -29.70 34.81 -3.51
N THR A 522 -28.88 33.90 -4.04
CA THR A 522 -27.42 33.93 -3.88
C THR A 522 -26.83 35.18 -4.55
N ALA A 523 -27.32 35.56 -5.73
CA ALA A 523 -26.92 36.79 -6.42
C ALA A 523 -27.29 38.07 -5.63
N GLN A 524 -28.49 38.13 -5.05
CA GLN A 524 -28.90 39.23 -4.15
C GLN A 524 -28.00 39.31 -2.92
N ALA A 525 -27.70 38.16 -2.28
CA ALA A 525 -26.81 38.11 -1.12
C ALA A 525 -25.39 38.57 -1.43
N VAL A 526 -24.79 38.10 -2.54
CA VAL A 526 -23.42 38.45 -2.98
C VAL A 526 -23.26 39.92 -3.38
N LEU A 527 -24.35 40.59 -3.76
CA LEU A 527 -24.37 42.03 -4.02
C LEU A 527 -24.88 42.87 -2.83
N GLY A 528 -25.31 42.24 -1.73
CA GLY A 528 -25.80 42.92 -0.52
C GLY A 528 -27.14 43.65 -0.71
N LEU A 529 -27.99 43.15 -1.61
CA LEU A 529 -29.25 43.80 -2.00
C LEU A 529 -30.44 43.34 -1.14
N PRO A 530 -31.43 44.22 -0.89
CA PRO A 530 -32.69 43.83 -0.24
C PRO A 530 -33.60 43.06 -1.21
N GLU A 531 -34.57 42.30 -0.66
CA GLU A 531 -35.55 41.51 -1.43
C GLU A 531 -36.33 42.34 -2.47
N ASN A 532 -36.49 43.65 -2.23
CA ASN A 532 -37.21 44.61 -3.07
C ASN A 532 -36.30 45.61 -3.79
N TRP A 533 -35.08 45.19 -4.18
CA TRP A 533 -34.09 45.99 -4.88
C TRP A 533 -34.59 46.65 -6.18
N THR A 534 -34.07 47.84 -6.48
CA THR A 534 -34.25 48.52 -7.76
C THR A 534 -33.03 48.39 -8.69
N PRO A 535 -33.19 48.52 -10.02
CA PRO A 535 -32.09 48.31 -10.96
C PRO A 535 -30.91 49.29 -10.79
N ASP A 536 -31.18 50.51 -10.33
CA ASP A 536 -30.14 51.51 -10.03
C ASP A 536 -29.37 51.19 -8.74
N GLU A 537 -30.02 50.59 -7.74
CA GLU A 537 -29.38 50.11 -6.51
C GLU A 537 -28.47 48.91 -6.78
N ALA A 538 -28.88 47.97 -7.63
CA ALA A 538 -28.03 46.86 -8.07
C ALA A 538 -26.75 47.36 -8.78
N LEU A 539 -26.89 48.35 -9.67
CA LEU A 539 -25.76 48.95 -10.36
C LEU A 539 -24.86 49.78 -9.41
N HIS A 540 -25.45 50.42 -8.39
CA HIS A 540 -24.70 51.10 -7.34
C HIS A 540 -23.91 50.10 -6.49
N ALA A 541 -24.54 49.02 -6.03
CA ALA A 541 -23.91 47.96 -5.24
C ALA A 541 -22.74 47.32 -5.99
N LEU A 542 -22.90 46.95 -7.27
CA LEU A 542 -21.80 46.46 -8.10
C LEU A 542 -20.64 47.48 -8.15
N LYS A 543 -20.93 48.76 -8.36
CA LYS A 543 -19.91 49.83 -8.39
C LYS A 543 -19.26 50.07 -7.02
N THR A 544 -19.97 49.87 -5.92
CA THR A 544 -19.39 49.93 -4.56
C THR A 544 -18.43 48.76 -4.35
N ASN A 545 -18.90 47.53 -4.56
CA ASN A 545 -18.14 46.30 -4.31
C ASN A 545 -16.89 46.22 -5.21
N LEU A 546 -17.00 46.57 -6.49
CA LEU A 546 -15.85 46.66 -7.41
C LEU A 546 -14.84 47.76 -7.05
N ASN A 547 -15.23 48.78 -6.28
CA ASN A 547 -14.29 49.81 -5.82
C ASN A 547 -13.53 49.40 -4.55
N THR A 548 -14.13 48.54 -3.71
CA THR A 548 -13.55 48.00 -2.48
C THR A 548 -12.85 46.64 -2.66
N CYS A 549 -12.89 46.06 -3.86
CA CYS A 549 -12.36 44.72 -4.13
C CYS A 549 -11.04 44.76 -4.93
N ASP A 550 -9.96 44.30 -4.31
CA ASP A 550 -8.62 44.25 -4.92
C ASP A 550 -8.27 42.87 -5.53
N ASN A 551 -9.03 41.81 -5.23
CA ASN A 551 -8.80 40.45 -5.73
C ASN A 551 -9.56 40.21 -7.07
N PRO A 552 -8.91 39.71 -8.15
CA PRO A 552 -9.58 39.43 -9.42
C PRO A 552 -10.73 38.40 -9.32
N ASP A 553 -10.57 37.32 -8.56
CA ASP A 553 -11.56 36.23 -8.52
C ASP A 553 -12.86 36.66 -7.80
N ALA A 554 -12.72 37.53 -6.79
CA ALA A 554 -13.84 38.17 -6.12
C ALA A 554 -14.55 39.20 -7.02
N ARG A 555 -13.80 39.92 -7.88
CA ARG A 555 -14.41 40.83 -8.88
C ARG A 555 -15.24 40.07 -9.91
N ASP A 556 -14.73 38.94 -10.41
CA ASP A 556 -15.47 38.10 -11.35
C ASP A 556 -16.73 37.48 -10.69
N THR A 557 -16.66 37.06 -9.42
CA THR A 557 -17.84 36.61 -8.67
C THR A 557 -18.91 37.71 -8.52
N HIS A 558 -18.53 38.98 -8.33
CA HIS A 558 -19.49 40.09 -8.32
C HIS A 558 -20.07 40.41 -9.72
N PHE A 559 -19.31 40.19 -10.80
CA PHE A 559 -19.85 40.32 -12.16
C PHE A 559 -20.82 39.19 -12.50
N ASP A 560 -20.45 37.93 -12.23
CA ASP A 560 -21.31 36.76 -12.44
C ASP A 560 -22.64 36.92 -11.65
N ALA A 561 -22.60 37.47 -10.42
CA ALA A 561 -23.81 37.77 -9.64
C ALA A 561 -24.69 38.86 -10.26
N PHE A 562 -24.11 39.89 -10.88
CA PHE A 562 -24.88 40.92 -11.57
C PHE A 562 -25.49 40.40 -12.88
N ASP A 563 -24.76 39.57 -13.63
CA ASP A 563 -25.25 38.92 -14.82
C ASP A 563 -26.44 37.99 -14.50
N ALA A 564 -26.38 37.24 -13.39
CA ALA A 564 -27.50 36.43 -12.87
C ALA A 564 -28.78 37.26 -12.61
N LEU A 565 -28.67 38.37 -11.87
CA LEU A 565 -29.80 39.29 -11.64
C LEU A 565 -30.39 39.83 -12.95
N THR A 566 -29.54 40.22 -13.91
CA THR A 566 -30.02 40.76 -15.19
C THR A 566 -30.61 39.70 -16.13
N THR A 567 -30.22 38.44 -15.99
CA THR A 567 -30.77 37.31 -16.76
C THR A 567 -32.16 36.91 -16.27
N HIS A 568 -32.39 36.89 -14.95
CA HIS A 568 -33.70 36.59 -14.39
C HIS A 568 -34.72 37.72 -14.56
N HIS A 569 -34.30 38.99 -14.66
CA HIS A 569 -35.18 40.14 -14.89
C HIS A 569 -35.21 40.59 -16.35
N PHE A 570 -36.18 40.06 -17.11
CA PHE A 570 -36.45 40.21 -18.56
C PHE A 570 -36.45 41.63 -19.21
N HIS A 571 -36.08 42.70 -18.52
CA HIS A 571 -36.16 44.08 -19.01
C HIS A 571 -34.90 44.95 -18.83
N LEU A 572 -33.73 44.38 -18.49
CA LEU A 572 -32.52 45.16 -18.14
C LEU A 572 -31.27 45.07 -19.07
N PRO A 573 -31.36 44.85 -20.40
CA PRO A 573 -30.17 44.71 -21.26
C PRO A 573 -29.27 45.96 -21.33
N HIS A 574 -29.79 47.15 -20.99
CA HIS A 574 -29.00 48.38 -20.89
C HIS A 574 -28.01 48.34 -19.71
N LEU A 575 -28.35 47.66 -18.61
CA LEU A 575 -27.48 47.56 -17.44
C LEU A 575 -26.35 46.54 -17.63
N ASN A 576 -26.66 45.40 -18.25
CA ASN A 576 -25.64 44.40 -18.61
C ASN A 576 -24.54 45.04 -19.51
N ARG A 577 -24.94 45.86 -20.49
CA ARG A 577 -24.01 46.66 -21.30
C ARG A 577 -23.13 47.63 -20.49
N GLN A 578 -23.62 48.16 -19.37
CA GLN A 578 -22.80 48.99 -18.48
C GLN A 578 -21.86 48.16 -17.58
N ALA A 579 -22.27 46.96 -17.17
CA ALA A 579 -21.38 46.05 -16.43
C ALA A 579 -20.17 45.60 -17.27
N ILE A 580 -20.41 45.26 -18.56
CA ILE A 580 -19.33 44.95 -19.52
C ILE A 580 -18.35 46.13 -19.63
N GLN A 581 -18.84 47.36 -19.77
CA GLN A 581 -17.99 48.57 -19.84
C GLN A 581 -17.19 48.85 -18.55
N LEU A 582 -17.69 48.40 -17.38
CA LEU A 582 -16.93 48.47 -16.12
C LEU A 582 -15.84 47.39 -16.06
N ARG A 583 -16.11 46.18 -16.58
CA ARG A 583 -15.16 45.06 -16.64
C ARG A 583 -13.92 45.38 -17.48
N GLU A 584 -14.09 46.19 -18.53
CA GLU A 584 -13.02 46.64 -19.45
C GLU A 584 -12.18 47.82 -18.95
N SER A 585 -12.45 48.39 -17.75
CA SER A 585 -11.81 49.64 -17.28
C SER A 585 -10.55 49.42 -16.41
N PRO A 586 -9.38 50.02 -16.77
CA PRO A 586 -8.12 49.81 -16.04
C PRO A 586 -7.87 50.85 -14.91
N ARG A 587 -7.40 50.39 -13.74
CA ARG A 587 -6.75 51.23 -12.70
C ARG A 587 -5.25 51.44 -13.02
N MET A 588 -4.63 52.48 -12.47
CA MET A 588 -3.23 52.85 -12.74
C MET A 588 -2.26 52.50 -11.60
N ALA A 589 -1.07 52.00 -11.95
CA ALA A 589 0.12 51.80 -11.10
C ALA A 589 -0.05 50.78 -9.93
N THR A 590 1.00 50.08 -9.47
CA THR A 590 2.46 50.33 -9.55
C THR A 590 3.27 49.15 -10.10
N ASP A 591 4.41 49.42 -10.73
CA ASP A 591 5.43 48.41 -11.06
C ASP A 591 6.01 47.75 -9.79
N TYR A 592 6.02 46.41 -9.70
CA TYR A 592 7.21 45.63 -9.27
C TYR A 592 7.11 44.10 -9.48
N ASP A 593 6.50 43.62 -10.58
CA ASP A 593 6.78 42.24 -11.01
C ASP A 593 6.78 42.11 -12.53
N ARG A 594 7.85 41.53 -13.10
CA ARG A 594 8.08 41.50 -14.56
C ARG A 594 9.01 40.38 -15.01
N ASN A 595 8.63 39.14 -14.73
CA ASN A 595 8.81 38.02 -15.65
C ASN A 595 7.70 36.98 -15.42
N SER A 596 7.38 36.20 -16.46
CA SER A 596 6.47 35.03 -16.38
C SER A 596 4.94 35.24 -16.29
N ARG A 597 4.36 36.42 -16.64
CA ARG A 597 2.93 36.48 -17.05
C ARG A 597 2.50 37.66 -17.93
N ALA A 598 2.84 37.59 -19.22
CA ALA A 598 2.26 38.39 -20.32
C ALA A 598 2.53 37.63 -21.64
N VAL A 599 1.69 37.61 -22.69
CA VAL A 599 0.53 38.46 -23.06
C VAL A 599 -0.60 37.60 -23.63
N SER A 600 -1.86 37.91 -23.28
CA SER A 600 -3.03 37.64 -24.16
C SER A 600 -4.00 38.83 -24.18
N GLY A 601 -3.46 40.03 -24.29
CA GLY A 601 -4.23 41.23 -24.65
C GLY A 601 -4.07 41.50 -26.14
N LYS A 602 -5.14 41.42 -26.92
CA LYS A 602 -5.12 41.68 -28.36
C LYS A 602 -4.73 43.14 -28.65
N LYS A 603 -3.48 43.36 -29.04
CA LYS A 603 -3.10 44.54 -29.83
C LYS A 603 -3.38 44.22 -31.30
N PRO A 604 -4.22 44.99 -32.03
CA PRO A 604 -4.24 44.90 -33.49
C PRO A 604 -2.88 45.35 -34.05
N ASN A 605 -2.44 44.70 -35.12
CA ASN A 605 -1.22 45.00 -35.88
C ASN A 605 0.10 44.96 -35.08
N ALA A 606 0.38 43.82 -34.44
CA ALA A 606 1.76 43.33 -34.45
C ALA A 606 2.05 42.73 -35.83
N HIS A 607 3.18 43.07 -36.47
CA HIS A 607 3.57 42.42 -37.72
C HIS A 607 3.86 40.95 -37.46
N VAL A 608 3.06 40.04 -38.03
CA VAL A 608 3.29 38.60 -37.93
C VAL A 608 4.55 38.25 -38.70
N ASN A 609 5.51 37.61 -38.02
CA ASN A 609 6.77 37.24 -38.63
C ASN A 609 6.63 35.90 -39.36
N TYR A 610 6.42 35.98 -40.68
CA TYR A 610 6.31 34.84 -41.58
C TYR A 610 7.53 33.89 -41.58
N SER A 611 8.67 34.24 -40.96
CA SER A 611 9.80 33.33 -40.77
C SER A 611 9.53 32.21 -39.74
N PHE A 612 8.50 32.36 -38.91
CA PHE A 612 8.04 31.39 -37.92
C PHE A 612 6.82 30.63 -38.45
N PRO A 613 6.67 29.33 -38.13
CA PRO A 613 5.45 28.58 -38.43
C PRO A 613 4.25 29.08 -37.59
N VAL A 614 3.07 28.51 -37.83
CA VAL A 614 1.81 28.88 -37.16
C VAL A 614 1.62 28.06 -35.87
N GLY A 615 1.24 28.69 -34.75
CA GLY A 615 0.87 28.00 -33.50
C GLY A 615 -0.58 27.46 -33.50
N LEU A 616 -0.96 26.61 -32.54
CA LEU A 616 -2.34 26.10 -32.40
C LEU A 616 -3.04 26.62 -31.15
N GLU A 617 -4.19 27.27 -31.31
CA GLU A 617 -5.04 27.66 -30.17
C GLU A 617 -5.68 26.42 -29.51
N ASN A 618 -5.52 26.28 -28.19
CA ASN A 618 -5.99 25.14 -27.41
C ASN A 618 -7.52 25.19 -27.18
N ILE A 619 -8.19 24.03 -27.21
CA ILE A 619 -9.66 23.89 -27.20
C ILE A 619 -10.09 23.05 -26.00
N GLY A 620 -10.00 23.67 -24.81
CA GLY A 620 -10.08 22.98 -23.53
C GLY A 620 -8.75 22.28 -23.22
N ASN A 621 -8.80 21.06 -22.70
CA ASN A 621 -7.61 20.27 -22.41
C ASN A 621 -7.19 19.48 -23.67
N THR A 622 -6.51 20.14 -24.62
CA THR A 622 -6.09 19.51 -25.91
C THR A 622 -4.64 19.80 -26.33
N CYS A 623 -3.77 20.25 -25.41
CA CYS A 623 -2.35 20.53 -25.71
C CYS A 623 -1.57 19.29 -26.19
N TYR A 624 -1.95 18.08 -25.75
CA TYR A 624 -1.41 16.82 -26.28
C TYR A 624 -1.74 16.63 -27.77
N LEU A 625 -2.99 16.89 -28.16
CA LEU A 625 -3.45 16.82 -29.55
C LEU A 625 -2.79 17.92 -30.40
N ASN A 626 -2.67 19.15 -29.89
CA ASN A 626 -1.96 20.23 -30.57
C ASN A 626 -0.48 19.86 -30.83
N SER A 627 0.19 19.26 -29.85
CA SER A 627 1.59 18.80 -29.96
C SER A 627 1.74 17.71 -31.03
N LEU A 628 0.81 16.75 -31.08
CA LEU A 628 0.77 15.71 -32.11
C LEU A 628 0.48 16.27 -33.51
N LEU A 629 -0.48 17.18 -33.65
CA LEU A 629 -0.85 17.79 -34.93
C LEU A 629 0.31 18.63 -35.52
N GLN A 630 0.98 19.43 -34.69
CA GLN A 630 2.20 20.17 -35.09
C GLN A 630 3.32 19.22 -35.54
N TYR A 631 3.56 18.15 -34.78
CA TYR A 631 4.55 17.14 -35.16
C TYR A 631 4.21 16.47 -36.51
N LEU A 632 2.98 15.97 -36.68
CA LEU A 632 2.53 15.27 -37.89
C LEU A 632 2.59 16.14 -39.16
N PHE A 633 2.32 17.44 -39.04
CA PHE A 633 2.45 18.40 -40.14
C PHE A 633 3.90 18.54 -40.67
N THR A 634 4.90 18.18 -39.85
CA THR A 634 6.32 18.14 -40.28
C THR A 634 6.74 16.82 -40.91
N VAL A 635 5.87 15.79 -40.93
CA VAL A 635 6.13 14.48 -41.53
C VAL A 635 5.63 14.48 -42.98
N LYS A 636 6.55 14.45 -43.96
CA LYS A 636 6.21 14.56 -45.38
C LYS A 636 5.22 13.49 -45.85
N PRO A 637 5.43 12.17 -45.60
CA PRO A 637 4.47 11.16 -46.04
C PRO A 637 3.04 11.38 -45.52
N ILE A 638 2.86 11.89 -44.30
CA ILE A 638 1.54 12.16 -43.73
C ILE A 638 0.95 13.45 -44.31
N ARG A 639 1.75 14.53 -44.40
CA ARG A 639 1.32 15.79 -45.02
C ARG A 639 0.92 15.57 -46.49
N ASP A 640 1.70 14.80 -47.24
CA ASP A 640 1.46 14.54 -48.66
C ASP A 640 0.21 13.66 -48.87
N ILE A 641 -0.03 12.63 -48.04
CA ILE A 641 -1.28 11.83 -48.06
C ILE A 641 -2.50 12.68 -47.71
N VAL A 642 -2.39 13.59 -46.73
CA VAL A 642 -3.50 14.45 -46.33
C VAL A 642 -3.80 15.50 -47.42
N LEU A 643 -2.78 16.19 -47.94
CA LEU A 643 -2.95 17.23 -48.95
C LEU A 643 -3.39 16.69 -50.34
N HIS A 644 -3.10 15.43 -50.64
CA HIS A 644 -3.53 14.75 -51.88
C HIS A 644 -4.51 13.61 -51.60
N TYR A 645 -5.37 13.76 -50.59
CA TYR A 645 -6.18 12.67 -50.05
C TYR A 645 -7.09 11.98 -51.08
N ASP A 646 -7.64 12.68 -52.07
CA ASP A 646 -8.51 12.06 -53.08
C ASP A 646 -7.81 10.98 -53.93
N ASP A 647 -6.48 10.99 -54.06
CA ASP A 647 -5.70 9.91 -54.71
C ASP A 647 -5.64 8.63 -53.84
N TRP A 648 -5.70 8.78 -52.51
CA TRP A 648 -5.54 7.70 -51.52
C TRP A 648 -6.87 7.21 -50.94
N ARG A 649 -7.92 8.02 -51.03
CA ARG A 649 -9.22 7.89 -50.36
C ARG A 649 -9.95 6.59 -50.68
N LEU A 650 -10.26 5.79 -49.66
CA LEU A 650 -11.07 4.57 -49.78
C LEU A 650 -12.52 4.86 -50.21
N ASP A 651 -13.12 3.97 -50.99
CA ASP A 651 -14.51 4.11 -51.45
C ASP A 651 -15.50 3.60 -50.39
N LEU A 652 -16.59 4.34 -50.09
CA LEU A 652 -17.60 3.99 -49.08
C LEU A 652 -18.64 2.95 -49.57
N SER A 653 -18.23 2.02 -50.43
CA SER A 653 -19.06 0.87 -50.82
C SER A 653 -19.00 -0.20 -49.73
N ASP A 654 -20.09 -0.96 -49.55
CA ASP A 654 -20.13 -2.00 -48.53
C ASP A 654 -19.16 -3.16 -48.84
N GLU A 655 -18.82 -3.36 -50.12
CA GLU A 655 -17.79 -4.28 -50.59
C GLU A 655 -16.38 -3.82 -50.16
N SER A 656 -16.04 -2.55 -50.44
CA SER A 656 -14.75 -1.97 -50.05
C SER A 656 -14.57 -1.98 -48.53
N ILE A 657 -15.61 -1.60 -47.78
CA ILE A 657 -15.61 -1.61 -46.31
C ILE A 657 -15.34 -3.03 -45.77
N LYS A 658 -16.10 -4.05 -46.22
CA LYS A 658 -15.91 -5.45 -45.79
C LYS A 658 -14.58 -6.06 -46.21
N SER A 659 -13.95 -5.54 -47.27
CA SER A 659 -12.63 -5.98 -47.75
C SER A 659 -11.47 -5.35 -47.00
N ARG A 660 -11.69 -4.28 -46.22
CA ARG A 660 -10.64 -3.53 -45.53
C ARG A 660 -10.28 -4.19 -44.20
N LEU A 661 -8.98 -4.42 -44.01
CA LEU A 661 -8.40 -4.98 -42.79
C LEU A 661 -7.35 -3.99 -42.26
N ILE A 662 -7.55 -3.48 -41.05
CA ILE A 662 -6.73 -2.42 -40.46
C ILE A 662 -5.61 -3.03 -39.61
N GLY A 663 -4.37 -2.64 -39.92
CA GLY A 663 -3.16 -2.94 -39.15
C GLY A 663 -2.76 -4.42 -39.11
N GLY A 664 -1.67 -4.71 -38.37
CA GLY A 664 -1.09 -6.06 -38.28
C GLY A 664 -2.04 -7.13 -37.73
N HIS A 665 -3.01 -6.74 -36.89
CA HIS A 665 -4.03 -7.65 -36.33
C HIS A 665 -5.26 -7.85 -37.24
N LYS A 666 -5.30 -7.20 -38.42
CA LYS A 666 -6.37 -7.38 -39.44
C LYS A 666 -7.78 -7.08 -38.91
N MET A 667 -7.96 -5.97 -38.19
CA MET A 667 -9.28 -5.59 -37.68
C MET A 667 -10.24 -5.28 -38.84
N GLN A 668 -11.47 -5.81 -38.77
CA GLN A 668 -12.52 -5.49 -39.75
C GLN A 668 -13.03 -4.07 -39.53
N MET A 669 -13.19 -3.31 -40.60
CA MET A 669 -13.66 -1.91 -40.55
C MET A 669 -15.19 -1.82 -40.55
N ASP A 670 -15.76 -1.00 -39.66
CA ASP A 670 -17.19 -0.66 -39.67
C ASP A 670 -17.51 0.51 -40.62
N ARG A 671 -18.77 0.60 -41.08
CA ARG A 671 -19.25 1.71 -41.92
C ARG A 671 -19.24 3.05 -41.19
N GLY A 672 -19.61 3.09 -39.90
CA GLY A 672 -19.52 4.29 -39.07
C GLY A 672 -18.07 4.74 -38.90
N GLU A 673 -17.15 3.79 -38.69
CA GLU A 673 -15.72 4.08 -38.62
C GLU A 673 -15.14 4.63 -39.93
N ALA A 674 -15.50 4.05 -41.07
CA ALA A 674 -15.10 4.58 -42.37
C ALA A 674 -15.57 6.03 -42.58
N VAL A 675 -16.81 6.36 -42.18
CA VAL A 675 -17.36 7.73 -42.27
C VAL A 675 -16.63 8.71 -41.34
N VAL A 676 -16.35 8.34 -40.08
CA VAL A 676 -15.55 9.18 -39.16
C VAL A 676 -14.12 9.37 -39.69
N ALA A 677 -13.52 8.33 -40.27
CA ALA A 677 -12.18 8.41 -40.86
C ALA A 677 -12.11 9.41 -42.03
N GLN A 678 -13.07 9.40 -42.96
CA GLN A 678 -13.09 10.38 -44.05
C GLN A 678 -13.34 11.82 -43.54
N ALA A 679 -14.21 11.97 -42.53
CA ALA A 679 -14.44 13.27 -41.90
C ALA A 679 -13.17 13.79 -41.20
N PHE A 680 -12.44 12.92 -40.49
CA PHE A 680 -11.18 13.26 -39.83
C PHE A 680 -10.13 13.77 -40.82
N VAL A 681 -9.86 13.04 -41.91
CA VAL A 681 -8.83 13.46 -42.89
C VAL A 681 -9.22 14.75 -43.59
N ARG A 682 -10.51 14.99 -43.85
CA ARG A 682 -10.99 16.26 -44.42
C ARG A 682 -10.79 17.44 -43.48
N GLU A 683 -11.06 17.29 -42.19
CA GLU A 683 -10.79 18.34 -41.19
C GLU A 683 -9.28 18.56 -40.99
N LEU A 684 -8.47 17.50 -41.10
CA LEU A 684 -7.01 17.57 -41.01
C LEU A 684 -6.39 18.28 -42.23
N PHE A 685 -6.94 18.06 -43.44
CA PHE A 685 -6.61 18.81 -44.65
C PHE A 685 -6.84 20.31 -44.44
N ILE A 686 -8.04 20.68 -43.95
CA ILE A 686 -8.39 22.08 -43.67
C ILE A 686 -7.42 22.68 -42.65
N LEU A 687 -7.02 21.94 -41.62
CA LEU A 687 -6.02 22.42 -40.66
C LEU A 687 -4.64 22.63 -41.31
N PHE A 688 -4.17 21.69 -42.12
CA PHE A 688 -2.86 21.79 -42.78
C PHE A 688 -2.82 22.94 -43.81
N GLU A 689 -3.89 23.14 -44.59
CA GLU A 689 -4.03 24.29 -45.49
C GLU A 689 -3.97 25.62 -44.73
N ASN A 690 -4.67 25.73 -43.58
CA ASN A 690 -4.60 26.90 -42.72
C ASN A 690 -3.20 27.12 -42.11
N LEU A 691 -2.48 26.05 -41.73
CA LEU A 691 -1.11 26.15 -41.20
C LEU A 691 -0.09 26.62 -42.26
N GLU A 692 -0.32 26.35 -43.55
CA GLU A 692 0.51 26.86 -44.65
C GLU A 692 0.18 28.30 -45.05
N THR A 693 -1.10 28.71 -44.96
CA THR A 693 -1.61 29.95 -45.58
C THR A 693 -1.94 31.08 -44.60
N SER A 694 -2.03 30.81 -43.29
CA SER A 694 -2.50 31.80 -42.31
C SER A 694 -1.54 32.99 -42.14
N ASP A 695 -2.12 34.20 -42.14
CA ASP A 695 -1.48 35.46 -41.78
C ASP A 695 -1.41 35.70 -40.26
N GLN A 696 -2.05 34.86 -39.45
CA GLN A 696 -2.13 34.99 -37.99
C GLN A 696 -0.96 34.27 -37.27
N ALA A 697 -0.61 34.71 -36.06
CA ALA A 697 0.43 34.03 -35.27
C ALA A 697 0.06 32.56 -34.96
N SER A 698 -1.22 32.33 -34.63
CA SER A 698 -1.81 31.01 -34.36
C SER A 698 -3.11 30.81 -35.14
N THR A 699 -3.47 29.55 -35.37
CA THR A 699 -4.77 29.11 -35.90
C THR A 699 -5.46 28.18 -34.91
N ARG A 700 -6.78 28.04 -34.98
CA ARG A 700 -7.54 27.16 -34.09
C ARG A 700 -8.02 25.90 -34.84
N PRO A 701 -7.75 24.68 -34.35
CA PRO A 701 -8.35 23.46 -34.87
C PRO A 701 -9.89 23.51 -34.84
N SER A 702 -10.58 22.67 -35.63
CA SER A 702 -12.03 22.54 -35.49
C SER A 702 -12.37 21.64 -34.29
N GLN A 703 -13.51 21.90 -33.63
CA GLN A 703 -14.04 20.99 -32.61
C GLN A 703 -14.37 19.62 -33.23
N ARG A 704 -14.75 19.58 -34.52
CA ARG A 704 -15.02 18.36 -35.28
C ARG A 704 -13.77 17.48 -35.41
N LEU A 705 -12.61 18.06 -35.68
CA LEU A 705 -11.32 17.36 -35.73
C LEU A 705 -11.01 16.71 -34.38
N ALA A 706 -11.15 17.46 -33.28
CA ALA A 706 -10.94 16.95 -31.93
C ALA A 706 -11.94 15.83 -31.59
N ASN A 707 -13.24 16.02 -31.88
CA ASN A 707 -14.27 15.01 -31.65
C ASN A 707 -14.00 13.71 -32.45
N ALA A 708 -13.50 13.79 -33.69
CA ALA A 708 -13.24 12.62 -34.53
C ALA A 708 -12.03 11.77 -34.09
N VAL A 709 -11.07 12.35 -33.36
CA VAL A 709 -9.92 11.66 -32.77
C VAL A 709 -10.23 11.11 -31.37
N LEU A 710 -10.81 11.95 -30.51
CA LEU A 710 -10.90 11.71 -29.06
C LEU A 710 -12.12 10.86 -28.66
N LEU A 711 -13.12 10.71 -29.54
CA LEU A 711 -14.33 9.91 -29.28
C LEU A 711 -14.30 8.60 -30.06
N SER A 712 -14.69 7.51 -29.38
CA SER A 712 -14.90 6.22 -30.05
C SER A 712 -16.14 6.27 -30.95
N THR A 713 -16.10 5.52 -32.05
CA THR A 713 -17.24 5.33 -32.97
C THR A 713 -18.46 4.75 -32.25
N HIS A 714 -18.25 3.85 -31.30
CA HIS A 714 -19.32 3.31 -30.45
C HIS A 714 -19.97 4.40 -29.57
N THR A 715 -19.18 5.29 -28.98
CA THR A 715 -19.68 6.43 -28.18
C THR A 715 -20.53 7.39 -29.04
N LEU A 716 -20.06 7.70 -30.26
CA LEU A 716 -20.79 8.51 -31.25
C LEU A 716 -22.09 7.83 -31.72
N MET A 717 -22.19 6.50 -31.61
CA MET A 717 -23.38 5.72 -31.99
C MET A 717 -24.35 5.45 -30.83
N GLN A 718 -23.90 5.49 -29.58
CA GLN A 718 -24.77 5.31 -28.41
C GLN A 718 -25.57 6.57 -28.05
N SER A 719 -24.98 7.76 -28.17
CA SER A 719 -25.66 9.04 -27.90
C SER A 719 -26.92 9.23 -28.76
N LEU A 720 -26.87 8.78 -30.02
CA LEU A 720 -27.99 8.76 -30.97
C LEU A 720 -29.22 7.93 -30.53
N LYS A 721 -29.11 7.07 -29.50
CA LYS A 721 -30.25 6.32 -28.93
C LYS A 721 -30.95 7.07 -27.78
N GLN A 722 -30.32 8.09 -27.20
CA GLN A 722 -30.91 8.89 -26.12
C GLN A 722 -31.70 10.09 -26.65
N SER A 723 -31.40 10.56 -27.87
CA SER A 723 -32.09 11.68 -28.52
C SER A 723 -33.45 11.34 -29.15
N SER A 724 -34.05 10.19 -28.80
CA SER A 724 -35.35 9.73 -29.35
C SER A 724 -36.37 9.34 -28.26
N GLY A 725 -36.42 10.12 -27.18
CA GLY A 725 -37.44 10.05 -26.13
C GLY A 725 -38.05 11.42 -25.85
N ASP A 726 -39.36 11.43 -25.56
CA ASP A 726 -40.18 12.52 -25.02
C ASP A 726 -40.07 13.95 -25.60
N SER A 727 -40.93 14.23 -26.58
CA SER A 727 -41.35 15.59 -26.93
C SER A 727 -42.85 15.72 -27.27
N SER A 728 -43.72 15.02 -26.52
CA SER A 728 -45.18 15.14 -26.67
C SER A 728 -45.76 16.35 -25.92
N ALA A 729 -45.62 17.54 -26.52
CA ALA A 729 -46.18 18.78 -25.95
C ALA A 729 -47.73 18.81 -26.05
N ALA A 730 -48.42 18.59 -24.93
CA ALA A 730 -49.87 18.72 -24.85
C ALA A 730 -50.30 20.20 -24.76
N GLN A 731 -51.21 20.65 -25.64
CA GLN A 731 -51.82 21.98 -25.52
C GLN A 731 -52.93 22.00 -24.44
N PRO A 732 -53.07 23.10 -23.68
CA PRO A 732 -54.07 23.21 -22.63
C PRO A 732 -55.49 23.51 -23.19
N PRO A 733 -56.56 23.05 -22.51
CA PRO A 733 -57.94 23.34 -22.89
C PRO A 733 -58.38 24.78 -22.52
N PRO A 734 -59.40 25.35 -23.18
CA PRO A 734 -59.83 26.73 -22.98
C PRO A 734 -60.66 26.94 -21.69
N LEU A 735 -60.47 28.11 -21.06
CA LEU A 735 -61.13 28.53 -19.82
C LEU A 735 -62.59 28.98 -20.01
N PRO A 736 -63.53 28.54 -19.16
CA PRO A 736 -64.76 29.27 -18.82
C PRO A 736 -64.46 30.32 -17.73
N ALA A 737 -65.17 31.46 -17.74
CA ALA A 737 -64.78 32.61 -16.93
C ALA A 737 -65.52 32.77 -15.59
N ARG A 738 -64.73 33.11 -14.55
CA ARG A 738 -65.05 34.06 -13.45
C ARG A 738 -66.10 33.65 -12.38
N LYS A 739 -65.63 33.55 -11.13
CA LYS A 739 -66.04 34.44 -10.01
C LYS A 739 -65.15 34.29 -8.76
N THR A 740 -64.85 35.43 -8.15
CA THR A 740 -64.37 35.66 -6.77
C THR A 740 -65.41 36.56 -6.06
N PRO A 741 -65.28 36.90 -4.76
CA PRO A 741 -64.36 36.42 -3.70
C PRO A 741 -65.14 35.49 -2.69
N GLU A 742 -64.97 35.34 -1.36
CA GLU A 742 -64.34 36.10 -0.24
C GLU A 742 -63.88 35.21 0.95
N HIS A 743 -62.70 35.55 1.51
CA HIS A 743 -62.31 35.61 2.94
C HIS A 743 -62.37 34.43 3.96
N HIS A 744 -61.21 34.28 4.64
CA HIS A 744 -60.96 34.17 6.11
C HIS A 744 -60.89 32.81 6.87
N LEU A 745 -59.71 32.61 7.49
CA LEU A 745 -59.42 32.23 8.91
C LEU A 745 -59.85 30.82 9.42
N ASP A 746 -59.08 30.02 10.17
CA ASP A 746 -57.75 30.06 10.79
C ASP A 746 -57.53 28.68 11.50
N GLU A 747 -56.39 28.50 12.18
CA GLU A 747 -56.08 27.54 13.29
C GLU A 747 -56.51 26.05 13.21
N GLY A 748 -55.51 25.16 13.20
CA GLY A 748 -55.23 24.38 14.41
C GLY A 748 -55.10 22.84 14.35
N ILE A 749 -53.92 22.35 14.78
CA ILE A 749 -53.71 21.14 15.64
C ILE A 749 -54.06 19.77 14.99
N ASP A 750 -53.11 18.99 14.45
CA ASP A 750 -52.14 18.06 15.13
C ASP A 750 -52.63 16.58 15.04
N MET A 751 -51.86 15.62 15.58
CA MET A 751 -52.08 14.16 15.70
C MET A 751 -51.41 13.24 14.65
N GLU A 752 -50.16 12.86 14.95
CA GLU A 752 -49.65 11.48 14.80
C GLU A 752 -50.32 10.52 15.85
N PRO A 753 -50.00 9.21 15.97
CA PRO A 753 -49.06 8.33 15.22
C PRO A 753 -49.68 7.00 14.73
N GLY A 754 -48.89 6.12 14.09
CA GLY A 754 -49.33 4.75 13.74
C GLY A 754 -48.24 3.76 13.27
N TYR A 755 -47.63 3.01 14.20
CA TYR A 755 -46.70 1.89 13.93
C TYR A 755 -47.37 0.69 13.25
N TRP A 756 -46.67 0.02 12.32
CA TRP A 756 -46.68 -1.45 12.12
C TRP A 756 -45.33 -1.94 11.57
N ASN A 757 -45.05 -3.25 11.68
CA ASN A 757 -43.75 -3.87 11.36
C ASN A 757 -43.93 -5.32 10.87
N ALA A 758 -42.89 -5.89 10.25
CA ALA A 758 -42.59 -7.31 9.97
C ALA A 758 -42.85 -7.91 8.55
N ASN A 759 -41.71 -8.25 7.91
CA ASN A 759 -41.35 -9.56 7.34
C ASN A 759 -41.84 -10.07 5.95
N GLN A 760 -40.81 -10.28 5.09
CA GLN A 760 -40.36 -11.55 4.46
C GLN A 760 -40.65 -11.89 2.98
N LYS A 761 -39.60 -12.51 2.38
CA LYS A 761 -39.51 -13.36 1.16
C LYS A 761 -39.50 -12.62 -0.19
N THR A 762 -38.35 -12.56 -0.88
CA THR A 762 -37.60 -13.57 -1.68
C THR A 762 -38.18 -13.81 -3.07
N ASP A 763 -37.33 -13.76 -4.11
CA ASP A 763 -36.90 -14.92 -4.91
C ASP A 763 -35.85 -14.47 -5.97
N ASP A 764 -35.23 -15.40 -6.70
CA ASP A 764 -34.04 -15.19 -7.54
C ASP A 764 -34.31 -14.59 -8.95
N ALA A 765 -33.28 -14.01 -9.60
CA ALA A 765 -32.68 -14.59 -10.84
C ALA A 765 -31.73 -13.67 -11.67
N ASN A 766 -30.54 -14.21 -11.98
CA ASN A 766 -29.85 -14.19 -13.30
C ASN A 766 -29.44 -12.91 -14.07
N SER A 767 -28.11 -12.76 -14.22
CA SER A 767 -27.39 -12.46 -15.49
C SER A 767 -27.50 -11.00 -16.06
N ILE A 768 -26.59 -10.44 -16.88
CA ILE A 768 -25.61 -10.99 -17.86
C ILE A 768 -24.26 -10.23 -17.78
N SER A 769 -23.16 -10.85 -18.24
CA SER A 769 -21.83 -10.26 -18.49
C SER A 769 -21.43 -10.45 -19.98
N SER A 770 -20.46 -9.79 -20.61
CA SER A 770 -19.16 -9.29 -20.09
C SER A 770 -18.86 -7.82 -20.51
N ALA A 771 -17.72 -7.34 -21.09
CA ALA A 771 -16.68 -7.93 -21.95
C ALA A 771 -15.23 -7.65 -21.46
N LYS A 772 -14.33 -8.60 -21.70
CA LYS A 772 -12.88 -8.54 -21.42
C LYS A 772 -12.18 -9.30 -22.56
N THR A 773 -11.10 -8.75 -23.12
CA THR A 773 -10.53 -9.26 -24.38
C THR A 773 -9.87 -10.64 -24.23
N LEU A 774 -10.13 -11.51 -25.20
CA LEU A 774 -9.56 -12.86 -25.33
C LEU A 774 -8.60 -12.93 -26.53
N VAL A 775 -7.65 -13.86 -26.49
CA VAL A 775 -6.86 -14.31 -27.65
C VAL A 775 -6.87 -15.83 -27.62
N ASP A 776 -7.48 -16.45 -28.64
CA ASP A 776 -7.63 -17.90 -28.77
C ASP A 776 -6.59 -18.53 -29.69
N SER A 777 -6.30 -19.82 -29.48
CA SER A 777 -5.89 -20.77 -30.52
C SER A 777 -6.14 -22.21 -30.05
N ASP A 778 -6.81 -23.01 -30.88
CA ASP A 778 -7.16 -24.42 -30.62
C ASP A 778 -5.97 -25.39 -30.58
N ASP A 779 -6.13 -26.56 -29.95
CA ASP A 779 -6.32 -27.81 -30.73
C ASP A 779 -6.99 -28.94 -29.87
N LYS A 780 -7.26 -30.11 -30.46
CA LYS A 780 -8.24 -31.10 -30.00
C LYS A 780 -7.70 -32.54 -29.76
N LEU A 781 -8.53 -33.30 -29.03
CA LEU A 781 -8.70 -34.78 -29.02
C LEU A 781 -7.77 -35.67 -28.16
N PHE A 782 -8.37 -36.81 -27.78
CA PHE A 782 -7.92 -37.91 -26.89
C PHE A 782 -7.87 -37.57 -25.38
N GLY A 783 -8.61 -38.24 -24.48
CA GLY A 783 -9.65 -39.25 -24.65
C GLY A 783 -10.14 -39.83 -23.29
N ASP A 784 -11.38 -40.34 -23.24
CA ASP A 784 -11.99 -41.05 -22.10
C ASP A 784 -11.27 -42.39 -21.78
N PRO A 785 -11.43 -43.04 -20.59
CA PRO A 785 -12.70 -43.12 -19.85
C PRO A 785 -12.67 -43.01 -18.30
N VAL A 786 -13.87 -42.92 -17.74
CA VAL A 786 -14.22 -43.12 -16.33
C VAL A 786 -14.23 -44.61 -15.94
N ASP A 787 -13.74 -44.93 -14.74
CA ASP A 787 -14.00 -46.21 -14.06
C ASP A 787 -15.03 -46.06 -12.93
N LYS A 788 -15.99 -47.00 -12.84
CA LYS A 788 -17.00 -47.09 -11.77
C LYS A 788 -17.19 -48.56 -11.36
N ALA A 789 -17.58 -48.76 -10.10
CA ALA A 789 -17.45 -50.06 -9.42
C ALA A 789 -18.36 -51.20 -9.93
N ALA A 790 -17.84 -52.42 -9.74
CA ALA A 790 -18.50 -53.73 -9.52
C ALA A 790 -20.04 -53.76 -9.59
N GLU A 791 -20.70 -54.49 -10.49
CA GLU A 791 -20.74 -55.95 -10.76
C GLU A 791 -21.96 -56.67 -10.11
N ILE A 792 -22.77 -57.33 -10.96
CA ILE A 792 -23.38 -58.68 -10.78
C ILE A 792 -24.49 -58.82 -9.67
N GLU A 793 -25.64 -59.52 -9.81
CA GLU A 793 -26.26 -60.45 -10.79
C GLU A 793 -27.82 -60.22 -10.77
N ALA A 794 -28.57 -60.15 -11.88
CA ALA A 794 -29.42 -61.20 -12.51
C ALA A 794 -30.16 -62.19 -11.54
N VAL A 795 -31.40 -62.71 -11.75
CA VAL A 795 -32.02 -63.35 -12.95
C VAL A 795 -33.59 -63.48 -12.84
N LYS A 796 -34.34 -63.16 -13.93
CA LYS A 796 -35.73 -63.59 -14.36
C LYS A 796 -37.01 -63.39 -13.50
N GLY A 797 -38.13 -63.02 -14.17
CA GLY A 797 -39.52 -63.24 -13.68
C GLY A 797 -40.69 -62.62 -14.49
N ASN A 798 -41.17 -63.34 -15.53
CA ASN A 798 -42.43 -63.21 -16.32
C ASN A 798 -43.74 -62.78 -15.57
N GLU A 799 -44.85 -62.25 -16.15
CA GLU A 799 -45.31 -61.96 -17.54
C GLU A 799 -46.61 -61.07 -17.55
N LEU A 800 -47.21 -60.83 -18.74
CA LEU A 800 -48.56 -60.24 -19.05
C LEU A 800 -48.70 -58.69 -18.99
N SER A 801 -49.40 -57.98 -19.90
CA SER A 801 -49.99 -58.35 -21.21
C SER A 801 -50.41 -57.14 -22.10
N ALA A 802 -49.87 -57.06 -23.33
CA ALA A 802 -50.51 -56.82 -24.67
C ALA A 802 -51.68 -55.80 -24.92
N PRO A 803 -51.96 -55.35 -26.18
CA PRO A 803 -51.08 -55.02 -27.34
C PRO A 803 -51.52 -53.84 -28.28
N ARG A 804 -50.61 -53.37 -29.18
CA ARG A 804 -50.72 -53.05 -30.65
C ARG A 804 -51.96 -52.25 -31.21
N ALA A 805 -51.87 -51.30 -32.17
CA ALA A 805 -51.18 -51.27 -33.49
C ALA A 805 -50.94 -49.82 -34.03
N GLU A 806 -49.84 -49.52 -34.78
CA GLU A 806 -49.73 -49.30 -36.26
C GLU A 806 -50.36 -47.97 -36.79
N ILE A 807 -49.77 -47.16 -37.70
CA ILE A 807 -49.32 -47.41 -39.10
C ILE A 807 -48.19 -46.41 -39.56
N GLN A 808 -47.55 -46.71 -40.72
CA GLN A 808 -46.57 -45.99 -41.60
C GLN A 808 -46.59 -44.43 -41.66
N GLN A 809 -45.47 -43.69 -41.85
CA GLN A 809 -44.44 -43.61 -42.94
C GLN A 809 -44.88 -42.96 -44.28
N SER A 810 -44.37 -41.76 -44.61
CA SER A 810 -43.57 -41.42 -45.84
C SER A 810 -43.38 -39.89 -46.02
N GLU A 811 -42.43 -39.47 -46.86
CA GLU A 811 -42.17 -38.08 -47.30
C GLU A 811 -42.78 -37.82 -48.70
N ASP A 812 -43.14 -36.58 -49.06
CA ASP A 812 -42.88 -35.92 -50.38
C ASP A 812 -43.66 -34.59 -50.63
N ILE A 813 -42.92 -33.52 -51.00
CA ILE A 813 -43.05 -32.62 -52.18
C ILE A 813 -44.38 -31.84 -52.52
N GLU A 814 -44.24 -30.50 -52.60
CA GLU A 814 -44.92 -29.44 -53.42
C GLU A 814 -46.43 -28.99 -53.35
N MET A 815 -46.59 -27.65 -53.32
CA MET A 815 -47.50 -26.73 -54.08
C MET A 815 -49.05 -26.59 -53.83
N THR A 816 -49.41 -25.39 -53.33
CA THR A 816 -50.54 -24.45 -53.68
C THR A 816 -52.03 -24.89 -53.80
N ASP A 817 -52.89 -24.26 -52.95
CA ASP A 817 -54.23 -23.57 -53.16
C ASP A 817 -55.32 -24.16 -54.11
N PRO A 818 -56.67 -23.98 -53.89
CA PRO A 818 -57.33 -22.68 -53.58
C PRO A 818 -58.70 -22.64 -52.79
N THR A 819 -59.13 -21.42 -52.35
CA THR A 819 -60.52 -20.84 -52.18
C THR A 819 -61.70 -21.66 -51.59
N THR A 820 -62.64 -21.08 -50.81
CA THR A 820 -63.86 -20.31 -51.26
C THR A 820 -64.70 -19.75 -50.06
N ALA A 821 -65.55 -18.72 -50.24
CA ALA A 821 -66.45 -18.08 -49.23
C ALA A 821 -67.96 -18.40 -49.44
N PRO A 822 -68.94 -17.88 -48.63
CA PRO A 822 -69.61 -16.58 -48.98
C PRO A 822 -70.35 -15.73 -47.86
N GLU A 823 -70.44 -14.40 -48.09
CA GLU A 823 -71.55 -13.41 -47.79
C GLU A 823 -72.08 -13.15 -46.33
N THR A 824 -72.77 -12.04 -45.95
CA THR A 824 -73.57 -10.99 -46.65
C THR A 824 -73.54 -9.54 -46.03
N SER A 825 -73.36 -8.46 -46.85
CA SER A 825 -73.99 -7.09 -46.80
C SER A 825 -73.83 -6.13 -45.56
N LYS A 826 -73.84 -4.77 -45.56
CA LYS A 826 -74.20 -3.60 -46.44
C LYS A 826 -73.24 -2.40 -46.14
N ASN A 827 -72.84 -1.43 -47.00
CA ASN A 827 -73.52 -0.41 -47.85
C ASN A 827 -74.17 0.77 -47.07
N ASP A 828 -74.05 2.09 -47.38
CA ASP A 828 -73.43 2.86 -48.51
C ASP A 828 -73.21 4.39 -48.20
N ALA A 829 -72.30 5.07 -48.95
CA ALA A 829 -72.21 6.53 -49.32
C ALA A 829 -72.19 7.64 -48.20
N SER A 830 -71.75 8.91 -48.35
CA SER A 830 -71.04 9.78 -49.35
C SER A 830 -70.39 10.99 -48.59
N GLY A 831 -69.59 11.93 -49.13
CA GLY A 831 -68.94 12.07 -50.45
C GLY A 831 -69.07 13.46 -51.12
N ASP A 832 -68.27 14.49 -50.74
CA ASP A 832 -68.00 15.73 -51.53
C ASP A 832 -66.63 16.38 -51.11
N ALA A 833 -66.15 17.43 -51.80
CA ALA A 833 -64.73 17.86 -51.82
C ALA A 833 -64.42 19.34 -51.42
N ASN A 834 -63.16 19.62 -51.05
CA ASN A 834 -62.41 20.83 -51.43
C ASN A 834 -60.90 20.79 -51.06
N ASP A 835 -60.14 21.64 -51.76
CA ASP A 835 -58.71 22.09 -51.62
C ASP A 835 -58.09 22.11 -50.19
N VAL A 836 -56.76 22.06 -49.96
CA VAL A 836 -55.59 22.52 -50.76
C VAL A 836 -54.40 21.54 -50.62
N SER A 837 -53.46 21.50 -51.58
CA SER A 837 -52.19 20.77 -51.48
C SER A 837 -51.04 21.55 -50.80
N MET A 838 -50.18 20.84 -50.09
CA MET A 838 -48.71 21.03 -50.11
C MET A 838 -48.03 19.69 -49.75
N ALA A 839 -46.79 19.51 -50.19
CA ALA A 839 -45.97 18.35 -49.87
C ALA A 839 -44.83 18.73 -48.92
N ASP A 840 -44.43 17.79 -48.06
CA ASP A 840 -43.03 17.32 -48.05
C ASP A 840 -42.93 15.90 -47.46
N VAL A 841 -41.78 15.23 -47.62
CA VAL A 841 -41.53 13.84 -47.20
C VAL A 841 -40.35 13.77 -46.24
N GLY A 842 -40.62 13.54 -44.96
CA GLY A 842 -39.60 13.26 -43.95
C GLY A 842 -39.05 11.83 -44.09
N GLY A 843 -37.93 11.67 -44.80
CA GLY A 843 -37.20 10.41 -44.91
C GLY A 843 -36.42 10.04 -43.63
N SER A 844 -36.17 8.75 -43.41
CA SER A 844 -35.31 8.30 -42.30
C SER A 844 -33.84 8.56 -42.62
N GLU A 845 -33.13 9.28 -41.74
CA GLU A 845 -31.71 9.59 -41.93
C GLU A 845 -30.82 8.34 -42.04
N THR A 846 -29.81 8.39 -42.90
CA THR A 846 -28.83 7.31 -43.03
C THR A 846 -27.86 7.25 -41.84
N ILE A 847 -27.16 6.12 -41.68
CA ILE A 847 -26.11 5.96 -40.65
C ILE A 847 -25.04 7.04 -40.84
N ASP A 848 -24.61 7.25 -42.09
CA ASP A 848 -23.62 8.22 -42.49
C ASP A 848 -24.00 9.66 -42.05
N GLN A 849 -25.26 10.06 -42.26
CA GLN A 849 -25.77 11.37 -41.82
C GLN A 849 -25.77 11.51 -40.29
N LYS A 850 -26.25 10.48 -39.57
CA LYS A 850 -26.32 10.47 -38.11
C LYS A 850 -24.94 10.58 -37.45
N VAL A 851 -23.94 9.87 -37.98
CA VAL A 851 -22.56 9.93 -37.49
C VAL A 851 -21.93 11.31 -37.74
N LEU A 852 -22.19 11.93 -38.89
CA LEU A 852 -21.71 13.28 -39.20
C LEU A 852 -22.38 14.36 -38.32
N ASN A 853 -23.67 14.23 -38.05
CA ASN A 853 -24.43 15.10 -37.13
C ASN A 853 -23.89 14.97 -35.69
N ALA A 854 -23.61 13.75 -35.21
CA ALA A 854 -23.05 13.51 -33.88
C ALA A 854 -21.69 14.21 -33.67
N LEU A 855 -20.79 14.16 -34.67
CA LEU A 855 -19.49 14.85 -34.61
C LEU A 855 -19.61 16.38 -34.47
N GLU A 856 -20.68 16.98 -35.01
CA GLU A 856 -20.94 18.43 -34.95
C GLU A 856 -21.67 18.86 -33.67
N GLN A 857 -22.62 18.05 -33.18
CA GLN A 857 -23.47 18.39 -32.04
C GLN A 857 -22.88 17.98 -30.68
N GLN A 858 -22.04 16.95 -30.62
CA GLN A 858 -21.52 16.42 -29.35
C GLN A 858 -20.47 17.36 -28.73
N GLN A 859 -20.90 18.11 -27.71
CA GLN A 859 -20.00 18.83 -26.81
C GLN A 859 -19.34 17.84 -25.83
N ARG A 860 -18.07 18.08 -25.48
CA ARG A 860 -17.33 17.21 -24.55
C ARG A 860 -17.80 17.48 -23.12
N SER A 861 -18.41 16.48 -22.49
CA SER A 861 -18.85 16.49 -21.09
C SER A 861 -17.66 16.38 -20.14
N SER A 862 -17.57 17.29 -19.17
CA SER A 862 -16.43 17.55 -18.28
C SER A 862 -15.12 17.95 -18.99
N GLY A 863 -14.59 19.11 -18.62
CA GLY A 863 -13.31 19.64 -19.09
C GLY A 863 -12.11 19.20 -18.24
N THR A 864 -12.16 18.01 -17.64
CA THR A 864 -11.14 17.48 -16.73
C THR A 864 -10.19 16.51 -17.42
N ASP A 865 -10.74 15.56 -18.17
CA ASP A 865 -10.05 14.32 -18.50
C ASP A 865 -9.09 14.51 -19.70
N GLN A 866 -7.86 14.01 -19.55
CA GLN A 866 -6.84 13.99 -20.60
C GLN A 866 -6.57 12.55 -21.04
N GLN A 867 -6.41 12.34 -22.35
CA GLN A 867 -6.04 11.03 -22.94
C GLN A 867 -4.52 10.95 -23.12
N ASP A 868 -3.97 9.73 -23.19
CA ASP A 868 -2.53 9.53 -23.37
C ASP A 868 -2.08 9.91 -24.79
N VAL A 869 -0.84 10.42 -24.93
CA VAL A 869 -0.27 10.75 -26.23
C VAL A 869 -0.10 9.52 -27.13
N GLU A 870 0.17 8.31 -26.59
CA GLU A 870 0.21 7.08 -27.42
C GLU A 870 -1.19 6.69 -27.89
N GLU A 871 -2.20 6.74 -27.00
CA GLU A 871 -3.60 6.43 -27.35
C GLU A 871 -4.12 7.38 -28.45
N VAL A 872 -3.88 8.68 -28.30
CA VAL A 872 -4.31 9.71 -29.26
C VAL A 872 -3.54 9.59 -30.58
N MET A 873 -2.23 9.30 -30.55
CA MET A 873 -1.45 9.01 -31.75
C MET A 873 -1.91 7.72 -32.44
N GLY A 874 -2.24 6.68 -31.67
CA GLY A 874 -2.82 5.44 -32.15
C GLY A 874 -4.19 5.66 -32.81
N SER A 875 -5.06 6.48 -32.21
CA SER A 875 -6.33 6.90 -32.80
C SER A 875 -6.12 7.61 -34.14
N ILE A 876 -5.22 8.60 -34.20
CA ILE A 876 -4.88 9.31 -35.45
C ILE A 876 -4.37 8.34 -36.53
N ILE A 877 -3.42 7.47 -36.20
CA ILE A 877 -2.88 6.46 -37.12
C ILE A 877 -3.99 5.53 -37.63
N ASN A 878 -4.84 4.99 -36.74
CA ASN A 878 -5.92 4.08 -37.11
C ASN A 878 -6.96 4.79 -38.00
N ARG A 879 -7.32 6.05 -37.69
CA ARG A 879 -8.22 6.88 -38.51
C ARG A 879 -7.64 7.15 -39.90
N LEU A 880 -6.34 7.43 -40.00
CA LEU A 880 -5.66 7.59 -41.30
C LEU A 880 -5.65 6.26 -42.09
N GLN A 881 -5.35 5.12 -41.45
CA GLN A 881 -5.38 3.80 -42.10
C GLN A 881 -6.78 3.43 -42.60
N ALA A 882 -7.84 3.69 -41.82
CA ALA A 882 -9.23 3.47 -42.22
C ALA A 882 -9.66 4.34 -43.42
N ALA A 883 -9.09 5.53 -43.56
CA ALA A 883 -9.43 6.47 -44.63
C ALA A 883 -8.83 6.11 -46.00
N ILE A 884 -7.73 5.34 -46.05
CA ILE A 884 -6.94 5.11 -47.27
C ILE A 884 -7.06 3.68 -47.84
N LYS A 885 -6.80 3.54 -49.13
CA LYS A 885 -6.68 2.25 -49.83
C LYS A 885 -5.34 1.57 -49.47
N PRO A 886 -5.30 0.23 -49.33
CA PRO A 886 -4.05 -0.52 -49.19
C PRO A 886 -3.27 -0.54 -50.50
N MET A 887 -1.94 -0.62 -50.43
CA MET A 887 -1.07 -0.75 -51.61
C MET A 887 -0.83 -2.21 -52.01
N ASP A 888 -0.46 -3.04 -51.04
CA ASP A 888 -0.07 -4.44 -51.23
C ASP A 888 -0.62 -5.31 -50.09
N VAL A 889 -0.54 -6.64 -50.26
CA VAL A 889 -0.87 -7.62 -49.23
C VAL A 889 0.32 -8.55 -49.01
N ASP A 890 0.83 -8.61 -47.79
CA ASP A 890 1.94 -9.52 -47.44
C ASP A 890 1.50 -11.00 -47.51
N THR A 891 2.49 -11.89 -47.64
CA THR A 891 2.40 -13.34 -47.50
C THR A 891 1.56 -13.83 -46.32
N ASN A 892 1.55 -13.11 -45.18
CA ASN A 892 0.73 -13.45 -44.01
C ASN A 892 -0.72 -12.95 -44.10
N GLY A 893 -1.13 -12.31 -45.21
CA GLY A 893 -2.45 -11.74 -45.41
C GLY A 893 -2.69 -10.42 -44.66
N VAL A 894 -1.64 -9.64 -44.40
CA VAL A 894 -1.71 -8.29 -43.81
C VAL A 894 -1.74 -7.26 -44.95
N GLN A 895 -2.69 -6.31 -44.90
CA GLN A 895 -2.74 -5.19 -45.84
C GLN A 895 -1.65 -4.17 -45.46
N LEU A 896 -0.89 -3.70 -46.44
CA LEU A 896 0.21 -2.74 -46.24
C LEU A 896 -0.18 -1.36 -46.79
N GLU A 897 -0.12 -0.35 -45.92
CA GLU A 897 -0.29 1.06 -46.28
C GLU A 897 1.03 1.85 -46.26
N PRO A 898 1.11 3.01 -46.95
CA PRO A 898 2.22 3.96 -46.80
C PRO A 898 2.54 4.30 -45.33
N ILE A 899 1.50 4.37 -44.48
CA ILE A 899 1.61 4.74 -43.07
C ILE A 899 2.29 3.64 -42.26
N MET A 900 1.99 2.36 -42.54
CA MET A 900 2.74 1.25 -41.96
C MET A 900 4.22 1.31 -42.37
N GLY A 901 4.49 1.58 -43.65
CA GLY A 901 5.85 1.80 -44.16
C GLY A 901 6.54 3.07 -43.62
N THR A 902 5.83 3.99 -42.97
CA THR A 902 6.37 5.26 -42.45
C THR A 902 6.72 5.19 -40.96
N PHE A 903 5.90 4.53 -40.14
CA PHE A 903 6.00 4.56 -38.66
C PHE A 903 6.17 3.19 -37.98
N PHE A 904 5.68 2.09 -38.56
CA PHE A 904 5.61 0.82 -37.81
C PHE A 904 6.97 0.11 -37.81
N VAL A 905 7.40 -0.34 -36.62
CA VAL A 905 8.55 -1.21 -36.45
C VAL A 905 8.11 -2.67 -36.45
N SER A 906 8.91 -3.55 -37.03
CA SER A 906 8.70 -4.99 -36.97
C SER A 906 9.68 -5.61 -35.97
N THR A 907 9.15 -6.19 -34.92
CA THR A 907 9.87 -6.82 -33.81
C THR A 907 9.70 -8.34 -33.86
N VAL A 908 10.68 -9.06 -33.31
CA VAL A 908 10.63 -10.51 -33.14
C VAL A 908 10.90 -10.83 -31.67
N ASN A 909 9.94 -11.48 -31.03
CA ASN A 909 10.01 -11.93 -29.64
C ASN A 909 10.51 -13.37 -29.60
N TYR A 910 11.74 -13.56 -29.13
CA TYR A 910 12.40 -14.85 -29.02
C TYR A 910 12.24 -15.43 -27.61
N THR A 911 11.43 -16.47 -27.48
CA THR A 911 11.07 -17.12 -26.21
C THR A 911 11.61 -18.55 -26.16
N LYS A 912 12.22 -18.95 -25.04
CA LYS A 912 12.83 -20.27 -24.89
C LYS A 912 12.66 -20.82 -23.48
N LYS A 913 12.09 -22.03 -23.38
CA LYS A 913 12.01 -22.81 -22.13
C LYS A 913 13.36 -23.46 -21.84
N PHE A 914 13.76 -23.58 -20.58
CA PHE A 914 15.06 -24.20 -20.20
C PHE A 914 15.23 -25.65 -20.68
N ASN A 915 14.12 -26.35 -20.95
CA ASN A 915 14.11 -27.73 -21.46
C ASN A 915 14.27 -27.80 -23.00
N GLU A 916 14.07 -26.70 -23.72
CA GLU A 916 14.11 -26.64 -25.18
C GLU A 916 15.47 -26.11 -25.68
N LYS A 917 15.92 -26.56 -26.86
CA LYS A 917 17.21 -26.14 -27.44
C LYS A 917 17.09 -24.93 -28.36
N ALA A 918 16.02 -24.85 -29.14
CA ALA A 918 15.70 -23.72 -30.02
C ALA A 918 15.02 -22.58 -29.23
N PHE A 919 14.92 -21.40 -29.85
CA PHE A 919 13.96 -20.38 -29.47
C PHE A 919 12.70 -20.52 -30.34
N GLN A 920 11.54 -20.28 -29.75
CA GLN A 920 10.29 -20.00 -30.45
C GLN A 920 10.28 -18.50 -30.79
N SER A 921 9.81 -18.12 -31.97
CA SER A 921 9.86 -16.74 -32.47
C SER A 921 8.49 -16.26 -32.93
N GLU A 922 7.97 -15.22 -32.29
CA GLU A 922 6.73 -14.54 -32.68
C GLU A 922 7.08 -13.18 -33.30
N MET A 923 6.33 -12.73 -34.32
CA MET A 923 6.55 -11.44 -34.97
C MET A 923 5.42 -10.48 -34.66
N SER A 924 5.78 -9.26 -34.25
CA SER A 924 4.86 -8.18 -33.90
C SER A 924 5.13 -6.92 -34.72
N PHE A 925 4.09 -6.12 -34.92
CA PHE A 925 4.17 -4.80 -35.56
C PHE A 925 3.77 -3.74 -34.52
N GLU A 926 4.73 -2.94 -34.07
CA GLU A 926 4.55 -1.94 -33.02
C GLU A 926 4.55 -0.52 -33.62
N ARG A 927 3.80 0.41 -33.02
CA ARG A 927 3.81 1.83 -33.43
C ARG A 927 4.99 2.61 -32.87
N SER A 928 5.48 2.22 -31.69
CA SER A 928 6.65 2.81 -31.02
C SER A 928 7.37 1.76 -30.19
N ILE A 929 8.67 1.94 -29.94
CA ILE A 929 9.44 1.08 -29.04
C ILE A 929 9.48 1.66 -27.62
N THR A 930 9.22 0.84 -26.62
CA THR A 930 9.21 1.29 -25.22
C THR A 930 10.62 1.32 -24.63
N ALA A 931 10.96 2.43 -23.98
CA ALA A 931 12.15 2.62 -23.16
C ALA A 931 11.74 2.82 -21.69
N PHE A 932 12.37 2.08 -20.77
CA PHE A 932 12.05 2.13 -19.34
C PHE A 932 13.13 2.91 -18.55
N PRO A 933 12.81 4.04 -17.89
CA PRO A 933 13.77 4.77 -17.06
C PRO A 933 14.29 3.92 -15.88
N ALA A 934 15.39 4.35 -15.28
CA ALA A 934 15.92 3.70 -14.08
C ALA A 934 15.00 3.93 -12.87
N ALA A 935 15.05 3.03 -11.87
CA ALA A 935 14.36 3.22 -10.59
C ALA A 935 14.99 4.38 -9.79
N GLU A 936 16.32 4.53 -9.87
CA GLU A 936 17.08 5.59 -9.23
C GLU A 936 18.10 6.20 -10.20
N GLY A 937 18.24 7.52 -10.16
CA GLY A 937 19.29 8.27 -10.87
C GLY A 937 19.07 8.41 -12.39
N PRO A 938 19.95 9.19 -13.05
CA PRO A 938 19.92 9.36 -14.50
C PRO A 938 20.40 8.09 -15.22
N CYS A 939 19.81 7.76 -16.37
CA CYS A 939 20.26 6.67 -17.23
C CYS A 939 20.28 7.07 -18.71
N SER A 940 21.03 6.35 -19.55
CA SER A 940 21.00 6.64 -20.99
C SER A 940 19.79 6.01 -21.68
N LEU A 941 19.37 6.58 -22.81
CA LEU A 941 18.32 5.98 -23.64
C LEU A 941 18.67 4.54 -24.07
N TYR A 942 19.97 4.22 -24.23
CA TYR A 942 20.43 2.85 -24.54
C TYR A 942 20.20 1.87 -23.39
N ASP A 943 20.35 2.30 -22.13
CA ASP A 943 20.06 1.47 -20.96
C ASP A 943 18.53 1.28 -20.81
N ALA A 944 17.77 2.34 -21.08
CA ALA A 944 16.32 2.33 -21.00
C ALA A 944 15.67 1.44 -22.08
N LEU A 945 16.22 1.44 -23.30
CA LEU A 945 15.87 0.48 -24.37
C LEU A 945 16.39 -0.92 -24.07
N GLY A 946 17.59 -1.05 -23.47
CA GLY A 946 18.17 -2.33 -23.07
C GLY A 946 17.25 -3.15 -22.17
N ARG A 947 16.56 -2.51 -21.21
CA ARG A 947 15.55 -3.16 -20.36
C ARG A 947 14.43 -3.88 -21.12
N ASN A 948 14.16 -3.48 -22.37
CA ASN A 948 13.16 -4.10 -23.26
C ASN A 948 13.80 -5.13 -24.22
N PHE A 949 14.93 -4.81 -24.85
CA PHE A 949 15.55 -5.64 -25.90
C PHE A 949 16.65 -6.62 -25.43
N ASP A 950 17.19 -6.47 -24.22
CA ASP A 950 18.15 -7.42 -23.66
C ASP A 950 17.45 -8.66 -23.09
N LYS A 951 18.24 -9.71 -22.85
CA LYS A 951 17.73 -11.03 -22.44
C LYS A 951 17.24 -11.04 -21.00
N GLN A 952 15.92 -11.12 -20.82
CA GLN A 952 15.28 -11.34 -19.52
C GLN A 952 15.17 -12.84 -19.21
N ILE A 953 15.33 -13.21 -17.95
CA ILE A 953 15.09 -14.56 -17.43
C ILE A 953 13.90 -14.49 -16.46
N LEU A 954 12.80 -15.13 -16.82
CA LEU A 954 11.62 -15.31 -15.98
C LEU A 954 11.80 -16.64 -15.22
N GLU A 955 12.23 -16.56 -13.97
CA GLU A 955 12.55 -17.75 -13.16
C GLU A 955 11.32 -18.61 -12.89
N ASP A 956 10.18 -18.00 -12.57
CA ASP A 956 8.91 -18.64 -12.18
C ASP A 956 8.43 -19.62 -13.25
N ASN A 957 8.37 -19.15 -14.49
CA ASN A 957 7.93 -19.93 -15.65
C ASN A 957 9.05 -20.72 -16.34
N LYS A 958 10.31 -20.57 -15.88
CA LYS A 958 11.51 -21.16 -16.50
C LYS A 958 11.55 -20.85 -18.01
N LEU A 959 11.54 -19.55 -18.31
CA LEU A 959 11.60 -18.97 -19.65
C LEU A 959 12.71 -17.92 -19.74
N SER A 960 13.56 -17.98 -20.76
CA SER A 960 14.36 -16.83 -21.20
C SER A 960 13.68 -16.19 -22.41
N ARG A 961 13.47 -14.87 -22.36
CA ARG A 961 12.94 -14.08 -23.49
C ARG A 961 13.89 -12.95 -23.86
N TYR A 962 13.94 -12.59 -25.14
CA TYR A 962 14.53 -11.33 -25.61
C TYR A 962 13.81 -10.87 -26.87
N THR A 963 13.82 -9.55 -27.12
CA THR A 963 13.21 -8.96 -28.32
C THR A 963 14.30 -8.45 -29.25
N ALA A 964 14.08 -8.52 -30.56
CA ALA A 964 14.97 -7.95 -31.57
C ALA A 964 14.20 -7.24 -32.67
N ILE A 965 14.81 -6.21 -33.26
CA ILE A 965 14.20 -5.43 -34.33
C ILE A 965 14.54 -6.07 -35.68
N ARG A 966 13.55 -6.55 -36.41
CA ARG A 966 13.73 -7.18 -37.73
C ARG A 966 13.69 -6.18 -38.88
N GLY A 967 12.92 -5.11 -38.74
CA GLY A 967 12.80 -4.07 -39.77
C GLY A 967 12.37 -2.73 -39.16
N LEU A 968 13.13 -1.68 -39.50
CA LEU A 968 12.96 -0.33 -38.97
C LEU A 968 12.17 0.58 -39.93
N PRO A 969 11.24 1.41 -39.42
CA PRO A 969 10.56 2.44 -40.20
C PRO A 969 11.52 3.60 -40.54
N PRO A 970 11.20 4.47 -41.54
CA PRO A 970 11.95 5.70 -41.77
C PRO A 970 11.86 6.70 -40.61
N ILE A 971 10.72 6.72 -39.91
CA ILE A 971 10.51 7.50 -38.69
C ILE A 971 10.20 6.52 -37.56
N LEU A 972 11.02 6.54 -36.51
CA LEU A 972 10.90 5.68 -35.34
C LEU A 972 10.36 6.50 -34.16
N HIS A 973 9.30 6.01 -33.53
CA HIS A 973 8.82 6.52 -32.26
C HIS A 973 9.41 5.73 -31.09
N VAL A 974 9.84 6.44 -30.04
CA VAL A 974 10.33 5.86 -28.79
C VAL A 974 9.54 6.45 -27.63
N MET A 975 8.81 5.60 -26.90
CA MET A 975 8.01 6.02 -25.74
C MET A 975 8.79 5.77 -24.45
N ILE A 976 8.96 6.80 -23.63
CA ILE A 976 9.57 6.69 -22.29
C ILE A 976 8.45 6.36 -21.31
N GLN A 977 8.30 5.07 -20.95
CA GLN A 977 7.23 4.63 -20.06
C GLN A 977 7.54 5.05 -18.61
N ARG A 978 6.91 6.13 -18.15
CA ARG A 978 7.13 6.70 -16.80
C ARG A 978 6.13 6.22 -15.75
N SER A 979 5.08 5.50 -16.11
CA SER A 979 4.12 4.95 -15.14
C SER A 979 4.72 3.81 -14.32
N GLN A 980 4.51 3.82 -13.00
CA GLN A 980 4.83 2.70 -12.11
C GLN A 980 3.55 2.04 -11.58
N SER A 981 3.66 0.79 -11.10
CA SER A 981 2.53 -0.01 -10.60
C SER A 981 1.83 0.55 -9.36
N MET A 982 2.41 1.56 -8.71
CA MET A 982 1.84 2.27 -7.55
C MET A 982 1.03 3.51 -7.92
N GLY A 983 0.97 3.89 -9.21
CA GLY A 983 0.36 5.15 -9.68
C GLY A 983 1.32 6.36 -9.67
N ASP A 984 2.53 6.20 -9.14
CA ASP A 984 3.57 7.23 -9.16
C ASP A 984 4.25 7.36 -10.54
N LYS A 985 4.65 8.60 -10.86
CA LYS A 985 5.38 8.95 -12.09
C LYS A 985 6.89 8.87 -11.86
N ASN A 986 7.59 8.10 -12.68
CA ASN A 986 9.05 8.06 -12.72
C ASN A 986 9.61 9.30 -13.46
N ASP A 987 9.89 10.34 -12.70
CA ASP A 987 10.50 11.59 -13.18
C ASP A 987 12.05 11.55 -13.27
N ASN A 988 12.68 10.37 -13.14
CA ASN A 988 14.14 10.27 -13.29
C ASN A 988 14.59 10.73 -14.71
N PRO A 989 15.71 11.46 -14.82
CA PRO A 989 16.19 11.93 -16.12
C PRO A 989 16.65 10.78 -17.03
N VAL A 990 16.38 10.91 -18.33
CA VAL A 990 16.87 9.99 -19.37
C VAL A 990 17.73 10.81 -20.33
N ILE A 991 18.99 10.41 -20.50
CA ILE A 991 19.92 11.10 -21.39
C ILE A 991 19.59 10.73 -22.83
N ILE A 992 19.09 11.71 -23.59
CA ILE A 992 18.59 11.54 -24.96
C ILE A 992 19.70 11.91 -25.96
N PRO A 993 20.21 10.96 -26.76
CA PRO A 993 21.23 11.25 -27.76
C PRO A 993 20.63 11.93 -29.00
N GLU A 994 21.33 12.93 -29.53
CA GLU A 994 21.02 13.61 -30.80
C GLU A 994 20.95 12.63 -31.98
N THR A 995 21.79 11.58 -31.93
CA THR A 995 21.85 10.49 -32.91
C THR A 995 21.85 9.14 -32.20
N LEU A 996 20.86 8.32 -32.52
CA LEU A 996 20.61 6.99 -31.97
C LEU A 996 21.05 5.93 -32.98
N TYR A 997 21.85 4.94 -32.54
CA TYR A 997 22.31 3.82 -33.37
C TYR A 997 21.60 2.54 -32.91
N LEU A 998 20.85 1.90 -33.81
CA LEU A 998 19.93 0.80 -33.46
C LEU A 998 20.51 -0.59 -33.70
N ASP A 999 21.72 -0.65 -34.25
CA ASP A 999 22.50 -1.83 -34.61
C ASP A 999 22.52 -2.92 -33.53
N ARG A 1000 22.71 -2.53 -32.26
CA ARG A 1000 22.73 -3.42 -31.09
C ARG A 1000 21.42 -4.21 -30.91
N PHE A 1001 20.29 -3.63 -31.28
CA PHE A 1001 18.96 -4.20 -31.05
C PHE A 1001 18.43 -5.00 -32.24
N MET A 1002 19.07 -4.90 -33.40
CA MET A 1002 18.67 -5.61 -34.62
C MET A 1002 18.66 -7.14 -34.46
N ASP A 1003 17.80 -7.78 -35.23
CA ASP A 1003 17.74 -9.24 -35.35
C ASP A 1003 18.93 -9.80 -36.13
N ALA A 1004 19.42 -10.96 -35.68
CA ALA A 1004 20.60 -11.62 -36.23
C ALA A 1004 20.46 -13.15 -36.08
N PRO A 1005 20.68 -13.95 -37.15
CA PRO A 1005 20.55 -15.41 -37.08
C PRO A 1005 21.42 -16.01 -35.95
N HIS A 1006 20.89 -17.00 -35.22
CA HIS A 1006 21.55 -17.51 -34.00
C HIS A 1006 22.95 -18.11 -34.24
N ASP A 1007 23.24 -18.61 -35.44
CA ASP A 1007 24.58 -19.12 -35.82
C ASP A 1007 25.58 -18.02 -36.23
N SER A 1008 25.11 -16.78 -36.41
CA SER A 1008 25.91 -15.65 -36.92
C SER A 1008 27.00 -15.20 -35.93
N PRO A 1009 28.09 -14.57 -36.42
CA PRO A 1009 29.05 -13.90 -35.55
C PRO A 1009 28.45 -12.71 -34.80
N GLN A 1010 27.42 -12.06 -35.35
CA GLN A 1010 26.72 -10.93 -34.72
C GLN A 1010 25.92 -11.39 -33.48
N PHE A 1011 25.13 -12.45 -33.59
CA PHE A 1011 24.40 -13.01 -32.45
C PHE A 1011 25.34 -13.52 -31.34
N ARG A 1012 26.45 -14.18 -31.72
CA ARG A 1012 27.46 -14.61 -30.72
C ARG A 1012 28.06 -13.43 -29.95
N ARG A 1013 28.33 -12.30 -30.61
CA ARG A 1013 28.74 -11.06 -29.93
C ARG A 1013 27.65 -10.49 -29.01
N ARG A 1014 26.39 -10.44 -29.45
CA ARG A 1014 25.27 -10.01 -28.58
C ARG A 1014 25.14 -10.88 -27.31
N VAL A 1015 25.48 -12.17 -27.39
CA VAL A 1015 25.58 -13.06 -26.22
C VAL A 1015 26.83 -12.79 -25.37
N GLU A 1016 27.96 -12.43 -25.96
CA GLU A 1016 29.16 -11.97 -25.25
C GLU A 1016 28.90 -10.63 -24.51
N ASP A 1017 28.21 -9.68 -25.15
CA ASP A 1017 27.81 -8.39 -24.56
C ASP A 1017 26.88 -8.59 -23.36
N TRP A 1018 25.86 -9.47 -23.47
CA TRP A 1018 25.00 -9.84 -22.34
C TRP A 1018 25.81 -10.45 -21.19
N ALA A 1019 26.73 -11.38 -21.47
CA ALA A 1019 27.57 -11.97 -20.42
C ALA A 1019 28.55 -10.97 -19.77
N ILE A 1020 28.95 -9.92 -20.50
CA ILE A 1020 29.73 -8.80 -19.95
C ILE A 1020 28.83 -7.89 -19.09
N ALA A 1021 27.61 -7.60 -19.51
CA ALA A 1021 26.64 -6.81 -18.75
C ALA A 1021 26.21 -7.50 -17.45
N ASP A 1022 25.89 -8.80 -17.49
CA ASP A 1022 25.64 -9.64 -16.32
C ASP A 1022 26.82 -9.56 -15.33
N ARG A 1023 28.06 -9.67 -15.84
CA ARG A 1023 29.29 -9.59 -15.03
C ARG A 1023 29.52 -8.19 -14.43
N ILE A 1024 29.15 -7.11 -15.13
CA ILE A 1024 29.20 -5.74 -14.61
C ILE A 1024 28.20 -5.57 -13.46
N ALA A 1025 26.98 -6.10 -13.60
CA ALA A 1025 25.96 -6.08 -12.56
C ALA A 1025 26.40 -6.87 -11.31
N ASP A 1026 26.95 -8.09 -11.49
CA ASP A 1026 27.57 -8.89 -10.43
C ASP A 1026 28.61 -8.08 -9.62
N ILE A 1027 29.56 -7.43 -10.31
CA ILE A 1027 30.65 -6.71 -9.66
C ILE A 1027 30.11 -5.50 -8.88
N LYS A 1028 29.15 -4.76 -9.44
CA LYS A 1028 28.48 -3.64 -8.75
C LYS A 1028 27.70 -4.09 -7.52
N ALA A 1029 26.94 -5.19 -7.62
CA ALA A 1029 26.21 -5.78 -6.49
C ALA A 1029 27.15 -6.28 -5.39
N LEU A 1030 28.30 -6.84 -5.74
CA LEU A 1030 29.34 -7.25 -4.79
C LEU A 1030 30.05 -6.04 -4.15
N GLN A 1031 30.28 -4.95 -4.88
CA GLN A 1031 30.83 -3.70 -4.33
C GLN A 1031 29.88 -3.08 -3.30
N ALA A 1032 28.57 -2.99 -3.60
CA ALA A 1032 27.56 -2.50 -2.66
C ALA A 1032 27.53 -3.34 -1.36
N LYS A 1033 27.51 -4.67 -1.49
CA LYS A 1033 27.56 -5.59 -0.34
C LYS A 1033 28.85 -5.45 0.49
N LEU A 1034 29.97 -5.07 -0.13
CA LEU A 1034 31.23 -4.83 0.58
C LEU A 1034 31.26 -3.45 1.27
N GLY A 1035 30.57 -2.45 0.73
CA GLY A 1035 30.40 -1.13 1.34
C GLY A 1035 29.60 -1.19 2.64
N ASN A 1036 28.46 -1.89 2.64
CA ASN A 1036 27.56 -2.01 3.80
C ASN A 1036 28.19 -2.74 5.01
N ASN A 1037 29.37 -3.33 4.87
CA ASN A 1037 30.09 -4.04 5.94
C ASN A 1037 31.29 -3.26 6.50
N ALA A 1038 31.47 -1.98 6.14
CA ALA A 1038 32.65 -1.20 6.53
C ALA A 1038 32.84 -1.09 8.06
N GLU A 1039 31.82 -0.63 8.80
CA GLU A 1039 31.87 -0.45 10.25
C GLU A 1039 32.16 -1.76 11.01
N TYR A 1040 31.66 -2.89 10.50
CA TYR A 1040 31.92 -4.21 11.07
C TYR A 1040 33.38 -4.68 10.87
N ILE A 1041 34.02 -4.25 9.78
CA ILE A 1041 35.45 -4.53 9.55
C ILE A 1041 36.33 -3.63 10.42
N GLU A 1042 36.00 -2.33 10.54
CA GLU A 1042 36.79 -1.43 11.40
C GLU A 1042 36.70 -1.83 12.88
N THR A 1043 35.51 -2.16 13.38
CA THR A 1043 35.35 -2.67 14.76
C THR A 1043 36.04 -4.02 15.03
N LEU A 1044 36.25 -4.86 14.00
CA LEU A 1044 37.07 -6.07 14.12
C LEU A 1044 38.57 -5.78 14.14
N GLU A 1045 39.03 -4.76 13.41
CA GLU A 1045 40.43 -4.32 13.45
C GLU A 1045 40.78 -3.60 14.75
N ASP A 1046 39.90 -2.71 15.24
CA ASP A 1046 40.03 -2.08 16.56
C ASP A 1046 40.06 -3.12 17.70
N PHE A 1047 39.24 -4.17 17.61
CA PHE A 1047 39.25 -5.27 18.56
C PHE A 1047 40.53 -6.12 18.49
N SER A 1048 41.14 -6.27 17.31
CA SER A 1048 42.46 -6.91 17.18
C SER A 1048 43.57 -6.03 17.75
N ALA A 1049 43.57 -4.74 17.47
CA ALA A 1049 44.57 -3.80 17.99
C ALA A 1049 44.50 -3.70 19.53
N GLY A 1050 43.30 -3.66 20.11
CA GLY A 1050 43.11 -3.69 21.56
C GLY A 1050 43.50 -5.02 22.22
N LEU A 1051 43.53 -6.13 21.47
CA LEU A 1051 44.11 -7.40 21.94
C LEU A 1051 45.64 -7.37 21.91
N ASP A 1052 46.24 -6.78 20.87
CA ASP A 1052 47.69 -6.62 20.77
C ASP A 1052 48.23 -5.68 21.87
N GLU A 1053 47.54 -4.57 22.17
CA GLU A 1053 47.85 -3.70 23.33
C GLU A 1053 47.76 -4.45 24.67
N LEU A 1054 46.72 -5.29 24.85
CA LEU A 1054 46.58 -6.12 26.05
C LEU A 1054 47.69 -7.18 26.17
N GLU A 1055 48.17 -7.74 25.05
CA GLU A 1055 49.29 -8.69 25.06
C GLU A 1055 50.62 -7.99 25.42
N GLU A 1056 50.85 -6.76 24.94
CA GLU A 1056 51.99 -5.95 25.39
C GLU A 1056 51.90 -5.62 26.90
N ASP A 1057 50.75 -5.17 27.41
CA ASP A 1057 50.56 -4.86 28.84
C ASP A 1057 50.73 -6.10 29.74
N LEU A 1058 50.18 -7.26 29.33
CA LEU A 1058 50.37 -8.53 30.02
C LEU A 1058 51.82 -9.02 29.96
N SER A 1059 52.56 -8.74 28.87
CA SER A 1059 53.99 -9.05 28.78
C SER A 1059 54.84 -8.19 29.73
N GLN A 1060 54.48 -6.90 29.88
CA GLN A 1060 55.12 -5.99 30.83
C GLN A 1060 54.82 -6.41 32.28
N GLN A 1061 53.59 -6.85 32.59
CA GLN A 1061 53.27 -7.41 33.90
C GLN A 1061 54.00 -8.74 34.19
N ARG A 1062 54.13 -9.65 33.21
CA ARG A 1062 54.99 -10.85 33.30
C ARG A 1062 56.44 -10.45 33.66
N ALA A 1063 56.97 -9.36 33.11
CA ALA A 1063 58.31 -8.87 33.41
C ALA A 1063 58.48 -8.30 34.84
N LEU A 1064 57.45 -7.68 35.43
CA LEU A 1064 57.50 -7.28 36.85
C LEU A 1064 57.47 -8.51 37.78
N VAL A 1065 56.60 -9.49 37.51
CA VAL A 1065 56.44 -10.69 38.34
C VAL A 1065 57.71 -11.55 38.39
N ALA A 1066 58.54 -11.52 37.33
CA ALA A 1066 59.84 -12.19 37.29
C ALA A 1066 60.86 -11.73 38.38
N THR A 1067 60.56 -10.67 39.13
CA THR A 1067 61.38 -10.24 40.29
C THR A 1067 61.03 -10.94 41.62
N PHE A 1068 59.95 -11.73 41.67
CA PHE A 1068 59.49 -12.41 42.91
C PHE A 1068 60.11 -13.80 43.16
N ASP A 1069 60.93 -14.34 42.25
CA ASP A 1069 61.58 -15.66 42.41
C ASP A 1069 62.45 -15.75 43.69
N GLU A 1070 63.03 -14.63 44.14
CA GLU A 1070 63.81 -14.57 45.40
C GLU A 1070 62.95 -14.88 46.64
N VAL A 1071 61.64 -14.58 46.60
CA VAL A 1071 60.71 -14.85 47.71
C VAL A 1071 60.34 -16.34 47.76
N GLN A 1072 60.18 -16.99 46.61
CA GLN A 1072 59.81 -18.40 46.55
C GLN A 1072 60.92 -19.31 47.08
N ILE A 1073 62.19 -19.00 46.77
CA ILE A 1073 63.37 -19.70 47.31
C ILE A 1073 63.47 -19.56 48.84
N ALA A 1074 63.10 -18.40 49.39
CA ALA A 1074 63.08 -18.18 50.84
C ALA A 1074 61.97 -19.00 51.54
N ALA A 1075 60.81 -19.17 50.89
CA ALA A 1075 59.66 -19.89 51.44
C ALA A 1075 59.91 -21.41 51.58
N GLU A 1076 60.62 -22.04 50.64
CA GLU A 1076 60.86 -23.49 50.69
C GLU A 1076 61.80 -23.92 51.83
N GLN A 1077 62.75 -23.06 52.25
CA GLN A 1077 63.67 -23.37 53.34
C GLN A 1077 63.02 -23.32 54.74
N ALA A 1078 61.87 -22.67 54.89
CA ALA A 1078 61.19 -22.52 56.18
C ALA A 1078 60.36 -23.75 56.61
N LYS A 1079 60.25 -24.78 55.78
CA LYS A 1079 59.21 -25.81 55.88
C LYS A 1079 59.52 -26.97 56.85
N TRP A 1080 60.05 -26.70 58.05
CA TRP A 1080 60.39 -27.75 59.03
C TRP A 1080 60.16 -27.45 60.53
N SER A 1081 59.08 -26.74 60.92
CA SER A 1081 58.44 -26.96 62.25
C SER A 1081 57.00 -26.40 62.38
N PHE A 1082 56.05 -27.33 62.56
CA PHE A 1082 54.81 -27.32 63.38
C PHE A 1082 54.17 -26.00 63.92
N ASP A 1083 52.82 -25.98 63.86
CA ASP A 1083 51.83 -25.09 64.52
C ASP A 1083 51.87 -23.56 64.28
N GLY A 1084 51.00 -23.13 63.35
CA GLY A 1084 50.53 -21.75 63.21
C GLY A 1084 49.31 -21.67 62.29
N ARG A 1085 48.34 -20.78 62.57
CA ARG A 1085 47.24 -20.47 61.63
C ARG A 1085 47.77 -19.59 60.50
N VAL A 1086 47.44 -19.94 59.26
CA VAL A 1086 47.57 -19.04 58.10
C VAL A 1086 46.42 -18.02 58.14
N SER A 1087 46.69 -16.75 57.81
CA SER A 1087 45.65 -15.71 57.69
C SER A 1087 44.90 -15.80 56.36
N GLU A 1088 43.65 -15.32 56.34
CA GLU A 1088 42.82 -15.33 55.12
C GLU A 1088 43.47 -14.54 53.98
N GLU A 1089 44.08 -13.39 54.27
CA GLU A 1089 44.85 -12.55 53.33
C GLU A 1089 45.94 -13.34 52.56
N ALA A 1090 46.64 -14.27 53.22
CA ALA A 1090 47.66 -15.09 52.59
C ALA A 1090 47.07 -16.20 51.71
N ALA A 1091 45.90 -16.73 52.10
CA ALA A 1091 45.17 -17.71 51.30
C ALA A 1091 44.53 -17.06 50.05
N GLU A 1092 43.95 -15.87 50.19
CA GLU A 1092 43.44 -15.07 49.08
C GLU A 1092 44.55 -14.68 48.10
N THR A 1093 45.73 -14.28 48.60
CA THR A 1093 46.88 -13.96 47.74
C THR A 1093 47.35 -15.18 46.94
N MET A 1094 47.44 -16.36 47.56
CA MET A 1094 47.76 -17.60 46.82
C MET A 1094 46.66 -17.99 45.83
N LEU A 1095 45.38 -17.81 46.16
CA LEU A 1095 44.26 -18.12 45.26
C LEU A 1095 44.16 -17.13 44.08
N ALA A 1096 44.50 -15.85 44.29
CA ALA A 1096 44.57 -14.86 43.23
C ALA A 1096 45.68 -15.19 42.21
N VAL A 1097 46.86 -15.59 42.69
CA VAL A 1097 47.95 -16.09 41.83
C VAL A 1097 47.56 -17.40 41.15
N ASP A 1098 46.93 -18.34 41.87
CA ASP A 1098 46.47 -19.62 41.34
C ASP A 1098 45.33 -19.47 40.29
N ALA A 1099 44.59 -18.38 40.32
CA ALA A 1099 43.58 -18.03 39.32
C ALA A 1099 44.19 -17.35 38.08
N THR A 1100 45.17 -16.46 38.24
CA THR A 1100 45.76 -15.72 37.11
C THR A 1100 46.61 -16.62 36.20
N TRP A 1101 47.43 -17.54 36.73
CA TRP A 1101 48.17 -18.46 35.84
C TRP A 1101 47.22 -19.39 35.05
N LYS A 1102 46.10 -19.81 35.64
CA LYS A 1102 45.10 -20.63 34.94
C LYS A 1102 44.37 -19.86 33.85
N LEU A 1103 44.12 -18.56 34.05
CA LEU A 1103 43.62 -17.68 32.97
C LEU A 1103 44.66 -17.54 31.85
N CYS A 1104 45.93 -17.31 32.18
CA CYS A 1104 47.02 -17.27 31.19
C CYS A 1104 47.14 -18.59 30.41
N ASP A 1105 47.17 -19.75 31.08
CA ASP A 1105 47.21 -21.07 30.43
C ASP A 1105 46.01 -21.31 29.50
N ILE A 1106 44.81 -20.83 29.86
CA ILE A 1106 43.61 -20.94 29.01
C ILE A 1106 43.68 -20.01 27.78
N LEU A 1107 44.34 -18.86 27.88
CA LEU A 1107 44.57 -17.93 26.77
C LEU A 1107 45.69 -18.43 25.84
N ASP A 1108 46.84 -18.80 26.40
CA ASP A 1108 48.00 -19.40 25.70
C ASP A 1108 47.61 -20.70 24.95
N GLN A 1109 46.65 -21.48 25.47
CA GLN A 1109 46.07 -22.66 24.79
C GLN A 1109 45.05 -22.31 23.69
N ARG A 1110 44.40 -21.14 23.73
CA ARG A 1110 43.42 -20.71 22.71
C ARG A 1110 44.04 -19.99 21.52
N HIS A 1111 45.11 -19.22 21.71
CA HIS A 1111 45.66 -18.33 20.68
C HIS A 1111 46.42 -19.03 19.53
N ARG A 1112 46.50 -20.37 19.49
CA ARG A 1112 47.21 -21.13 18.44
C ARG A 1112 46.37 -21.52 17.21
N SER A 1113 45.37 -20.74 16.83
CA SER A 1113 44.99 -20.55 15.41
C SER A 1113 43.95 -19.44 15.21
N LEU A 1114 44.10 -18.66 14.13
CA LEU A 1114 43.09 -17.76 13.53
C LEU A 1114 42.72 -16.47 14.30
N SER A 1115 43.71 -15.58 14.51
CA SER A 1115 43.42 -14.14 14.40
C SER A 1115 43.49 -13.72 12.92
N PRO A 1116 42.46 -13.05 12.35
CA PRO A 1116 42.50 -12.57 10.96
C PRO A 1116 43.43 -11.35 10.82
N THR A 1117 44.66 -11.56 10.37
CA THR A 1117 45.61 -10.48 10.09
C THR A 1117 45.43 -9.89 8.68
N ASN A 1118 45.68 -8.58 8.54
CA ASN A 1118 45.64 -7.82 7.28
C ASN A 1118 44.26 -7.77 6.58
N VAL A 1119 43.16 -7.67 7.34
CA VAL A 1119 41.79 -7.66 6.77
C VAL A 1119 41.56 -6.47 5.84
N ARG A 1120 41.89 -5.24 6.26
CA ARG A 1120 41.85 -4.04 5.42
C ARG A 1120 42.73 -4.15 4.18
N GLU A 1121 43.96 -4.65 4.30
CA GLU A 1121 44.84 -4.83 3.14
C GLU A 1121 44.27 -5.83 2.13
N ALA A 1122 43.65 -6.92 2.59
CA ALA A 1122 42.96 -7.89 1.74
C ALA A 1122 41.67 -7.31 1.11
N ARG A 1123 40.89 -6.55 1.88
CA ARG A 1123 39.69 -5.82 1.41
C ARG A 1123 40.05 -4.80 0.34
N ASP A 1124 41.10 -4.02 0.55
CA ASP A 1124 41.55 -2.96 -0.35
C ASP A 1124 42.13 -3.57 -1.64
N LYS A 1125 42.88 -4.68 -1.54
CA LYS A 1125 43.28 -5.47 -2.71
C LYS A 1125 42.08 -5.99 -3.50
N LEU A 1126 41.05 -6.51 -2.82
CA LEU A 1126 39.82 -6.99 -3.45
C LEU A 1126 39.05 -5.85 -4.13
N GLN A 1127 38.89 -4.70 -3.46
CA GLN A 1127 38.24 -3.51 -4.04
C GLN A 1127 38.98 -3.01 -5.28
N ASN A 1128 40.31 -2.92 -5.25
CA ASN A 1128 41.13 -2.52 -6.39
C ASN A 1128 41.03 -3.53 -7.56
N LEU A 1129 41.03 -4.84 -7.29
CA LEU A 1129 40.83 -5.87 -8.31
C LEU A 1129 39.43 -5.81 -8.93
N MET A 1130 38.40 -5.58 -8.12
CA MET A 1130 37.01 -5.44 -8.58
C MET A 1130 36.80 -4.16 -9.39
N ALA A 1131 37.36 -3.03 -8.96
CA ALA A 1131 37.33 -1.78 -9.73
C ALA A 1131 38.10 -1.90 -11.06
N GLY A 1132 39.25 -2.58 -11.05
CA GLY A 1132 40.02 -2.88 -12.26
C GLY A 1132 39.30 -3.81 -13.23
N GLU A 1133 38.63 -4.87 -12.75
CA GLU A 1133 37.76 -5.68 -13.61
C GLU A 1133 36.59 -4.85 -14.13
N LEU A 1134 35.88 -4.11 -13.26
CA LEU A 1134 34.72 -3.30 -13.63
C LEU A 1134 35.06 -2.31 -14.76
N GLN A 1135 36.09 -1.48 -14.58
CA GLN A 1135 36.55 -0.53 -15.60
C GLN A 1135 36.90 -1.25 -16.91
N HIS A 1136 37.62 -2.38 -16.84
CA HIS A 1136 38.00 -3.12 -18.03
C HIS A 1136 36.79 -3.70 -18.79
N ARG A 1137 35.77 -4.20 -18.08
CA ARG A 1137 34.52 -4.70 -18.66
C ARG A 1137 33.71 -3.56 -19.29
N GLU A 1138 33.52 -2.46 -18.57
CA GLU A 1138 32.77 -1.29 -19.04
C GLU A 1138 33.46 -0.64 -20.26
N GLU A 1139 34.78 -0.48 -20.23
CA GLU A 1139 35.55 -0.04 -21.40
C GLU A 1139 35.42 -1.00 -22.59
N SER A 1140 35.43 -2.31 -22.37
CA SER A 1140 35.31 -3.30 -23.45
C SER A 1140 33.92 -3.28 -24.09
N LEU A 1141 32.87 -3.24 -23.27
CA LEU A 1141 31.48 -3.16 -23.72
C LEU A 1141 31.24 -1.84 -24.47
N LYS A 1142 31.71 -0.72 -23.92
CA LYS A 1142 31.62 0.59 -24.58
C LYS A 1142 32.35 0.61 -25.92
N LYS A 1143 33.60 0.13 -26.00
CA LYS A 1143 34.36 0.08 -27.26
C LYS A 1143 33.69 -0.79 -28.34
N HIS A 1144 32.89 -1.79 -27.94
CA HIS A 1144 32.09 -2.56 -28.88
C HIS A 1144 30.83 -1.79 -29.34
N HIS A 1145 30.08 -1.19 -28.41
CA HIS A 1145 28.92 -0.35 -28.73
C HIS A 1145 29.29 0.86 -29.61
N ASP A 1146 30.36 1.59 -29.26
CA ASP A 1146 30.90 2.73 -30.02
C ASP A 1146 31.38 2.34 -31.45
N SER A 1147 31.48 1.04 -31.77
CA SER A 1147 31.87 0.52 -33.09
C SER A 1147 30.70 0.10 -33.99
N MET A 1148 29.45 0.18 -33.50
CA MET A 1148 28.24 -0.22 -34.22
C MET A 1148 27.43 1.02 -34.62
N THR A 1149 27.57 1.46 -35.88
CA THR A 1149 27.06 2.77 -36.34
C THR A 1149 26.36 2.75 -37.70
N ASP A 1150 25.95 1.58 -38.22
CA ASP A 1150 25.38 1.47 -39.57
C ASP A 1150 23.90 1.93 -39.63
N MET A 1151 23.15 1.80 -38.53
CA MET A 1151 21.73 2.17 -38.43
C MET A 1151 21.52 3.49 -37.66
N ALA A 1152 22.02 4.59 -38.21
CA ALA A 1152 21.92 5.94 -37.63
C ALA A 1152 20.53 6.60 -37.79
N TYR A 1153 20.00 7.12 -36.68
CA TYR A 1153 18.74 7.87 -36.60
C TYR A 1153 18.94 9.21 -35.87
N ARG A 1154 18.45 10.31 -36.44
CA ARG A 1154 18.51 11.67 -35.89
C ARG A 1154 17.26 11.97 -35.07
N LEU A 1155 17.41 12.64 -33.93
CA LEU A 1155 16.26 13.15 -33.18
C LEU A 1155 15.58 14.28 -33.98
N HIS A 1156 14.31 14.11 -34.34
CA HIS A 1156 13.51 15.09 -35.08
C HIS A 1156 12.54 15.85 -34.18
N ALA A 1157 11.84 15.17 -33.27
CA ALA A 1157 10.95 15.83 -32.33
C ALA A 1157 10.93 15.16 -30.95
N VAL A 1158 10.55 15.92 -29.92
CA VAL A 1158 10.34 15.46 -28.55
C VAL A 1158 9.07 16.09 -28.00
N ILE A 1159 8.08 15.26 -27.66
CA ILE A 1159 6.88 15.67 -26.93
C ILE A 1159 7.18 15.56 -25.43
N CYS A 1160 7.02 16.67 -24.74
CA CYS A 1160 7.21 16.77 -23.29
C CYS A 1160 5.85 16.83 -22.58
N HIS A 1161 5.83 16.35 -21.34
CA HIS A 1161 4.70 16.39 -20.42
C HIS A 1161 5.14 16.83 -19.02
N ARG A 1162 4.55 17.93 -18.52
CA ARG A 1162 4.67 18.39 -17.14
C ARG A 1162 3.31 18.35 -16.45
N GLY A 1163 3.17 17.47 -15.47
CA GLY A 1163 1.95 17.26 -14.70
C GLY A 1163 1.94 15.88 -14.04
N HIS A 1164 0.78 15.54 -13.48
CA HIS A 1164 0.48 14.23 -12.92
C HIS A 1164 -0.06 13.29 -14.01
N MET A 1165 -0.15 11.98 -13.75
CA MET A 1165 -0.51 11.00 -14.78
C MET A 1165 -1.90 11.20 -15.40
N THR A 1166 -2.84 11.81 -14.68
CA THR A 1166 -4.21 12.11 -15.16
C THR A 1166 -4.40 13.54 -15.67
N SER A 1167 -3.44 14.44 -15.43
CA SER A 1167 -3.58 15.85 -15.81
C SER A 1167 -2.24 16.59 -15.83
N GLY A 1168 -1.96 17.25 -16.95
CA GLY A 1168 -0.81 18.13 -17.09
C GLY A 1168 -0.86 19.01 -18.31
N HIS A 1169 0.32 19.49 -18.71
CA HIS A 1169 0.51 20.30 -19.90
C HIS A 1169 1.55 19.68 -20.84
N TYR A 1170 1.24 19.71 -22.13
CA TYR A 1170 2.03 19.10 -23.20
C TYR A 1170 2.52 20.16 -24.18
N TRP A 1171 3.73 19.97 -24.69
CA TRP A 1171 4.31 20.79 -25.77
C TRP A 1171 5.29 19.93 -26.58
N VAL A 1172 5.68 20.41 -27.76
CA VAL A 1172 6.64 19.70 -28.62
C VAL A 1172 7.83 20.57 -29.01
N TRP A 1173 9.03 20.00 -28.90
CA TRP A 1173 10.24 20.49 -29.54
C TRP A 1173 10.41 19.80 -30.89
N ILE A 1174 10.66 20.54 -31.97
CA ILE A 1174 10.91 19.99 -33.32
C ILE A 1174 12.20 20.60 -33.89
N CYS A 1175 13.05 19.76 -34.49
CA CYS A 1175 14.25 20.16 -35.20
C CYS A 1175 13.92 20.55 -36.65
N ASP A 1176 14.32 21.75 -37.05
CA ASP A 1176 14.36 22.21 -38.43
C ASP A 1176 15.76 21.92 -38.98
N PHE A 1177 15.91 20.81 -39.72
CA PHE A 1177 17.20 20.42 -40.29
C PHE A 1177 17.70 21.41 -41.36
N ASP A 1178 16.81 21.99 -42.19
CA ASP A 1178 17.16 23.00 -43.22
C ASP A 1178 17.92 24.19 -42.60
N LYS A 1179 17.42 24.69 -41.46
CA LYS A 1179 18.02 25.84 -40.76
C LYS A 1179 18.96 25.44 -39.62
N SER A 1180 19.01 24.17 -39.25
CA SER A 1180 19.71 23.62 -38.08
C SER A 1180 19.35 24.34 -36.77
N VAL A 1181 18.04 24.45 -36.49
CA VAL A 1181 17.49 25.10 -35.28
C VAL A 1181 16.39 24.24 -34.65
N TRP A 1182 16.20 24.39 -33.34
CA TRP A 1182 15.08 23.79 -32.62
C TRP A 1182 13.94 24.79 -32.47
N ARG A 1183 12.70 24.34 -32.63
CA ARG A 1183 11.51 25.14 -32.33
C ARG A 1183 10.67 24.50 -31.25
N TRP A 1184 10.28 25.32 -30.28
CA TRP A 1184 9.39 24.98 -29.19
C TRP A 1184 7.99 25.45 -29.56
N TYR A 1185 7.06 24.50 -29.68
CA TYR A 1185 5.65 24.73 -29.99
C TYR A 1185 4.85 24.47 -28.72
N ASN A 1186 4.31 25.54 -28.14
CA ASN A 1186 3.55 25.54 -26.89
C ASN A 1186 2.18 26.17 -27.14
N ASP A 1187 1.24 25.34 -27.62
CA ASP A 1187 -0.04 25.78 -28.17
C ASP A 1187 0.13 26.93 -29.19
N SER A 1188 -0.33 28.14 -28.87
CA SER A 1188 -0.30 29.30 -29.76
C SER A 1188 1.05 30.02 -29.79
N GLU A 1189 1.98 29.69 -28.89
CA GLU A 1189 3.33 30.26 -28.87
C GLU A 1189 4.33 29.35 -29.58
N VAL A 1190 5.11 29.93 -30.49
CA VAL A 1190 6.27 29.26 -31.12
C VAL A 1190 7.54 30.06 -30.87
N ARG A 1191 8.58 29.42 -30.33
CA ARG A 1191 9.91 30.01 -30.14
C ARG A 1191 10.97 29.22 -30.92
N GLU A 1192 12.10 29.84 -31.23
CA GLU A 1192 13.25 29.22 -31.89
C GLU A 1192 14.47 29.30 -30.98
N ASN A 1193 15.18 28.19 -30.78
CA ASN A 1193 16.51 28.13 -30.19
C ASN A 1193 17.51 27.57 -31.22
N LYS A 1194 18.73 28.09 -31.20
CA LYS A 1194 19.81 27.74 -32.13
C LYS A 1194 20.89 26.88 -31.48
N ASP A 1195 20.93 26.83 -30.16
CA ASP A 1195 21.83 25.92 -29.45
C ASP A 1195 21.16 24.54 -29.28
N THR A 1196 21.69 23.55 -29.99
CA THR A 1196 21.23 22.16 -29.90
C THR A 1196 21.71 21.48 -28.62
N ALA A 1197 22.87 21.88 -28.07
CA ALA A 1197 23.36 21.33 -26.82
C ALA A 1197 22.52 21.83 -25.64
N GLU A 1198 22.16 23.11 -25.60
CA GLU A 1198 21.26 23.67 -24.58
C GLU A 1198 19.89 22.94 -24.58
N VAL A 1199 19.30 22.71 -25.75
CA VAL A 1199 18.01 22.00 -25.85
C VAL A 1199 18.15 20.54 -25.40
N LEU A 1200 19.19 19.83 -25.84
CA LEU A 1200 19.42 18.44 -25.43
C LEU A 1200 19.77 18.29 -23.95
N GLU A 1201 20.46 19.25 -23.34
CA GLU A 1201 20.75 19.30 -21.90
C GLU A 1201 19.46 19.50 -21.09
N ASN A 1202 18.62 20.47 -21.46
CA ASN A 1202 17.32 20.70 -20.81
C ASN A 1202 16.38 19.48 -20.92
N LEU A 1203 16.39 18.78 -22.06
CA LEU A 1203 15.63 17.54 -22.24
C LEU A 1203 16.24 16.37 -21.44
N SER A 1204 17.56 16.23 -21.41
CA SER A 1204 18.26 15.11 -20.74
C SER A 1204 18.34 15.24 -19.22
N THR A 1205 18.09 16.42 -18.66
CA THR A 1205 18.12 16.71 -17.21
C THR A 1205 16.75 16.69 -16.54
N SER A 1206 15.66 16.54 -17.31
CA SER A 1206 14.28 16.65 -16.82
C SER A 1206 13.47 15.35 -16.93
N GLY A 1207 12.47 15.19 -16.06
CA GLY A 1207 11.46 14.13 -16.10
C GLY A 1207 10.35 14.37 -17.15
N GLU A 1208 10.55 15.33 -18.05
CA GLU A 1208 9.50 15.89 -18.91
C GLU A 1208 9.39 15.21 -20.28
N PRO A 1209 10.46 14.74 -20.96
CA PRO A 1209 10.32 13.99 -22.21
C PRO A 1209 9.48 12.72 -22.01
N TYR A 1210 8.48 12.55 -22.86
CA TYR A 1210 7.57 11.40 -22.86
C TYR A 1210 7.66 10.59 -24.17
N TYR A 1211 7.62 11.28 -25.31
CA TYR A 1211 7.60 10.65 -26.63
C TYR A 1211 8.67 11.26 -27.54
N LEU A 1212 9.57 10.43 -28.07
CA LEU A 1212 10.68 10.84 -28.93
C LEU A 1212 10.41 10.39 -30.37
N CYS A 1213 10.54 11.30 -31.33
CA CYS A 1213 10.40 11.02 -32.75
C CYS A 1213 11.78 11.12 -33.42
N TYR A 1214 12.35 9.98 -33.80
CA TYR A 1214 13.60 9.87 -34.53
C TYR A 1214 13.34 9.66 -36.03
N VAL A 1215 14.22 10.16 -36.90
CA VAL A 1215 14.19 9.94 -38.36
C VAL A 1215 15.50 9.34 -38.85
N ARG A 1216 15.45 8.41 -39.81
CA ARG A 1216 16.63 7.77 -40.39
C ARG A 1216 17.56 8.80 -41.02
N ASP A 1217 18.83 8.84 -40.60
CA ASP A 1217 19.74 9.93 -40.97
C ASP A 1217 19.98 10.03 -42.49
N LYS A 1218 20.14 8.87 -43.13
CA LYS A 1218 20.49 8.68 -44.54
C LYS A 1218 19.53 9.34 -45.54
N ASP A 1219 18.27 9.51 -45.17
CA ASP A 1219 17.21 10.02 -46.05
C ASP A 1219 16.19 10.93 -45.36
N LYS A 1220 16.53 11.46 -44.18
CA LYS A 1220 15.70 12.37 -43.35
C LYS A 1220 14.98 13.49 -44.12
N GLU A 1221 15.66 14.14 -45.07
CA GLU A 1221 15.15 15.23 -45.91
C GLU A 1221 13.95 14.82 -46.80
N LYS A 1222 13.74 13.52 -47.01
CA LYS A 1222 12.59 12.96 -47.73
C LYS A 1222 11.40 12.65 -46.83
N HIS A 1223 11.61 12.51 -45.53
CA HIS A 1223 10.61 12.05 -44.56
C HIS A 1223 10.09 13.16 -43.65
N VAL A 1224 10.91 14.18 -43.38
CA VAL A 1224 10.53 15.32 -42.51
C VAL A 1224 11.02 16.66 -43.05
N GLU A 1225 10.27 17.71 -42.75
CA GLU A 1225 10.55 19.13 -43.02
C GLU A 1225 9.57 20.00 -42.24
N VAL A 1226 10.05 21.08 -41.63
CA VAL A 1226 9.17 22.13 -41.08
C VAL A 1226 8.74 23.05 -42.24
N PRO A 1227 7.48 23.01 -42.71
CA PRO A 1227 7.07 23.75 -43.89
C PRO A 1227 7.08 25.26 -43.64
N LYS A 1228 7.31 26.02 -44.71
CA LYS A 1228 7.37 27.49 -44.71
C LYS A 1228 5.97 28.03 -45.03
N ARG A 1229 5.56 29.14 -44.38
CA ARG A 1229 4.30 29.82 -44.72
C ARG A 1229 4.38 30.31 -46.17
N LYS A 1230 3.31 30.10 -46.95
CA LYS A 1230 3.20 30.59 -48.33
C LYS A 1230 2.87 32.08 -48.29
N THR A 1231 3.71 32.92 -48.89
CA THR A 1231 3.45 34.37 -49.00
C THR A 1231 2.49 34.64 -50.15
N HIS A 1232 1.68 35.69 -50.02
CA HIS A 1232 0.54 35.95 -50.89
C HIS A 1232 0.91 36.28 -52.36
N GLU A 1233 2.18 36.50 -52.67
CA GLU A 1233 2.71 36.81 -54.00
C GLU A 1233 2.81 35.57 -54.91
N GLU A 1234 3.12 34.40 -54.36
CA GLU A 1234 3.38 33.17 -55.14
C GLU A 1234 2.12 32.59 -55.81
N GLN A 1235 0.93 32.81 -55.22
CA GLN A 1235 -0.35 32.29 -55.73
C GLN A 1235 -0.73 32.83 -57.11
N THR A 1236 -0.11 33.92 -57.57
CA THR A 1236 -0.50 34.63 -58.80
C THR A 1236 0.01 33.98 -60.10
N THR A 1237 0.82 32.91 -60.04
CA THR A 1237 1.59 32.43 -61.20
C THR A 1237 1.20 31.05 -61.77
N VAL A 1238 0.31 30.30 -61.10
CA VAL A 1238 0.06 28.87 -61.43
C VAL A 1238 -1.28 28.62 -62.15
N THR A 1239 -2.04 29.68 -62.50
CA THR A 1239 -3.33 29.58 -63.23
C THR A 1239 -3.27 30.09 -64.68
N GLY A 1240 -2.11 29.96 -65.33
CA GLY A 1240 -1.91 30.28 -66.76
C GLY A 1240 -2.04 29.06 -67.67
N VAL A 1241 -3.26 28.75 -68.15
CA VAL A 1241 -3.48 27.66 -69.12
C VAL A 1241 -2.82 28.00 -70.47
N GLN A 1242 -1.96 27.12 -70.98
CA GLN A 1242 -1.42 27.22 -72.33
C GLN A 1242 -2.52 26.96 -73.38
N VAL A 1243 -2.72 27.92 -74.28
CA VAL A 1243 -3.37 27.72 -75.57
C VAL A 1243 -2.49 28.39 -76.63
N ASP A 1244 -1.95 27.61 -77.55
CA ASP A 1244 -1.15 28.14 -78.66
C ASP A 1244 -2.00 29.00 -79.60
N ASN A 1245 -1.49 30.17 -80.01
CA ASN A 1245 -1.16 30.42 -81.43
C ASN A 1245 -0.53 31.81 -81.73
N ALA A 1246 0.55 31.77 -82.51
CA ALA A 1246 0.93 32.69 -83.60
C ALA A 1246 1.19 34.21 -83.37
N ASN A 1247 2.47 34.58 -83.59
CA ASN A 1247 2.99 35.88 -84.11
C ASN A 1247 2.89 37.10 -83.15
N THR A 1248 3.76 38.13 -83.18
CA THR A 1248 4.73 38.58 -84.22
C THR A 1248 5.88 39.42 -83.61
N MET A 1249 7.12 39.25 -84.11
CA MET A 1249 8.24 40.22 -84.30
C MET A 1249 8.74 41.23 -83.22
N ASP A 1250 10.08 41.34 -83.15
CA ASP A 1250 10.96 42.52 -82.95
C ASP A 1250 10.97 43.24 -81.55
N ILE A 1251 12.12 43.47 -80.87
CA ILE A 1251 13.29 44.36 -81.12
C ILE A 1251 12.87 45.84 -81.03
N GLU A 1252 13.42 46.78 -80.22
CA GLU A 1252 14.70 47.03 -79.50
C GLU A 1252 14.40 47.63 -78.08
N GLN A 1253 15.20 47.49 -77.00
CA GLN A 1253 16.34 48.36 -76.53
C GLN A 1253 16.12 49.90 -76.51
N PRO A 1254 16.88 50.72 -75.71
CA PRO A 1254 17.68 50.43 -74.49
C PRO A 1254 17.58 51.49 -73.34
N CYS A 1255 18.11 51.16 -72.16
CA CYS A 1255 18.93 52.01 -71.25
C CYS A 1255 19.37 51.13 -70.06
N ALA A 1256 20.65 50.90 -69.69
CA ALA A 1256 21.88 51.71 -69.62
C ALA A 1256 22.12 52.29 -68.20
N ASP A 1257 23.05 51.66 -67.48
CA ASP A 1257 23.78 52.15 -66.29
C ASP A 1257 25.25 51.67 -66.44
N GLU A 1258 26.23 52.46 -65.97
CA GLU A 1258 27.67 52.27 -66.24
C GLU A 1258 28.46 51.57 -65.11
N GLU A 1259 29.62 50.99 -65.46
CA GLU A 1259 30.58 50.35 -64.55
C GLU A 1259 31.56 51.35 -63.89
N ASP A 1260 32.01 51.06 -62.66
CA ASP A 1260 33.43 51.09 -62.19
C ASP A 1260 33.51 50.97 -60.65
N ALA A 1261 34.56 50.46 -59.97
CA ALA A 1261 35.65 49.53 -60.31
C ALA A 1261 36.48 49.23 -59.03
N ARG A 1262 37.51 48.36 -59.17
CA ARG A 1262 38.57 48.02 -58.17
C ARG A 1262 38.10 47.06 -57.04
N GLY A 1263 38.68 45.87 -56.81
CA GLY A 1263 39.65 45.10 -57.57
C GLY A 1263 41.06 45.00 -56.95
N ARG A 1264 41.45 43.80 -56.49
CA ARG A 1264 42.84 43.31 -56.50
C ARG A 1264 42.96 41.79 -56.36
N THR A 1265 44.01 41.23 -56.94
CA THR A 1265 44.26 39.79 -57.13
C THR A 1265 45.33 39.24 -56.19
N GLN A 1266 45.25 37.94 -55.88
CA GLN A 1266 46.43 37.09 -55.63
C GLN A 1266 46.15 35.64 -56.04
N SER A 1267 47.19 34.89 -56.41
CA SER A 1267 47.16 33.52 -56.95
C SER A 1267 48.61 32.97 -57.02
N PRO A 1268 48.89 31.70 -57.41
CA PRO A 1268 47.98 30.62 -57.80
C PRO A 1268 48.34 29.19 -57.26
N LYS A 1269 47.51 28.20 -57.64
CA LYS A 1269 47.80 26.74 -57.76
C LYS A 1269 48.08 25.91 -56.48
N TYR A 1270 47.18 24.96 -56.22
CA TYR A 1270 47.38 23.58 -56.70
C TYR A 1270 46.09 23.07 -57.39
N ARG A 1271 46.02 21.78 -57.79
CA ARG A 1271 45.10 21.28 -58.83
C ARG A 1271 44.37 20.00 -58.39
N ILE A 1272 43.04 19.98 -58.57
CA ILE A 1272 42.13 18.92 -59.10
C ILE A 1272 42.75 17.50 -59.14
N GLU A 1273 42.11 16.44 -58.63
CA GLU A 1273 40.66 16.13 -58.56
C GLU A 1273 40.13 15.84 -57.15
#